data_AF-A5X2K7-F1
#
_entry.id   AF-A5X2K7-F1
#
_cell.length_a   1.000
_cell.length_b   1.000
_cell.length_c   1.000
_cell.angle_alpha   90.00
_cell.angle_beta   90.00
_cell.angle_gamma   90.00
#
_symmetry.space_group_name_H-M   'P 1'
#
loop_
_entity.id
_entity.type
_entity.pdbx_description
1 polymer ?
#
loop_
_entity_poly.entity_id
_entity_poly.type
_entity_poly.pdbx_seq_one_letter_code
_entity_poly.pdbx_strand_id
1 'polypeptide(L)'
;QILVLTYPLVGNYGIPPEQELDEFGLPQNFEWIDGISVAGLVVGEQCETPSHFRQTKTLSQWMEAQDIPGISDIDTRALTKKIRENGTILGRIMYALPDPKQTFNLVDPNLRNLVAECSVTEKKVYNPKGYPRICAIDCGLKLNQIRCFIKRGARVELVPWNTILNPDEFDGLFISNGPGDPIVCKTTVHQVQNIMNGSDKPIFGICLGHQLLATAIGCKTYKMKYGNRGHNLPCTHHGTGRCFMTSQNHGFAVDANTLPNLWEPLFTNANDGTNEGIIHENKPYFSVQFHPQHIAGPEDLEFLFDVFLETVKDYVSEKQNISVKQRLVEKISYSPPPESIVLERPTKVLILGSGGLSIGQAGEFDYSGSQAIKALKEEKIQTILINPNIATVQTSKGLADKVYFLPITPEYVEQVIKSERPDGVLLTFGGQTALNCGVELEKNGVFNKYNVRIMGTPIRSIIETEDRKMFAERVAEIGEKVAPSEAVYSVKEALEAAKKLAYPVMARAAFSLGGLGSGFASNEAELKLLAEHALAHSNQLIIDKSLKGWKEVEYEVVRDAYDNCITVCNMENLDPLGIHTGESIVVAPSQTLSNREYNMLRSTAIKVIKHFGVIGECNIQYALNPESEEYFIIEVNARLSRSSALASKATGYPLAYVAAKLSLSVPLPEIKNSVTGVTIACFEPSLDYCVVKIPRWDLSKFTRVSKTIGSSMKSVGEAMSIGRNFEEAFQKALRMVDENVDGFDPYVKDVNEEELIQATDKRIFVLAAAIKANYSVKRLHDLTKIDPWFLNKMKNIIDHFNTLESQGIKLNRDTLLKAKKLGFSDNQIANAVKSTELVVRKEREDLGVLPFVKQIDTVAGEWPASTNYLYLTYNAISSDIDFPGGFTIVVGSGVYRIGSSVEFDWCAVGCLRELRKLGRQTIMINYNPETVSTDYDMCDRLYFEEISFEVVMDIYQIENPDGIILSMGGQLPNNIAMDLHRQQARVLGTSPESIDSAENRFKFSRMLDRKGILQPRWKELTNLQSAIDFCEEVGYPCLVRPSYVLSGAAMNVAYSNEDLEQYLNAASSLSKEHPVVISKFLQEAKEIDVDAVAAEGEILCMAVSEHVENAGVHSGDATLVTPPQDINSETLLKIKEIAQDLAVLLDVTGPFNMQLIAKNNELKVIECNVRVSRSFPFVSKTLNHDFVATATRAIIGLPVEPVEVLHGCGVVGVKVPQFSFSRLAGADVQLGVEMASTGEVACFGDNRYEAYLKAMMSTGFQIPKKAILLSIGRYK
;
A
#
# COMPACT_ATOMS: atom_id res chain seq x y z
N GLN A 1 -15.25 -30.48 11.32
CA GLN A 1 -14.38 -30.55 10.12
C GLN A 1 -12.94 -30.24 10.54
N ILE A 2 -11.93 -30.63 9.76
CA ILE A 2 -10.57 -30.10 9.93
C ILE A 2 -10.54 -28.75 9.22
N LEU A 3 -10.27 -27.68 9.95
CA LEU A 3 -10.28 -26.31 9.42
C LEU A 3 -8.87 -25.92 9.00
N VAL A 4 -8.73 -25.42 7.77
CA VAL A 4 -7.50 -24.81 7.26
C VAL A 4 -7.73 -23.31 7.23
N LEU A 5 -6.93 -22.56 7.99
CA LEU A 5 -6.99 -21.10 7.94
C LEU A 5 -6.06 -20.59 6.83
N THR A 6 -6.59 -19.73 5.96
CA THR A 6 -5.83 -19.18 4.83
C THR A 6 -4.77 -18.20 5.31
N TYR A 7 -5.16 -17.27 6.21
CA TYR A 7 -4.24 -16.33 6.82
C TYR A 7 -3.17 -17.07 7.64
N PRO A 8 -1.87 -16.79 7.44
CA PRO A 8 -0.81 -17.61 8.01
C PRO A 8 -0.57 -17.35 9.50
N LEU A 9 -0.81 -16.14 10.02
CA LEU A 9 -0.52 -15.80 11.41
C LEU A 9 -1.77 -15.96 12.30
N VAL A 10 -1.83 -17.02 13.10
CA VAL A 10 -3.05 -17.37 13.85
C VAL A 10 -2.82 -17.37 15.36
N GLY A 11 -3.76 -16.76 16.09
CA GLY A 11 -3.79 -16.73 17.54
C GLY A 11 -3.28 -15.44 18.18
N ASN A 12 -3.00 -14.39 17.39
CA ASN A 12 -2.32 -13.15 17.80
C ASN A 12 -2.92 -12.42 19.02
N TYR A 13 -4.23 -12.48 19.20
CA TYR A 13 -4.96 -11.83 20.31
C TYR A 13 -5.45 -12.83 21.37
N GLY A 14 -5.01 -14.08 21.30
CA GLY A 14 -5.28 -15.11 22.30
C GLY A 14 -6.77 -15.45 22.42
N ILE A 15 -7.14 -16.03 23.56
CA ILE A 15 -8.51 -16.47 23.85
C ILE A 15 -9.09 -15.65 25.02
N PRO A 16 -10.27 -15.03 24.85
CA PRO A 16 -10.94 -14.29 25.92
C PRO A 16 -11.49 -15.21 27.01
N PRO A 17 -11.95 -14.69 28.15
CA PRO A 17 -12.50 -15.52 29.23
C PRO A 17 -13.76 -16.26 28.76
N GLU A 18 -13.83 -17.57 29.03
CA GLU A 18 -14.98 -18.42 28.67
C GLU A 18 -16.18 -18.23 29.59
N GLN A 19 -15.97 -17.76 30.82
CA GLN A 19 -17.03 -17.60 31.82
C GLN A 19 -17.73 -16.24 31.74
N GLU A 20 -17.25 -15.31 30.91
CA GLU A 20 -17.93 -14.03 30.69
C GLU A 20 -19.26 -14.27 29.98
N LEU A 21 -20.33 -13.79 30.61
CA LEU A 21 -21.68 -13.81 30.06
C LEU A 21 -22.08 -12.39 29.67
N ASP A 22 -22.78 -12.26 28.56
CA ASP A 22 -23.40 -11.02 28.13
C ASP A 22 -24.63 -10.65 28.97
N GLU A 23 -25.28 -9.52 28.66
CA GLU A 23 -26.49 -9.06 29.35
C GLU A 23 -27.68 -10.04 29.26
N PHE A 24 -27.59 -11.06 28.40
CA PHE A 24 -28.61 -12.09 28.19
C PHE A 24 -28.28 -13.43 28.83
N GLY A 25 -27.14 -13.54 29.52
CA GLY A 25 -26.68 -14.77 30.14
C GLY A 25 -26.11 -15.80 29.16
N LEU A 26 -25.73 -15.37 27.96
CA LEU A 26 -25.02 -16.20 26.96
C LEU A 26 -23.52 -15.92 27.03
N PRO A 27 -22.64 -16.90 26.69
CA PRO A 27 -21.20 -16.66 26.58
C PRO A 27 -20.90 -15.42 25.73
N GLN A 28 -20.20 -14.42 26.26
CA GLN A 28 -20.06 -13.12 25.61
C GLN A 28 -19.23 -13.18 24.33
N ASN A 29 -18.19 -14.01 24.32
CA ASN A 29 -17.15 -14.01 23.28
C ASN A 29 -17.19 -15.27 22.38
N PHE A 30 -18.19 -16.13 22.56
CA PHE A 30 -18.28 -17.43 21.88
C PHE A 30 -19.65 -17.63 21.24
N GLU A 31 -19.65 -18.39 20.13
CA GLU A 31 -20.85 -18.70 19.34
C GLU A 31 -21.41 -20.10 19.61
N TRP A 32 -20.79 -20.82 20.55
CA TRP A 32 -21.15 -22.17 20.95
C TRP A 32 -20.93 -22.36 22.45
N ILE A 33 -21.77 -23.18 23.10
CA ILE A 33 -21.69 -23.43 24.55
C ILE A 33 -20.78 -24.61 24.92
N ASP A 34 -20.63 -25.61 24.04
CA ASP A 34 -19.84 -26.80 24.32
C ASP A 34 -18.39 -26.69 23.80
N GLY A 35 -17.85 -25.47 23.74
CA GLY A 35 -16.47 -25.21 23.35
C GLY A 35 -16.22 -25.19 21.83
N ILE A 36 -15.11 -25.79 21.39
CA ILE A 36 -14.58 -25.81 20.03
C ILE A 36 -15.29 -26.87 19.20
N SER A 37 -15.80 -26.49 18.03
CA SER A 37 -16.55 -27.38 17.14
C SER A 37 -15.73 -27.99 15.99
N VAL A 38 -14.50 -27.51 15.76
CA VAL A 38 -13.63 -28.09 14.74
C VAL A 38 -13.02 -29.41 15.24
N ALA A 39 -12.86 -30.37 14.34
CA ALA A 39 -12.22 -31.66 14.65
C ALA A 39 -10.69 -31.57 14.64
N GLY A 40 -10.15 -30.46 14.10
CA GLY A 40 -8.74 -30.12 14.11
C GLY A 40 -8.48 -28.82 13.37
N LEU A 41 -7.33 -28.21 13.61
CA LEU A 41 -6.93 -26.93 13.03
C LEU A 41 -5.59 -27.05 12.30
N VAL A 42 -5.49 -26.43 11.12
CA VAL A 42 -4.28 -26.33 10.31
C VAL A 42 -3.97 -24.86 10.07
N VAL A 43 -2.78 -24.43 10.47
CA VAL A 43 -2.34 -23.03 10.35
C VAL A 43 -0.94 -22.95 9.73
N GLY A 44 -0.58 -21.78 9.19
CA GLY A 44 0.79 -21.50 8.76
C GLY A 44 1.70 -21.35 9.97
N GLU A 45 1.33 -20.44 10.88
CA GLU A 45 2.06 -20.14 12.09
C GLU A 45 1.08 -20.00 13.26
N GLN A 46 1.48 -20.53 14.42
CA GLN A 46 0.76 -20.39 15.67
C GLN A 46 1.47 -19.36 16.55
N CYS A 47 0.74 -18.33 16.99
CA CYS A 47 1.26 -17.36 17.95
C CYS A 47 1.31 -17.95 19.37
N GLU A 48 2.49 -17.95 19.98
CA GLU A 48 2.71 -18.39 21.37
C GLU A 48 2.64 -17.25 22.39
N THR A 49 2.84 -16.01 21.95
CA THR A 49 2.87 -14.80 22.79
C THR A 49 1.81 -13.80 22.33
N PRO A 50 0.52 -14.11 22.48
CA PRO A 50 -0.50 -13.19 22.03
C PRO A 50 -0.60 -11.95 22.91
N SER A 51 -1.18 -10.89 22.36
CA SER A 51 -1.34 -9.58 23.00
C SER A 51 -2.74 -9.02 22.73
N HIS A 52 -3.57 -8.99 23.76
CA HIS A 52 -4.87 -8.34 23.75
C HIS A 52 -5.38 -8.17 25.19
N PHE A 53 -6.03 -7.06 25.53
CA PHE A 53 -6.41 -6.76 26.92
C PHE A 53 -7.40 -7.78 27.54
N ARG A 54 -8.15 -8.51 26.70
CA ARG A 54 -9.04 -9.61 27.14
C ARG A 54 -8.41 -10.99 27.18
N GLN A 55 -7.17 -11.16 26.74
CA GLN A 55 -6.56 -12.49 26.64
C GLN A 55 -6.39 -13.14 28.01
N THR A 56 -6.79 -14.41 28.12
CA THR A 56 -6.56 -15.23 29.32
C THR A 56 -5.65 -16.43 29.08
N LYS A 57 -5.58 -16.91 27.82
CA LYS A 57 -4.77 -18.06 27.42
C LYS A 57 -4.42 -18.00 25.94
N THR A 58 -3.46 -18.82 25.53
CA THR A 58 -3.10 -18.99 24.11
C THR A 58 -4.13 -19.87 23.38
N LEU A 59 -4.12 -19.82 22.05
CA LEU A 59 -4.94 -20.71 21.22
C LEU A 59 -4.59 -22.20 21.49
N SER A 60 -3.31 -22.54 21.60
CA SER A 60 -2.88 -23.91 21.87
C SER A 60 -3.36 -24.42 23.22
N GLN A 61 -3.29 -23.61 24.28
CA GLN A 61 -3.79 -23.97 25.60
C GLN A 61 -5.30 -24.21 25.60
N TRP A 62 -6.06 -23.44 24.81
CA TRP A 62 -7.50 -23.64 24.68
C TRP A 62 -7.84 -24.93 23.93
N MET A 63 -7.12 -25.21 22.84
CA MET A 63 -7.28 -26.45 22.07
C MET A 63 -6.90 -27.69 22.89
N GLU A 64 -5.79 -27.64 23.63
CA GLU A 64 -5.33 -28.72 24.51
C GLU A 64 -6.37 -29.01 25.61
N ALA A 65 -6.94 -27.97 26.21
CA ALA A 65 -7.98 -28.10 27.25
C ALA A 65 -9.25 -28.79 26.75
N GLN A 66 -9.47 -28.88 25.43
CA GLN A 66 -10.66 -29.48 24.82
C GLN A 66 -10.34 -30.68 23.92
N ASP A 67 -9.12 -31.21 24.00
CA ASP A 67 -8.67 -32.38 23.21
C ASP A 67 -8.82 -32.19 21.69
N ILE A 68 -8.56 -30.98 21.19
CA ILE A 68 -8.63 -30.65 19.76
C ILE A 68 -7.22 -30.64 19.15
N PRO A 69 -6.93 -31.51 18.15
CA PRO A 69 -5.62 -31.54 17.53
C PRO A 69 -5.37 -30.33 16.63
N GLY A 70 -4.15 -29.79 16.67
CA GLY A 70 -3.69 -28.72 15.79
C GLY A 70 -2.35 -29.05 15.14
N ILE A 71 -2.09 -28.48 13.96
CA ILE A 71 -0.78 -28.53 13.30
C ILE A 71 -0.44 -27.16 12.69
N SER A 72 0.81 -26.74 12.87
CA SER A 72 1.39 -25.51 12.34
C SER A 72 2.57 -25.82 11.39
N ASP A 73 3.19 -24.78 10.82
CA ASP A 73 4.25 -24.86 9.81
C ASP A 73 3.80 -25.55 8.50
N ILE A 74 2.52 -25.37 8.15
CA ILE A 74 1.93 -25.89 6.92
C ILE A 74 1.79 -24.79 5.89
N ASP A 75 2.16 -25.08 4.63
CA ASP A 75 1.82 -24.21 3.50
C ASP A 75 0.31 -24.25 3.24
N THR A 76 -0.45 -23.45 3.99
CA THR A 76 -1.91 -23.38 3.93
C THR A 76 -2.40 -22.98 2.54
N ARG A 77 -1.63 -22.16 1.80
CA ARG A 77 -1.95 -21.75 0.43
C ARG A 77 -1.91 -22.93 -0.54
N ALA A 78 -0.87 -23.77 -0.47
CA ALA A 78 -0.79 -24.99 -1.28
C ALA A 78 -1.95 -25.96 -0.96
N LEU A 79 -2.32 -26.07 0.32
CA LEU A 79 -3.45 -26.90 0.74
C LEU A 79 -4.80 -26.34 0.25
N THR A 80 -5.01 -25.02 0.31
CA THR A 80 -6.21 -24.35 -0.22
C THR A 80 -6.36 -24.60 -1.72
N LYS A 81 -5.30 -24.42 -2.52
CA LYS A 81 -5.33 -24.72 -3.96
C LYS A 81 -5.70 -26.19 -4.23
N LYS A 82 -5.11 -27.12 -3.47
CA LYS A 82 -5.42 -28.54 -3.57
C LYS A 82 -6.89 -28.84 -3.27
N ILE A 83 -7.46 -28.24 -2.22
CA ILE A 83 -8.87 -28.39 -1.87
C ILE A 83 -9.77 -27.80 -2.96
N ARG A 84 -9.48 -26.59 -3.43
CA ARG A 84 -10.22 -25.93 -4.53
C ARG A 84 -10.27 -26.79 -5.80
N GLU A 85 -9.14 -27.36 -6.20
CA GLU A 85 -9.00 -28.10 -7.46
C GLU A 85 -9.69 -29.47 -7.44
N ASN A 86 -9.62 -30.17 -6.30
CA ASN A 86 -10.12 -31.55 -6.15
C ASN A 86 -11.50 -31.63 -5.46
N GLY A 87 -12.00 -30.53 -4.91
CA GLY A 87 -13.30 -30.44 -4.25
C GLY A 87 -13.29 -30.87 -2.77
N THR A 88 -14.35 -31.55 -2.31
CA THR A 88 -14.41 -32.03 -0.92
C THR A 88 -13.41 -33.19 -0.71
N ILE A 89 -12.31 -32.91 -0.01
CA ILE A 89 -11.28 -33.90 0.32
C ILE A 89 -11.47 -34.38 1.76
N LEU A 90 -11.35 -35.70 1.99
CA LEU A 90 -11.22 -36.26 3.33
C LEU A 90 -9.76 -36.17 3.79
N GLY A 91 -9.53 -35.72 5.02
CA GLY A 91 -8.19 -35.57 5.60
C GLY A 91 -8.12 -36.06 7.05
N ARG A 92 -6.89 -36.21 7.56
CA ARG A 92 -6.61 -36.60 8.94
C ARG A 92 -5.30 -35.95 9.41
N ILE A 93 -5.24 -35.53 10.67
CA ILE A 93 -4.00 -35.15 11.34
C ILE A 93 -3.42 -36.40 12.03
N MET A 94 -2.13 -36.66 11.82
CA MET A 94 -1.43 -37.82 12.38
C MET A 94 -0.19 -37.38 13.14
N TYR A 95 0.07 -38.02 14.29
CA TYR A 95 1.24 -37.74 15.14
C TYR A 95 2.56 -38.31 14.59
N ALA A 96 2.48 -39.25 13.64
CA ALA A 96 3.63 -39.85 12.98
C ALA A 96 3.41 -39.88 11.48
N LEU A 97 4.50 -39.89 10.72
CA LEU A 97 4.44 -40.09 9.27
C LEU A 97 3.76 -41.45 8.97
N PRO A 98 2.75 -41.50 8.10
CA PRO A 98 2.08 -42.74 7.75
C PRO A 98 3.05 -43.71 7.05
N ASP A 99 2.97 -45.01 7.38
CA ASP A 99 3.61 -46.04 6.56
C ASP A 99 2.96 -46.02 5.16
N PRO A 100 3.73 -45.85 4.06
CA PRO A 100 3.18 -45.85 2.70
C PRO A 100 2.35 -47.09 2.35
N LYS A 101 2.53 -48.21 3.07
CA LYS A 101 1.78 -49.46 2.89
C LYS A 101 0.48 -49.51 3.68
N GLN A 102 0.28 -48.60 4.63
CA GLN A 102 -0.90 -48.57 5.48
C GLN A 102 -2.05 -47.84 4.78
N THR A 103 -3.13 -48.57 4.48
CA THR A 103 -4.38 -47.97 4.01
C THR A 103 -5.20 -47.43 5.18
N PHE A 104 -5.59 -46.17 5.10
CA PHE A 104 -6.45 -45.52 6.09
C PHE A 104 -7.90 -45.49 5.61
N ASN A 105 -8.83 -46.02 6.41
CA ASN A 105 -10.26 -45.85 6.16
C ASN A 105 -10.68 -44.45 6.64
N LEU A 106 -10.76 -43.50 5.71
CA LEU A 106 -11.32 -42.17 5.96
C LEU A 106 -12.86 -42.25 5.90
N VAL A 107 -13.53 -41.75 6.95
CA VAL A 107 -14.99 -41.74 7.03
C VAL A 107 -15.50 -40.34 6.66
N ASP A 108 -16.44 -40.26 5.73
CA ASP A 108 -17.09 -38.99 5.40
C ASP A 108 -18.11 -38.61 6.51
N PRO A 109 -17.88 -37.52 7.26
CA PRO A 109 -18.82 -37.09 8.29
C PRO A 109 -20.18 -36.67 7.73
N ASN A 110 -20.29 -36.32 6.43
CA ASN A 110 -21.54 -35.87 5.83
C ASN A 110 -22.59 -37.00 5.70
N LEU A 111 -22.19 -38.27 5.85
CA LEU A 111 -23.12 -39.41 5.85
C LEU A 111 -23.92 -39.54 7.16
N ARG A 112 -23.49 -38.85 8.23
CA ARG A 112 -24.16 -38.83 9.53
C ARG A 112 -25.10 -37.63 9.63
N ASN A 113 -26.10 -37.73 10.50
CA ASN A 113 -26.96 -36.59 10.83
C ASN A 113 -26.24 -35.67 11.83
N LEU A 114 -25.35 -34.81 11.32
CA LEU A 114 -24.56 -33.89 12.14
C LEU A 114 -25.43 -32.91 12.94
N VAL A 115 -26.63 -32.58 12.44
CA VAL A 115 -27.61 -31.76 13.18
C VAL A 115 -28.01 -32.41 14.50
N ALA A 116 -28.19 -33.73 14.51
CA ALA A 116 -28.54 -34.45 15.73
C ALA A 116 -27.40 -34.49 16.76
N GLU A 117 -26.15 -34.29 16.32
CA GLU A 117 -24.96 -34.29 17.17
C GLU A 117 -24.73 -32.92 17.84
N CYS A 118 -25.24 -31.83 17.25
CA CYS A 118 -25.06 -30.48 17.79
C CYS A 118 -26.33 -29.86 18.39
N SER A 119 -27.53 -30.26 17.97
CA SER A 119 -28.78 -29.70 18.50
C SER A 119 -28.89 -29.82 20.03
N VAL A 120 -29.51 -28.83 20.67
CA VAL A 120 -29.97 -28.95 22.05
C VAL A 120 -30.82 -30.22 22.25
N THR A 121 -30.70 -30.81 23.43
CA THR A 121 -31.43 -32.01 23.84
C THR A 121 -32.81 -31.71 24.41
N GLU A 122 -33.00 -30.52 24.97
CA GLU A 122 -34.24 -30.08 25.60
C GLU A 122 -34.58 -28.64 25.18
N LYS A 123 -35.87 -28.29 25.27
CA LYS A 123 -36.36 -26.95 24.95
C LYS A 123 -35.79 -25.91 25.93
N LYS A 124 -35.22 -24.83 25.38
CA LYS A 124 -34.72 -23.68 26.15
C LYS A 124 -35.51 -22.42 25.79
N VAL A 125 -35.81 -21.57 26.78
CA VAL A 125 -36.56 -20.33 26.58
C VAL A 125 -35.70 -19.13 26.95
N TYR A 126 -35.50 -18.24 26.00
CA TYR A 126 -34.77 -16.98 26.16
C TYR A 126 -35.75 -15.80 26.12
N ASN A 127 -35.50 -14.79 26.96
CA ASN A 127 -36.39 -13.64 27.16
C ASN A 127 -37.86 -14.07 27.36
N PRO A 128 -38.20 -14.78 28.47
CA PRO A 128 -39.51 -15.42 28.65
C PRO A 128 -40.71 -14.45 28.70
N LYS A 129 -40.46 -13.15 28.94
CA LYS A 129 -41.47 -12.08 28.92
C LYS A 129 -41.52 -11.32 27.58
N GLY A 130 -40.67 -11.71 26.63
CA GLY A 130 -40.55 -11.07 25.32
C GLY A 130 -41.75 -11.35 24.41
N TYR A 131 -41.83 -10.55 23.35
CA TYR A 131 -42.84 -10.66 22.30
C TYR A 131 -42.27 -10.12 20.98
N PRO A 132 -42.54 -10.76 19.81
CA PRO A 132 -43.36 -11.96 19.61
C PRO A 132 -42.67 -13.26 20.08
N ARG A 133 -43.42 -14.37 20.10
CA ARG A 133 -42.91 -15.72 20.43
C ARG A 133 -42.33 -16.38 19.18
N ILE A 134 -41.02 -16.62 19.15
CA ILE A 134 -40.33 -17.26 18.04
C ILE A 134 -39.95 -18.69 18.44
N CYS A 135 -40.42 -19.68 17.69
CA CYS A 135 -39.91 -21.04 17.81
C CYS A 135 -38.68 -21.18 16.91
N ALA A 136 -37.52 -21.46 17.50
CA ALA A 136 -36.26 -21.65 16.80
C ALA A 136 -35.88 -23.14 16.80
N ILE A 137 -35.85 -23.77 15.63
CA ILE A 137 -35.36 -25.15 15.49
C ILE A 137 -33.83 -25.12 15.52
N ASP A 138 -33.24 -25.76 16.52
CA ASP A 138 -31.79 -25.85 16.63
C ASP A 138 -31.23 -26.91 15.67
N CYS A 139 -30.60 -26.46 14.60
CA CYS A 139 -29.88 -27.29 13.65
C CYS A 139 -28.36 -27.26 13.87
N GLY A 140 -27.86 -26.70 14.99
CA GLY A 140 -26.47 -26.29 15.17
C GLY A 140 -26.34 -24.77 15.18
N LEU A 141 -27.25 -24.11 15.89
CA LEU A 141 -27.44 -22.66 15.93
C LEU A 141 -26.21 -21.95 16.48
N LYS A 142 -25.82 -20.86 15.83
CA LYS A 142 -24.89 -19.87 16.38
C LYS A 142 -25.59 -18.98 17.39
N LEU A 143 -25.01 -18.83 18.58
CA LEU A 143 -25.62 -18.08 19.69
C LEU A 143 -26.02 -16.64 19.32
N ASN A 144 -25.31 -15.98 18.39
CA ASN A 144 -25.69 -14.63 18.00
C ASN A 144 -27.06 -14.54 17.32
N GLN A 145 -27.61 -15.64 16.75
CA GLN A 145 -28.98 -15.66 16.24
C GLN A 145 -29.99 -15.41 17.38
N ILE A 146 -29.75 -15.97 18.56
CA ILE A 146 -30.59 -15.72 19.75
C ILE A 146 -30.42 -14.26 20.19
N ARG A 147 -29.18 -13.75 20.24
CA ARG A 147 -28.89 -12.35 20.61
C ARG A 147 -29.63 -11.36 19.70
N CYS A 148 -29.61 -11.59 18.38
CA CYS A 148 -30.30 -10.73 17.41
C CYS A 148 -31.81 -10.65 17.68
N PHE A 149 -32.46 -11.75 18.07
CA PHE A 149 -33.88 -11.77 18.40
C PHE A 149 -34.21 -11.11 19.74
N ILE A 150 -33.48 -11.44 20.80
CA ILE A 150 -33.79 -10.94 22.15
C ILE A 150 -33.45 -9.46 22.31
N LYS A 151 -32.41 -8.95 21.64
CA LYS A 151 -32.13 -7.50 21.55
C LYS A 151 -33.31 -6.71 20.96
N ARG A 152 -34.10 -7.36 20.10
CA ARG A 152 -35.30 -6.80 19.47
C ARG A 152 -36.59 -7.09 20.26
N GLY A 153 -36.45 -7.62 21.48
CA GLY A 153 -37.55 -7.85 22.42
C GLY A 153 -38.30 -9.17 22.25
N ALA A 154 -37.92 -10.03 21.30
CA ALA A 154 -38.61 -11.30 21.06
C ALA A 154 -38.37 -12.33 22.18
N ARG A 155 -39.35 -13.20 22.41
CA ARG A 155 -39.19 -14.43 23.23
C ARG A 155 -38.80 -15.56 22.30
N VAL A 156 -37.67 -16.22 22.57
CA VAL A 156 -37.16 -17.30 21.71
C VAL A 156 -37.28 -18.62 22.44
N GLU A 157 -38.03 -19.55 21.85
CA GLU A 157 -38.11 -20.95 22.28
C GLU A 157 -37.23 -21.79 21.37
N LEU A 158 -36.00 -22.07 21.82
CA LEU A 158 -35.06 -22.94 21.12
C LEU A 158 -35.46 -24.39 21.37
N VAL A 159 -35.75 -25.15 20.32
CA VAL A 159 -36.23 -26.54 20.40
C VAL A 159 -35.28 -27.50 19.68
N PRO A 160 -35.19 -28.76 20.12
CA PRO A 160 -34.42 -29.79 19.41
C PRO A 160 -34.85 -29.95 17.95
N TRP A 161 -33.89 -30.28 17.07
CA TRP A 161 -34.08 -30.45 15.61
C TRP A 161 -35.25 -31.35 15.19
N ASN A 162 -35.64 -32.31 16.03
CA ASN A 162 -36.67 -33.31 15.77
C ASN A 162 -37.98 -33.05 16.53
N THR A 163 -38.14 -31.86 17.11
CA THR A 163 -39.35 -31.50 17.87
C THR A 163 -40.59 -31.52 16.97
N ILE A 164 -41.68 -32.09 17.48
CA ILE A 164 -42.99 -32.02 16.80
C ILE A 164 -43.54 -30.61 17.01
N LEU A 165 -43.72 -29.86 15.93
CA LEU A 165 -44.09 -28.45 16.01
C LEU A 165 -45.60 -28.29 16.10
N ASN A 166 -46.05 -27.43 17.02
CA ASN A 166 -47.44 -27.02 17.15
C ASN A 166 -47.57 -25.52 16.81
N PRO A 167 -48.26 -25.15 15.72
CA PRO A 167 -48.38 -23.74 15.31
C PRO A 167 -49.02 -22.85 16.39
N ASP A 168 -49.87 -23.37 17.28
CA ASP A 168 -50.54 -22.56 18.30
C ASP A 168 -49.60 -22.05 19.41
N GLU A 169 -48.42 -22.64 19.55
CA GLU A 169 -47.48 -22.36 20.64
C GLU A 169 -46.53 -21.18 20.37
N PHE A 170 -46.36 -20.80 19.10
CA PHE A 170 -45.45 -19.74 18.68
C PHE A 170 -46.09 -18.82 17.63
N ASP A 171 -45.52 -17.65 17.42
CA ASP A 171 -46.03 -16.63 16.51
C ASP A 171 -45.28 -16.63 15.15
N GLY A 172 -43.99 -17.01 15.16
CA GLY A 172 -43.17 -17.22 13.96
C GLY A 172 -42.21 -18.39 14.12
N LEU A 173 -41.83 -19.01 13.00
CA LEU A 173 -40.90 -20.14 12.94
C LEU A 173 -39.54 -19.70 12.39
N PHE A 174 -38.48 -20.04 13.10
CA PHE A 174 -37.11 -19.81 12.67
C PHE A 174 -36.36 -21.13 12.57
N ILE A 175 -35.60 -21.32 11.48
CA ILE A 175 -34.79 -22.52 11.25
C ILE A 175 -33.33 -22.08 11.20
N SER A 176 -32.53 -22.52 12.18
CA SER A 176 -31.17 -22.04 12.36
C SER A 176 -30.21 -22.54 11.28
N ASN A 177 -28.98 -22.04 11.33
CA ASN A 177 -27.86 -22.66 10.62
C ASN A 177 -27.53 -24.05 11.20
N GLY A 178 -26.69 -24.79 10.49
CA GLY A 178 -26.25 -26.11 10.93
C GLY A 178 -25.20 -26.75 10.03
N PRO A 179 -24.56 -27.84 10.50
CA PRO A 179 -23.65 -28.66 9.70
C PRO A 179 -24.38 -29.79 8.95
N GLY A 180 -23.73 -30.33 7.92
CA GLY A 180 -24.13 -31.58 7.28
C GLY A 180 -24.96 -31.41 6.00
N ASP A 181 -25.46 -32.54 5.51
CA ASP A 181 -26.26 -32.61 4.29
C ASP A 181 -27.76 -32.44 4.61
N PRO A 182 -28.48 -31.49 4.01
CA PRO A 182 -29.92 -31.32 4.25
C PRO A 182 -30.75 -32.58 3.95
N ILE A 183 -30.29 -33.48 3.07
CA ILE A 183 -31.00 -34.70 2.68
C ILE A 183 -31.16 -35.69 3.84
N VAL A 184 -30.24 -35.68 4.82
CA VAL A 184 -30.34 -36.56 6.00
C VAL A 184 -31.30 -36.03 7.06
N CYS A 185 -31.71 -34.76 6.99
CA CYS A 185 -32.57 -34.09 7.98
C CYS A 185 -34.08 -34.26 7.72
N LYS A 186 -34.51 -35.46 7.28
CA LYS A 186 -35.89 -35.73 6.83
C LYS A 186 -36.97 -35.38 7.86
N THR A 187 -36.71 -35.65 9.13
CA THR A 187 -37.66 -35.36 10.22
C THR A 187 -37.96 -33.87 10.32
N THR A 188 -36.93 -33.02 10.28
CA THR A 188 -37.09 -31.56 10.33
C THR A 188 -37.81 -31.04 9.10
N VAL A 189 -37.45 -31.53 7.90
CA VAL A 189 -38.13 -31.18 6.64
C VAL A 189 -39.62 -31.49 6.73
N HIS A 190 -40.02 -32.66 7.21
CA HIS A 190 -41.43 -33.01 7.40
C HIS A 190 -42.15 -32.08 8.38
N GLN A 191 -41.50 -31.66 9.47
CA GLN A 191 -42.10 -30.71 10.41
C GLN A 191 -42.31 -29.32 9.79
N VAL A 192 -41.34 -28.83 9.00
CA VAL A 192 -41.48 -27.57 8.26
C VAL A 192 -42.64 -27.66 7.26
N GLN A 193 -42.75 -28.77 6.52
CA GLN A 193 -43.88 -29.03 5.61
C GLN A 193 -45.23 -29.01 6.33
N ASN A 194 -45.31 -29.63 7.51
CA ASN A 194 -46.53 -29.65 8.32
C ASN A 194 -46.97 -28.24 8.71
N ILE A 195 -46.03 -27.37 9.13
CA ILE A 195 -46.34 -25.98 9.47
C ILE A 195 -46.80 -25.18 8.24
N MET A 196 -46.15 -25.34 7.09
CA MET A 196 -46.51 -24.66 5.85
C MET A 196 -47.87 -25.08 5.29
N ASN A 197 -48.24 -26.35 5.47
CA ASN A 197 -49.54 -26.88 5.04
C ASN A 197 -50.65 -26.54 6.03
N GLY A 198 -50.32 -26.36 7.31
CA GLY A 198 -51.28 -26.10 8.39
C GLY A 198 -51.51 -24.63 8.71
N SER A 199 -50.59 -23.72 8.34
CA SER A 199 -50.69 -22.29 8.68
C SER A 199 -49.83 -21.40 7.76
N ASP A 200 -50.16 -20.10 7.71
CA ASP A 200 -49.37 -19.08 7.01
C ASP A 200 -48.45 -18.28 7.95
N LYS A 201 -48.03 -18.88 9.08
CA LYS A 201 -47.13 -18.23 10.04
C LYS A 201 -45.79 -17.87 9.40
N PRO A 202 -45.20 -16.71 9.69
CA PRO A 202 -43.93 -16.34 9.07
C PRO A 202 -42.81 -17.33 9.35
N ILE A 203 -42.01 -17.63 8.32
CA ILE A 203 -40.88 -18.58 8.38
C ILE A 203 -39.61 -17.89 7.90
N PHE A 204 -38.54 -18.00 8.68
CA PHE A 204 -37.21 -17.54 8.31
C PHE A 204 -36.15 -18.65 8.49
N GLY A 205 -35.42 -18.98 7.42
CA GLY A 205 -34.33 -19.96 7.45
C GLY A 205 -32.96 -19.33 7.17
N ILE A 206 -31.92 -19.79 7.89
CA ILE A 206 -30.53 -19.34 7.70
C ILE A 206 -29.62 -20.54 7.38
N CYS A 207 -28.79 -20.44 6.34
CA CYS A 207 -27.79 -21.44 5.93
C CYS A 207 -28.41 -22.84 5.75
N LEU A 208 -28.17 -23.80 6.64
CA LEU A 208 -28.86 -25.09 6.58
C LEU A 208 -30.38 -24.91 6.67
N GLY A 209 -30.89 -23.97 7.47
CA GLY A 209 -32.31 -23.65 7.52
C GLY A 209 -32.89 -23.15 6.20
N HIS A 210 -32.08 -22.45 5.38
CA HIS A 210 -32.46 -22.11 4.00
C HIS A 210 -32.60 -23.38 3.14
N GLN A 211 -31.64 -24.29 3.23
CA GLN A 211 -31.65 -25.56 2.49
C GLN A 211 -32.80 -26.48 2.93
N LEU A 212 -33.12 -26.52 4.22
CA LEU A 212 -34.24 -27.31 4.76
C LEU A 212 -35.60 -26.74 4.33
N LEU A 213 -35.76 -25.41 4.33
CA LEU A 213 -36.96 -24.76 3.80
C LEU A 213 -37.11 -25.03 2.29
N ALA A 214 -36.03 -24.90 1.52
CA ALA A 214 -36.03 -25.20 0.10
C ALA A 214 -36.39 -26.67 -0.18
N THR A 215 -35.84 -27.61 0.61
CA THR A 215 -36.16 -29.03 0.51
C THR A 215 -37.63 -29.30 0.87
N ALA A 216 -38.16 -28.62 1.88
CA ALA A 216 -39.57 -28.74 2.30
C ALA A 216 -40.55 -28.36 1.17
N ILE A 217 -40.20 -27.39 0.33
CA ILE A 217 -41.00 -27.00 -0.83
C ILE A 217 -40.70 -27.81 -2.09
N GLY A 218 -39.82 -28.81 -2.03
CA GLY A 218 -39.52 -29.72 -3.13
C GLY A 218 -38.30 -29.37 -3.97
N CYS A 219 -37.48 -28.39 -3.57
CA CYS A 219 -36.23 -28.08 -4.27
C CYS A 219 -35.19 -29.19 -4.06
N LYS A 220 -34.25 -29.30 -5.00
CA LYS A 220 -33.06 -30.14 -4.85
C LYS A 220 -31.92 -29.34 -4.23
N THR A 221 -31.09 -30.05 -3.47
CA THR A 221 -29.81 -29.56 -2.96
C THR A 221 -28.68 -30.39 -3.55
N TYR A 222 -27.49 -29.79 -3.66
CA TYR A 222 -26.31 -30.49 -4.16
C TYR A 222 -25.06 -30.10 -3.37
N LYS A 223 -24.09 -31.02 -3.32
CA LYS A 223 -22.76 -30.76 -2.76
C LYS A 223 -21.98 -29.87 -3.73
N MET A 224 -21.49 -28.75 -3.25
CA MET A 224 -20.63 -27.87 -4.03
C MET A 224 -19.25 -28.51 -4.21
N LYS A 225 -18.58 -28.23 -5.34
CA LYS A 225 -17.19 -28.68 -5.56
C LYS A 225 -16.30 -28.14 -4.44
N TYR A 226 -16.23 -26.82 -4.33
CA TYR A 226 -15.68 -26.09 -3.20
C TYR A 226 -16.82 -25.24 -2.61
N GLY A 227 -16.95 -25.25 -1.29
CA GLY A 227 -18.05 -24.57 -0.61
C GLY A 227 -17.71 -23.10 -0.36
N ASN A 228 -18.73 -22.25 -0.30
CA ASN A 228 -18.57 -20.85 0.06
C ASN A 228 -18.26 -20.72 1.56
N ARG A 229 -17.00 -20.35 1.86
CA ARG A 229 -16.45 -20.25 3.21
C ARG A 229 -15.56 -19.01 3.32
N GLY A 230 -16.09 -17.95 3.91
CA GLY A 230 -15.38 -16.67 4.01
C GLY A 230 -16.25 -15.58 4.61
N HIS A 231 -15.65 -14.41 4.83
CA HIS A 231 -16.33 -13.22 5.35
C HIS A 231 -16.53 -12.13 4.29
N ASN A 232 -16.12 -12.40 3.06
CA ASN A 232 -16.00 -11.44 1.96
C ASN A 232 -16.85 -11.84 0.75
N LEU A 233 -17.92 -12.62 0.95
CA LEU A 233 -18.66 -13.19 -0.17
C LEU A 233 -19.78 -12.26 -0.63
N PRO A 234 -19.77 -11.83 -1.91
CA PRO A 234 -20.74 -10.88 -2.42
C PRO A 234 -22.07 -11.53 -2.78
N CYS A 235 -23.16 -10.99 -2.23
CA CYS A 235 -24.52 -11.43 -2.54
C CYS A 235 -25.34 -10.29 -3.14
N THR A 236 -25.85 -10.49 -4.35
CA THR A 236 -26.74 -9.54 -5.04
C THR A 236 -28.21 -9.84 -4.74
N HIS A 237 -28.96 -8.83 -4.32
CA HIS A 237 -30.40 -8.91 -4.10
C HIS A 237 -31.17 -8.71 -5.41
N HIS A 238 -32.03 -9.66 -5.79
CA HIS A 238 -32.75 -9.63 -7.08
C HIS A 238 -33.74 -8.48 -7.20
N GLY A 239 -34.39 -8.07 -6.10
CA GLY A 239 -35.42 -7.03 -6.16
C GLY A 239 -34.89 -5.61 -6.35
N THR A 240 -33.60 -5.36 -6.07
CA THR A 240 -33.02 -4.01 -6.07
C THR A 240 -31.68 -3.89 -6.80
N GLY A 241 -31.02 -5.00 -7.13
CA GLY A 241 -29.68 -5.02 -7.73
C GLY A 241 -28.54 -4.68 -6.76
N ARG A 242 -28.84 -4.41 -5.49
CA ARG A 242 -27.82 -4.10 -4.48
C ARG A 242 -27.00 -5.31 -4.09
N CYS A 243 -25.70 -5.09 -3.87
CA CYS A 243 -24.75 -6.11 -3.45
C CYS A 243 -24.29 -5.87 -2.01
N PHE A 244 -24.11 -6.95 -1.25
CA PHE A 244 -23.72 -6.93 0.15
C PHE A 244 -22.61 -7.94 0.43
N MET A 245 -21.71 -7.60 1.35
CA MET A 245 -20.72 -8.56 1.86
C MET A 245 -21.37 -9.46 2.88
N THR A 246 -21.07 -10.76 2.79
CA THR A 246 -21.69 -11.77 3.64
C THR A 246 -20.69 -12.73 4.23
N SER A 247 -20.98 -13.18 5.46
CA SER A 247 -20.30 -14.28 6.12
C SER A 247 -20.97 -15.60 5.75
N GLN A 248 -20.19 -16.54 5.24
CA GLN A 248 -20.68 -17.83 4.76
C GLN A 248 -19.81 -18.98 5.23
N ASN A 249 -20.44 -20.12 5.50
CA ASN A 249 -19.74 -21.37 5.82
C ASN A 249 -20.62 -22.58 5.47
N HIS A 250 -20.80 -22.84 4.18
CA HIS A 250 -21.55 -24.01 3.71
C HIS A 250 -20.82 -24.74 2.58
N GLY A 251 -21.18 -26.02 2.38
CA GLY A 251 -20.65 -26.86 1.30
C GLY A 251 -21.73 -27.52 0.44
N PHE A 252 -22.98 -27.11 0.65
CA PHE A 252 -24.15 -27.54 -0.09
C PHE A 252 -24.92 -26.29 -0.52
N ALA A 253 -25.59 -26.34 -1.66
CA ALA A 253 -26.39 -25.22 -2.17
C ALA A 253 -27.74 -25.72 -2.70
N VAL A 254 -28.70 -24.81 -2.82
CA VAL A 254 -30.02 -25.05 -3.42
C VAL A 254 -29.94 -24.87 -4.94
N ASP A 255 -30.54 -25.81 -5.69
CA ASP A 255 -30.72 -25.65 -7.13
C ASP A 255 -31.93 -24.76 -7.42
N ALA A 256 -31.68 -23.48 -7.71
CA ALA A 256 -32.71 -22.49 -8.00
C ALA A 256 -33.61 -22.86 -9.20
N ASN A 257 -33.15 -23.73 -10.12
CA ASN A 257 -33.97 -24.18 -11.25
C ASN A 257 -35.08 -25.14 -10.84
N THR A 258 -35.05 -25.63 -9.60
CA THR A 258 -36.05 -26.55 -9.04
C THR A 258 -37.09 -25.83 -8.16
N LEU A 259 -37.05 -24.50 -8.11
CA LEU A 259 -38.03 -23.72 -7.36
C LEU A 259 -39.44 -23.94 -7.92
N PRO A 260 -40.44 -24.25 -7.07
CA PRO A 260 -41.82 -24.37 -7.49
C PRO A 260 -42.43 -23.00 -7.85
N ASN A 261 -43.58 -23.00 -8.53
CA ASN A 261 -44.31 -21.78 -8.85
C ASN A 261 -44.57 -20.92 -7.59
N LEU A 262 -44.53 -19.59 -7.73
CA LEU A 262 -44.65 -18.58 -6.66
C LEU A 262 -43.45 -18.45 -5.71
N TRP A 263 -42.37 -19.20 -5.94
CA TRP A 263 -41.08 -19.01 -5.28
C TRP A 263 -40.06 -18.43 -6.25
N GLU A 264 -39.21 -17.57 -5.72
CA GLU A 264 -38.16 -16.90 -6.50
C GLU A 264 -36.85 -16.83 -5.69
N PRO A 265 -35.70 -16.76 -6.37
CA PRO A 265 -34.44 -16.40 -5.75
C PRO A 265 -34.52 -15.01 -5.10
N LEU A 266 -34.06 -14.90 -3.85
CA LEU A 266 -33.97 -13.63 -3.13
C LEU A 266 -32.58 -12.99 -3.30
N PHE A 267 -31.53 -13.80 -3.10
CA PHE A 267 -30.14 -13.41 -3.28
C PHE A 267 -29.41 -14.43 -4.18
N THR A 268 -28.36 -13.97 -4.83
CA THR A 268 -27.44 -14.80 -5.61
C THR A 268 -26.00 -14.38 -5.36
N ASN A 269 -25.11 -15.36 -5.27
CA ASN A 269 -23.68 -15.12 -5.12
C ASN A 269 -23.16 -14.49 -6.41
N ALA A 270 -22.53 -13.33 -6.30
CA ALA A 270 -22.11 -12.59 -7.48
C ALA A 270 -20.84 -13.15 -8.15
N ASN A 271 -20.12 -14.06 -7.49
CA ASN A 271 -18.92 -14.70 -8.03
C ASN A 271 -19.23 -16.02 -8.75
N ASP A 272 -20.07 -16.89 -8.17
CA ASP A 272 -20.32 -18.24 -8.71
C ASP A 272 -21.76 -18.50 -9.17
N GLY A 273 -22.67 -17.54 -8.98
CA GLY A 273 -24.07 -17.64 -9.40
C GLY A 273 -24.93 -18.59 -8.57
N THR A 274 -24.42 -19.10 -7.45
CA THR A 274 -25.18 -19.99 -6.57
C THR A 274 -26.32 -19.27 -5.85
N ASN A 275 -27.35 -20.02 -5.46
CA ASN A 275 -28.50 -19.45 -4.75
C ASN A 275 -28.12 -19.08 -3.31
N GLU A 276 -28.42 -17.85 -2.93
CA GLU A 276 -28.08 -17.29 -1.62
C GLU A 276 -29.31 -16.97 -0.77
N GLY A 277 -30.49 -17.34 -1.25
CA GLY A 277 -31.75 -17.11 -0.58
C GLY A 277 -32.95 -17.32 -1.49
N ILE A 278 -34.10 -17.59 -0.89
CA ILE A 278 -35.38 -17.76 -1.59
C ILE A 278 -36.48 -17.02 -0.84
N ILE A 279 -37.53 -16.65 -1.57
CA ILE A 279 -38.69 -15.95 -1.03
C ILE A 279 -39.96 -16.40 -1.73
N HIS A 280 -41.05 -16.45 -0.98
CA HIS A 280 -42.37 -16.68 -1.55
C HIS A 280 -42.99 -15.34 -1.98
N GLU A 281 -43.66 -15.32 -3.13
CA GLU A 281 -44.28 -14.12 -3.70
C GLU A 281 -45.31 -13.44 -2.78
N ASN A 282 -46.18 -14.22 -2.12
CA ASN A 282 -47.29 -13.71 -1.31
C ASN A 282 -47.25 -14.13 0.17
N LYS A 283 -46.69 -15.30 0.49
CA LYS A 283 -46.65 -15.82 1.87
C LYS A 283 -45.44 -15.26 2.64
N PRO A 284 -45.50 -15.15 3.98
CA PRO A 284 -44.43 -14.56 4.78
C PRO A 284 -43.24 -15.52 5.01
N TYR A 285 -42.76 -16.15 3.94
CA TYR A 285 -41.68 -17.12 3.98
C TYR A 285 -40.48 -16.60 3.19
N PHE A 286 -39.32 -16.58 3.83
CA PHE A 286 -38.06 -16.30 3.15
C PHE A 286 -36.90 -16.99 3.85
N SER A 287 -35.78 -17.12 3.18
CA SER A 287 -34.56 -17.67 3.77
C SER A 287 -33.32 -17.17 3.06
N VAL A 288 -32.18 -17.23 3.74
CA VAL A 288 -30.87 -16.83 3.21
C VAL A 288 -29.82 -17.90 3.50
N GLN A 289 -28.88 -18.10 2.58
CA GLN A 289 -27.84 -19.13 2.67
C GLN A 289 -26.63 -18.65 3.50
N PHE A 290 -26.38 -17.35 3.52
CA PHE A 290 -25.37 -16.71 4.37
C PHE A 290 -25.84 -16.49 5.82
N HIS A 291 -24.95 -15.99 6.68
CA HIS A 291 -25.18 -15.79 8.11
C HIS A 291 -25.34 -14.30 8.47
N PRO A 292 -26.55 -13.71 8.41
CA PRO A 292 -26.78 -12.30 8.74
C PRO A 292 -26.56 -11.96 10.21
N GLN A 293 -26.49 -12.96 11.09
CA GLN A 293 -26.09 -12.79 12.48
C GLN A 293 -24.59 -12.61 12.67
N HIS A 294 -23.78 -12.64 11.60
CA HIS A 294 -22.34 -12.35 11.63
C HIS A 294 -21.56 -13.15 12.70
N ILE A 295 -20.62 -12.55 13.44
CA ILE A 295 -19.69 -13.16 14.44
C ILE A 295 -19.13 -14.53 14.01
N ALA A 296 -18.12 -14.61 13.14
CA ALA A 296 -17.35 -13.54 12.52
C ALA A 296 -17.93 -13.07 11.18
N GLY A 297 -17.46 -11.89 10.74
CA GLY A 297 -17.78 -11.28 9.45
C GLY A 297 -18.70 -10.06 9.52
N PRO A 298 -19.11 -9.53 8.35
CA PRO A 298 -19.77 -8.23 8.22
C PRO A 298 -21.20 -8.21 8.77
N GLU A 299 -21.60 -7.09 9.36
CA GLU A 299 -22.93 -6.89 9.99
C GLU A 299 -23.99 -6.34 9.00
N ASP A 300 -23.65 -6.25 7.72
CA ASP A 300 -24.35 -5.49 6.67
C ASP A 300 -25.83 -5.90 6.46
N LEU A 301 -26.21 -7.12 6.85
CA LEU A 301 -27.55 -7.69 6.64
C LEU A 301 -28.24 -8.12 7.95
N GLU A 302 -27.82 -7.62 9.12
CA GLU A 302 -28.50 -7.95 10.39
C GLU A 302 -29.98 -7.50 10.40
N PHE A 303 -30.35 -6.49 9.61
CA PHE A 303 -31.73 -6.02 9.51
C PHE A 303 -32.73 -7.08 9.00
N LEU A 304 -32.27 -8.22 8.47
CA LEU A 304 -33.15 -9.33 8.11
C LEU A 304 -33.91 -9.88 9.33
N PHE A 305 -33.33 -9.78 10.53
CA PHE A 305 -34.03 -10.10 11.77
C PHE A 305 -35.16 -9.11 12.08
N ASP A 306 -34.97 -7.82 11.78
CA ASP A 306 -36.02 -6.80 11.91
C ASP A 306 -37.20 -7.10 10.98
N VAL A 307 -36.92 -7.37 9.71
CA VAL A 307 -37.92 -7.72 8.69
C VAL A 307 -38.75 -8.93 9.12
N PHE A 308 -38.11 -9.99 9.63
CA PHE A 308 -38.83 -11.16 10.10
C PHE A 308 -39.73 -10.85 11.30
N LEU A 309 -39.21 -10.16 12.33
CA LEU A 309 -39.99 -9.85 13.53
C LEU A 309 -41.16 -8.90 13.26
N GLU A 310 -40.98 -7.92 12.39
CA GLU A 310 -42.06 -7.05 11.95
C GLU A 310 -43.14 -7.84 11.19
N THR A 311 -42.73 -8.76 10.32
CA THR A 311 -43.65 -9.64 9.59
C THR A 311 -44.46 -10.54 10.54
N VAL A 312 -43.85 -11.03 11.62
CA VAL A 312 -44.54 -11.77 12.69
C VAL A 312 -45.55 -10.90 13.44
N LYS A 313 -45.17 -9.67 13.82
CA LYS A 313 -46.08 -8.75 14.52
C LYS A 313 -47.28 -8.39 13.65
N ASP A 314 -47.08 -8.17 12.35
CA ASP A 314 -48.16 -7.84 11.42
C ASP A 314 -49.09 -9.04 11.17
N TYR A 315 -48.52 -10.25 11.09
CA TYR A 315 -49.31 -11.49 11.02
C TYR A 315 -50.20 -11.66 12.26
N VAL A 316 -49.63 -11.55 13.47
CA VAL A 316 -50.39 -11.74 14.73
C VAL A 316 -51.43 -10.65 14.95
N SER A 317 -51.17 -9.42 14.52
CA SER A 317 -52.10 -8.31 14.67
C SER A 317 -53.15 -8.21 13.55
N GLU A 318 -53.14 -9.14 12.59
CA GLU A 318 -54.01 -9.15 11.39
C GLU A 318 -53.89 -7.87 10.54
N LYS A 319 -52.72 -7.21 10.57
CA LYS A 319 -52.42 -5.96 9.85
C LYS A 319 -51.46 -6.19 8.67
N GLN A 320 -51.72 -7.21 7.85
CA GLN A 320 -50.90 -7.50 6.67
C GLN A 320 -51.15 -6.48 5.54
N ASN A 321 -50.48 -5.32 5.62
CA ASN A 321 -50.60 -4.26 4.61
C ASN A 321 -49.65 -4.46 3.42
N ILE A 322 -48.51 -5.14 3.62
CA ILE A 322 -47.49 -5.41 2.60
C ILE A 322 -46.91 -6.82 2.76
N SER A 323 -46.48 -7.43 1.67
CA SER A 323 -45.81 -8.75 1.71
C SER A 323 -44.38 -8.64 2.26
N VAL A 324 -43.82 -9.76 2.74
CA VAL A 324 -42.40 -9.78 3.20
C VAL A 324 -41.43 -9.41 2.08
N LYS A 325 -41.76 -9.77 0.83
CA LYS A 325 -41.02 -9.35 -0.37
C LYS A 325 -41.03 -7.83 -0.53
N GLN A 326 -42.20 -7.19 -0.45
CA GLN A 326 -42.31 -5.74 -0.53
C GLN A 326 -41.51 -5.06 0.58
N ARG A 327 -41.60 -5.57 1.82
CA ARG A 327 -40.83 -5.04 2.96
C ARG A 327 -39.32 -5.13 2.72
N LEU A 328 -38.82 -6.25 2.21
CA LEU A 328 -37.40 -6.42 1.87
C LEU A 328 -36.96 -5.46 0.77
N VAL A 329 -37.76 -5.35 -0.30
CA VAL A 329 -37.49 -4.41 -1.39
C VAL A 329 -37.46 -2.98 -0.87
N GLU A 330 -38.44 -2.54 -0.07
CA GLU A 330 -38.48 -1.20 0.52
C GLU A 330 -37.28 -0.92 1.44
N LYS A 331 -36.89 -1.90 2.27
CA LYS A 331 -35.78 -1.77 3.22
C LYS A 331 -34.41 -1.68 2.53
N ILE A 332 -34.25 -2.39 1.42
CA ILE A 332 -32.98 -2.47 0.68
C ILE A 332 -32.88 -1.35 -0.36
N SER A 333 -34.02 -0.94 -0.95
CA SER A 333 -34.05 0.04 -2.04
C SER A 333 -33.30 1.32 -1.68
N TYR A 334 -32.51 1.79 -2.64
CA TYR A 334 -31.82 3.05 -2.55
C TYR A 334 -32.08 3.84 -3.82
N SER A 335 -32.51 5.09 -3.66
CA SER A 335 -32.65 6.03 -4.77
C SER A 335 -31.48 7.00 -4.71
N PRO A 336 -30.50 6.91 -5.62
CA PRO A 336 -29.40 7.86 -5.66
C PRO A 336 -29.88 9.30 -5.86
N PRO A 337 -29.25 10.29 -5.20
CA PRO A 337 -29.51 11.69 -5.48
C PRO A 337 -29.29 12.00 -6.98
N PRO A 338 -30.14 12.84 -7.62
CA PRO A 338 -30.00 13.14 -9.04
C PRO A 338 -28.62 13.68 -9.44
N GLU A 339 -28.00 14.46 -8.56
CA GLU A 339 -26.65 15.03 -8.71
C GLU A 339 -25.52 13.98 -8.66
N SER A 340 -25.79 12.80 -8.10
CA SER A 340 -24.84 11.69 -7.99
C SER A 340 -24.81 10.80 -9.23
N ILE A 341 -25.80 10.88 -10.12
CA ILE A 341 -25.88 10.06 -11.34
C ILE A 341 -25.43 10.83 -12.56
N VAL A 342 -24.50 10.25 -13.32
CA VAL A 342 -24.11 10.70 -14.65
C VAL A 342 -25.15 10.26 -15.68
N LEU A 343 -26.12 11.14 -15.98
CA LEU A 343 -27.21 10.88 -16.94
C LEU A 343 -26.70 10.78 -18.38
N GLU A 344 -25.78 11.66 -18.77
CA GLU A 344 -25.09 11.66 -20.05
C GLU A 344 -23.61 11.40 -19.82
N ARG A 345 -23.07 10.36 -20.45
CA ARG A 345 -21.64 10.03 -20.33
C ARG A 345 -20.79 11.18 -20.90
N PRO A 346 -19.77 11.66 -20.17
CA PRO A 346 -18.92 12.73 -20.65
C PRO A 346 -18.13 12.27 -21.88
N THR A 347 -17.96 13.15 -22.87
CA THR A 347 -17.12 12.85 -24.03
C THR A 347 -15.67 13.22 -23.76
N LYS A 348 -15.43 14.22 -22.91
CA LYS A 348 -14.11 14.74 -22.57
C LYS A 348 -13.99 15.05 -21.08
N VAL A 349 -12.94 14.53 -20.45
CA VAL A 349 -12.68 14.67 -19.00
C VAL A 349 -11.32 15.31 -18.76
N LEU A 350 -11.31 16.32 -17.89
CA LEU A 350 -10.11 16.96 -17.35
C LEU A 350 -9.66 16.26 -16.06
N ILE A 351 -8.38 15.94 -15.97
CA ILE A 351 -7.72 15.37 -14.80
C ILE A 351 -6.67 16.36 -14.32
N LEU A 352 -6.68 16.69 -13.04
CA LEU A 352 -5.65 17.50 -12.40
C LEU A 352 -4.63 16.58 -11.72
N GLY A 353 -3.35 16.69 -12.09
CA GLY A 353 -2.26 15.96 -11.45
C GLY A 353 -1.85 16.57 -10.10
N SER A 354 -0.77 16.06 -9.51
CA SER A 354 -0.27 16.51 -8.19
C SER A 354 0.64 17.73 -8.23
N GLY A 355 1.24 18.04 -9.38
CA GLY A 355 2.35 19.00 -9.47
C GLY A 355 3.69 18.32 -9.19
N GLY A 356 4.69 19.13 -8.79
CA GLY A 356 6.01 18.61 -8.41
C GLY A 356 5.96 17.77 -7.13
N LEU A 357 6.82 16.76 -7.03
CA LEU A 357 6.89 15.92 -5.83
C LEU A 357 7.44 16.70 -4.63
N SER A 358 6.75 16.59 -3.50
CA SER A 358 7.14 17.17 -2.22
C SER A 358 6.85 16.19 -1.08
N ILE A 359 7.49 16.37 0.08
CA ILE A 359 7.22 15.54 1.26
C ILE A 359 5.71 15.61 1.57
N GLY A 360 5.06 14.44 1.72
CA GLY A 360 3.62 14.31 1.93
C GLY A 360 2.75 14.32 0.66
N GLN A 361 3.33 14.53 -0.53
CA GLN A 361 2.68 14.33 -1.84
C GLN A 361 3.73 13.83 -2.85
N ALA A 362 3.87 12.50 -2.95
CA ALA A 362 4.94 11.84 -3.69
C ALA A 362 4.41 11.22 -5.01
N GLY A 363 4.90 10.02 -5.37
CA GLY A 363 4.60 9.35 -6.64
C GLY A 363 3.23 8.69 -6.71
N GLU A 364 2.51 8.55 -5.58
CA GLU A 364 1.23 7.84 -5.50
C GLU A 364 0.16 8.39 -6.45
N PHE A 365 0.25 9.69 -6.77
CA PHE A 365 -0.67 10.38 -7.68
C PHE A 365 -0.31 10.20 -9.16
N ASP A 366 0.93 9.83 -9.48
CA ASP A 366 1.31 9.41 -10.83
C ASP A 366 0.67 8.07 -11.18
N TYR A 367 0.76 7.11 -10.25
CA TYR A 367 0.04 5.83 -10.34
C TYR A 367 -1.47 6.03 -10.41
N SER A 368 -2.04 6.79 -9.48
CA SER A 368 -3.48 7.04 -9.41
C SER A 368 -4.03 7.72 -10.67
N GLY A 369 -3.37 8.79 -11.14
CA GLY A 369 -3.76 9.49 -12.37
C GLY A 369 -3.65 8.60 -13.61
N SER A 370 -2.62 7.75 -13.68
CA SER A 370 -2.43 6.79 -14.78
C SER A 370 -3.56 5.75 -14.83
N GLN A 371 -3.99 5.22 -13.68
CA GLN A 371 -5.13 4.30 -13.59
C GLN A 371 -6.45 4.96 -14.00
N ALA A 372 -6.66 6.22 -13.63
CA ALA A 372 -7.84 6.97 -14.04
C ALA A 372 -7.90 7.15 -15.56
N ILE A 373 -6.78 7.53 -16.18
CA ILE A 373 -6.67 7.65 -17.64
C ILE A 373 -7.00 6.32 -18.33
N LYS A 374 -6.47 5.21 -17.82
CA LYS A 374 -6.77 3.86 -18.33
C LYS A 374 -8.27 3.56 -18.28
N ALA A 375 -8.90 3.75 -17.12
CA ALA A 375 -10.32 3.49 -16.92
C ALA A 375 -11.22 4.31 -17.87
N LEU A 376 -10.90 5.59 -18.07
CA LEU A 376 -11.63 6.51 -18.96
C LEU A 376 -11.45 6.12 -20.44
N LYS A 377 -10.24 5.71 -20.83
CA LYS A 377 -9.96 5.28 -22.22
C LYS A 377 -10.70 4.03 -22.63
N GLU A 378 -10.87 3.07 -21.74
CA GLU A 378 -11.69 1.88 -22.00
C GLU A 378 -13.17 2.23 -22.26
N GLU A 379 -13.67 3.31 -21.63
CA GLU A 379 -15.00 3.86 -21.89
C GLU A 379 -15.05 4.80 -23.11
N LYS A 380 -13.94 4.92 -23.86
CA LYS A 380 -13.79 5.78 -25.04
C LYS A 380 -13.98 7.27 -24.75
N ILE A 381 -13.61 7.71 -23.56
CA ILE A 381 -13.68 9.11 -23.12
C ILE A 381 -12.34 9.78 -23.42
N GLN A 382 -12.38 10.98 -24.02
CA GLN A 382 -11.18 11.77 -24.28
C GLN A 382 -10.63 12.35 -22.98
N THR A 383 -9.32 12.23 -22.77
CA THR A 383 -8.63 12.61 -21.52
C THR A 383 -7.72 13.81 -21.72
N ILE A 384 -7.89 14.83 -20.88
CA ILE A 384 -6.98 15.98 -20.77
C ILE A 384 -6.32 15.91 -19.40
N LEU A 385 -5.00 16.00 -19.36
CA LEU A 385 -4.23 16.05 -18.11
C LEU A 385 -3.52 17.40 -17.98
N ILE A 386 -3.64 18.05 -16.81
CA ILE A 386 -2.77 19.15 -16.43
C ILE A 386 -1.83 18.65 -15.34
N ASN A 387 -0.54 18.58 -15.64
CA ASN A 387 0.50 18.29 -14.66
C ASN A 387 1.85 18.88 -15.09
N PRO A 388 2.45 19.81 -14.33
CA PRO A 388 3.76 20.37 -14.65
C PRO A 388 4.93 19.45 -14.32
N ASN A 389 4.73 18.34 -13.60
CA ASN A 389 5.79 17.38 -13.34
C ASN A 389 6.11 16.54 -14.59
N ILE A 390 7.20 16.92 -15.23
CA ILE A 390 7.69 16.36 -16.48
C ILE A 390 8.23 14.93 -16.33
N ALA A 391 8.60 14.50 -15.13
CA ALA A 391 9.17 13.18 -14.89
C ALA A 391 8.09 12.08 -14.79
N THR A 392 6.81 12.44 -14.69
CA THR A 392 5.75 11.46 -14.43
C THR A 392 5.41 10.56 -15.63
N VAL A 393 4.99 9.32 -15.33
CA VAL A 393 4.46 8.36 -16.31
C VAL A 393 3.13 8.84 -16.89
N GLN A 394 2.26 9.45 -16.08
CA GLN A 394 0.96 9.97 -16.52
C GLN A 394 1.07 11.00 -17.66
N THR A 395 2.17 11.75 -17.72
CA THR A 395 2.45 12.75 -18.77
C THR A 395 3.16 12.17 -20.00
N SER A 396 3.29 10.84 -20.10
CA SER A 396 3.88 10.18 -21.28
C SER A 396 3.00 10.33 -22.51
N LYS A 397 3.63 10.52 -23.67
CA LYS A 397 2.94 10.64 -24.95
C LYS A 397 2.06 9.41 -25.22
N GLY A 398 0.79 9.64 -25.54
CA GLY A 398 -0.18 8.59 -25.86
C GLY A 398 -0.90 7.99 -24.65
N LEU A 399 -0.48 8.30 -23.41
CA LEU A 399 -1.22 7.85 -22.22
C LEU A 399 -2.50 8.66 -22.03
N ALA A 400 -2.43 9.97 -21.82
CA ALA A 400 -3.57 10.88 -22.01
C ALA A 400 -3.67 11.34 -23.47
N ASP A 401 -4.84 11.79 -23.92
CA ASP A 401 -5.02 12.29 -25.29
C ASP A 401 -4.39 13.67 -25.47
N LYS A 402 -4.41 14.50 -24.42
CA LYS A 402 -3.70 15.78 -24.39
C LYS A 402 -3.13 16.07 -23.00
N VAL A 403 -1.88 16.54 -22.96
CA VAL A 403 -1.15 16.87 -21.73
C VAL A 403 -0.75 18.35 -21.74
N TYR A 404 -0.98 19.03 -20.63
CA TYR A 404 -0.58 20.41 -20.39
C TYR A 404 0.42 20.47 -19.24
N PHE A 405 1.65 20.88 -19.55
CA PHE A 405 2.70 21.17 -18.57
C PHE A 405 2.57 22.62 -18.10
N LEU A 406 1.59 22.87 -17.24
CA LEU A 406 1.20 24.18 -16.74
C LEU A 406 1.03 24.17 -15.21
N PRO A 407 1.17 25.32 -14.54
CA PRO A 407 0.85 25.44 -13.13
C PRO A 407 -0.58 25.01 -12.82
N ILE A 408 -0.78 24.29 -11.71
CA ILE A 408 -2.11 23.89 -11.22
C ILE A 408 -2.66 25.04 -10.35
N THR A 409 -3.00 26.15 -10.99
CA THR A 409 -3.65 27.30 -10.35
C THR A 409 -5.01 27.57 -11.01
N PRO A 410 -5.97 28.19 -10.28
CA PRO A 410 -7.29 28.47 -10.85
C PRO A 410 -7.25 29.22 -12.19
N GLU A 411 -6.31 30.15 -12.37
CA GLU A 411 -6.18 30.94 -13.59
C GLU A 411 -5.78 30.10 -14.80
N TYR A 412 -4.76 29.24 -14.66
CA TYR A 412 -4.30 28.37 -15.75
C TYR A 412 -5.30 27.24 -16.04
N VAL A 413 -5.89 26.66 -14.99
CA VAL A 413 -6.91 25.60 -15.15
C VAL A 413 -8.16 26.15 -15.84
N GLU A 414 -8.62 27.36 -15.48
CA GLU A 414 -9.73 28.01 -16.19
C GLU A 414 -9.41 28.22 -17.68
N GLN A 415 -8.18 28.61 -18.02
CA GLN A 415 -7.79 28.79 -19.43
C GLN A 415 -7.85 27.47 -20.21
N VAL A 416 -7.40 26.35 -19.62
CA VAL A 416 -7.52 25.03 -20.23
C VAL A 416 -8.98 24.63 -20.37
N ILE A 417 -9.82 24.82 -19.34
CA ILE A 417 -11.27 24.57 -19.41
C ILE A 417 -11.91 25.38 -20.54
N LYS A 418 -11.57 26.66 -20.65
CA LYS A 418 -12.10 27.56 -21.70
C LYS A 418 -11.70 27.09 -23.10
N SER A 419 -10.47 26.58 -23.27
CA SER A 419 -9.93 26.14 -24.55
C SER A 419 -10.44 24.76 -24.96
N GLU A 420 -10.41 23.80 -24.03
CA GLU A 420 -10.70 22.40 -24.31
C GLU A 420 -12.19 22.04 -24.19
N ARG A 421 -12.95 22.80 -23.38
CA ARG A 421 -14.37 22.54 -23.09
C ARG A 421 -14.61 21.09 -22.63
N PRO A 422 -14.01 20.64 -21.51
CA PRO A 422 -14.33 19.34 -20.95
C PRO A 422 -15.76 19.31 -20.41
N ASP A 423 -16.41 18.14 -20.47
CA ASP A 423 -17.74 17.90 -19.89
C ASP A 423 -17.64 17.52 -18.40
N GLY A 424 -16.51 16.91 -18.01
CA GLY A 424 -16.26 16.43 -16.66
C GLY A 424 -14.86 16.78 -16.14
N VAL A 425 -14.71 16.82 -14.82
CA VAL A 425 -13.42 16.99 -14.13
C VAL A 425 -13.26 15.99 -12.99
N LEU A 426 -12.06 15.43 -12.85
CA LEU A 426 -11.63 14.60 -11.73
C LEU A 426 -10.66 15.38 -10.83
N LEU A 427 -11.04 15.53 -9.56
CA LEU A 427 -10.30 16.31 -8.55
C LEU A 427 -9.60 15.44 -7.50
N THR A 428 -10.02 14.18 -7.34
CA THR A 428 -9.60 13.28 -6.25
C THR A 428 -8.36 12.43 -6.58
N PHE A 429 -7.70 12.68 -7.71
CA PHE A 429 -6.57 11.88 -8.22
C PHE A 429 -5.21 12.60 -8.14
N GLY A 430 -5.20 13.92 -7.87
CA GLY A 430 -4.00 14.76 -7.87
C GLY A 430 -3.59 15.29 -6.50
N GLY A 431 -3.96 14.59 -5.42
CA GLY A 431 -3.68 15.01 -4.05
C GLY A 431 -4.29 16.37 -3.70
N GLN A 432 -3.70 17.07 -2.72
CA GLN A 432 -4.27 18.32 -2.24
C GLN A 432 -4.14 19.47 -3.23
N THR A 433 -3.09 19.50 -4.05
CA THR A 433 -2.89 20.54 -5.06
C THR A 433 -4.10 20.61 -6.01
N ALA A 434 -4.52 19.45 -6.54
CA ALA A 434 -5.70 19.34 -7.38
C ALA A 434 -6.99 19.69 -6.62
N LEU A 435 -7.13 19.17 -5.39
CA LEU A 435 -8.31 19.36 -4.56
C LEU A 435 -8.54 20.84 -4.21
N ASN A 436 -7.51 21.52 -3.70
CA ASN A 436 -7.56 22.94 -3.36
C ASN A 436 -7.85 23.81 -4.59
N CYS A 437 -7.23 23.50 -5.73
CA CYS A 437 -7.50 24.19 -6.99
C CYS A 437 -8.97 24.01 -7.41
N GLY A 438 -9.50 22.78 -7.32
CA GLY A 438 -10.89 22.47 -7.60
C GLY A 438 -11.87 23.21 -6.68
N VAL A 439 -11.62 23.25 -5.38
CA VAL A 439 -12.43 24.00 -4.40
C VAL A 439 -12.46 25.50 -4.73
N GLU A 440 -11.32 26.08 -5.11
CA GLU A 440 -11.24 27.50 -5.46
C GLU A 440 -11.94 27.80 -6.80
N LEU A 441 -11.85 26.91 -7.79
CA LEU A 441 -12.57 27.03 -9.06
C LEU A 441 -14.09 26.99 -8.88
N GLU A 442 -14.59 26.13 -7.98
CA GLU A 442 -16.01 26.05 -7.63
C GLU A 442 -16.48 27.32 -6.91
N LYS A 443 -15.72 27.80 -5.92
CA LYS A 443 -16.02 29.07 -5.24
C LYS A 443 -16.11 30.25 -6.21
N ASN A 444 -15.25 30.26 -7.24
CA ASN A 444 -15.25 31.28 -8.29
C ASN A 444 -16.32 31.03 -9.38
N GLY A 445 -17.13 29.97 -9.26
CA GLY A 445 -18.22 29.66 -10.19
C GLY A 445 -17.77 29.19 -11.57
N VAL A 446 -16.51 28.74 -11.71
CA VAL A 446 -15.90 28.40 -13.01
C VAL A 446 -16.57 27.15 -13.61
N PHE A 447 -16.80 26.11 -12.83
CA PHE A 447 -17.42 24.87 -13.32
C PHE A 447 -18.83 25.13 -13.86
N ASN A 448 -19.66 25.89 -13.12
CA ASN A 448 -20.99 26.32 -13.58
C ASN A 448 -20.92 27.21 -14.84
N LYS A 449 -19.98 28.15 -14.91
CA LYS A 449 -19.79 29.06 -16.06
C LYS A 449 -19.47 28.31 -17.36
N TYR A 450 -18.76 27.19 -17.30
CA TYR A 450 -18.36 26.41 -18.47
C TYR A 450 -19.10 25.08 -18.61
N ASN A 451 -20.09 24.81 -17.75
CA ASN A 451 -20.87 23.56 -17.69
C ASN A 451 -19.98 22.30 -17.54
N VAL A 452 -18.98 22.37 -16.66
CA VAL A 452 -18.09 21.26 -16.35
C VAL A 452 -18.61 20.56 -15.10
N ARG A 453 -18.86 19.26 -15.18
CA ARG A 453 -19.33 18.46 -14.05
C ARG A 453 -18.17 17.94 -13.21
N ILE A 454 -18.26 18.10 -11.89
CA ILE A 454 -17.37 17.40 -10.97
C ILE A 454 -17.84 15.95 -10.87
N MET A 455 -16.96 14.99 -11.19
CA MET A 455 -17.29 13.57 -11.21
C MET A 455 -16.77 12.85 -9.96
N GLY A 456 -17.45 11.78 -9.56
CA GLY A 456 -17.14 11.05 -8.32
C GLY A 456 -17.65 11.79 -7.09
N THR A 457 -16.82 11.86 -6.04
CA THR A 457 -17.17 12.47 -4.77
C THR A 457 -17.62 13.93 -4.96
N PRO A 458 -18.82 14.30 -4.46
CA PRO A 458 -19.29 15.67 -4.51
C PRO A 458 -18.33 16.64 -3.82
N ILE A 459 -18.15 17.83 -4.39
CA ILE A 459 -17.26 18.86 -3.82
C ILE A 459 -17.67 19.29 -2.42
N ARG A 460 -18.97 19.22 -2.11
CA ARG A 460 -19.49 19.44 -0.76
C ARG A 460 -18.90 18.45 0.23
N SER A 461 -18.90 17.16 -0.11
CA SER A 461 -18.33 16.10 0.73
C SER A 461 -16.84 16.33 0.97
N ILE A 462 -16.11 16.74 -0.07
CA ILE A 462 -14.69 17.10 0.03
C ILE A 462 -14.48 18.26 1.04
N ILE A 463 -15.27 19.33 0.93
CA ILE A 463 -15.19 20.47 1.87
C ILE A 463 -15.53 20.03 3.30
N GLU A 464 -16.59 19.23 3.47
CA GLU A 464 -17.04 18.74 4.77
C GLU A 464 -16.01 17.81 5.45
N THR A 465 -15.20 17.06 4.70
CA THR A 465 -14.14 16.20 5.26
C THR A 465 -12.84 16.95 5.53
N GLU A 466 -12.53 17.99 4.75
CA GLU A 466 -11.30 18.79 4.92
C GLU A 466 -11.44 19.84 6.05
N ASP A 467 -12.63 20.42 6.24
CA ASP A 467 -12.91 21.32 7.35
C ASP A 467 -13.24 20.52 8.62
N ARG A 468 -12.35 20.61 9.63
CA ARG A 468 -12.45 19.82 10.86
C ARG A 468 -13.70 20.10 11.68
N LYS A 469 -14.21 21.33 11.67
CA LYS A 469 -15.43 21.68 12.40
C LYS A 469 -16.64 21.06 11.71
N MET A 470 -16.73 21.23 10.40
CA MET A 470 -17.80 20.61 9.60
C MET A 470 -17.74 19.08 9.73
N PHE A 471 -16.55 18.50 9.67
CA PHE A 471 -16.34 17.06 9.87
C PHE A 471 -16.86 16.58 11.22
N ALA A 472 -16.50 17.25 12.31
CA ALA A 472 -16.96 16.92 13.66
C ALA A 472 -18.48 17.00 13.80
N GLU A 473 -19.09 18.06 13.26
CA GLU A 473 -20.54 18.26 13.26
C GLU A 473 -21.25 17.15 12.47
N ARG A 474 -20.77 16.84 11.25
CA ARG A 474 -21.35 15.80 10.38
C ARG A 474 -21.21 14.40 10.96
N VAL A 475 -20.09 14.09 11.60
CA VAL A 475 -19.88 12.81 12.32
C VAL A 475 -20.81 12.71 13.54
N ALA A 476 -21.02 13.81 14.27
CA ALA A 476 -21.89 13.81 15.44
C ALA A 476 -23.38 13.57 15.10
N GLU A 477 -23.84 13.98 13.91
CA GLU A 477 -25.21 13.75 13.44
C GLU A 477 -25.59 12.27 13.38
N ILE A 478 -24.61 11.38 13.17
CA ILE A 478 -24.82 9.93 13.12
C ILE A 478 -24.43 9.23 14.44
N GLY A 479 -24.19 9.99 15.51
CA GLY A 479 -23.85 9.48 16.84
C GLY A 479 -22.42 8.95 16.98
N GLU A 480 -21.56 9.19 15.99
CA GLU A 480 -20.14 8.85 16.04
C GLU A 480 -19.32 9.96 16.70
N LYS A 481 -18.07 9.66 17.07
CA LYS A 481 -17.21 10.60 17.81
C LYS A 481 -15.89 10.83 17.10
N VAL A 482 -15.54 12.11 16.94
CA VAL A 482 -14.18 12.54 16.61
C VAL A 482 -13.39 12.80 17.89
N ALA A 483 -12.06 12.83 17.79
CA ALA A 483 -11.22 13.23 18.91
C ALA A 483 -11.67 14.61 19.47
N PRO A 484 -11.86 14.75 20.80
CA PRO A 484 -12.28 16.01 21.39
C PRO A 484 -11.31 17.13 21.03
N SER A 485 -11.82 18.21 20.43
CA SER A 485 -11.00 19.30 19.91
C SER A 485 -11.70 20.65 19.97
N GLU A 486 -10.91 21.73 19.93
CA GLU A 486 -11.39 23.11 19.85
C GLU A 486 -10.56 23.89 18.83
N ALA A 487 -11.23 24.55 17.88
CA ALA A 487 -10.60 25.46 16.92
C ALA A 487 -10.40 26.83 17.55
N VAL A 488 -9.17 27.36 17.42
CA VAL A 488 -8.72 28.57 18.09
C VAL A 488 -7.98 29.48 17.09
N TYR A 489 -8.05 30.79 17.31
CA TYR A 489 -7.50 31.81 16.40
C TYR A 489 -6.42 32.68 17.07
N SER A 490 -6.12 32.40 18.33
CA SER A 490 -5.09 33.10 19.08
C SER A 490 -4.41 32.16 20.08
N VAL A 491 -3.17 32.51 20.47
CA VAL A 491 -2.43 31.78 21.52
C VAL A 491 -3.24 31.72 22.82
N LYS A 492 -3.99 32.78 23.16
CA LYS A 492 -4.81 32.82 24.37
C LYS A 492 -5.94 31.78 24.31
N GLU A 493 -6.67 31.73 23.20
CA GLU A 493 -7.72 30.72 22.99
C GLU A 493 -7.15 29.29 23.03
N ALA A 494 -5.95 29.06 22.47
CA ALA A 494 -5.28 27.77 22.54
C ALA A 494 -5.04 27.30 23.98
N LEU A 495 -4.56 28.19 24.86
CA LEU A 495 -4.34 27.87 26.27
C LEU A 495 -5.66 27.63 27.03
N GLU A 496 -6.73 28.35 26.70
CA GLU A 496 -8.06 28.14 27.27
C GLU A 496 -8.68 26.80 26.83
N ALA A 497 -8.53 26.44 25.55
CA ALA A 497 -8.94 25.14 25.02
C ALA A 497 -8.22 23.99 25.73
N ALA A 498 -6.90 24.09 25.90
CA ALA A 498 -6.11 23.06 26.56
C ALA A 498 -6.48 22.88 28.06
N LYS A 499 -6.93 23.94 28.74
CA LYS A 499 -7.47 23.83 30.11
C LYS A 499 -8.77 23.03 30.18
N LYS A 500 -9.61 23.10 29.14
CA LYS A 500 -10.84 22.30 29.05
C LYS A 500 -10.56 20.85 28.66
N LEU A 501 -9.66 20.64 27.71
CA LEU A 501 -9.32 19.30 27.18
C LEU A 501 -8.39 18.52 28.12
N ALA A 502 -7.69 19.22 29.01
CA ALA A 502 -6.60 18.75 29.87
C ALA A 502 -5.35 18.30 29.08
N TYR A 503 -4.18 18.62 29.63
CA TYR A 503 -2.90 18.19 29.08
C TYR A 503 -2.67 16.68 29.27
N PRO A 504 -1.92 16.02 28.37
CA PRO A 504 -1.33 16.57 27.15
C PRO A 504 -2.37 16.84 26.05
N VAL A 505 -2.09 17.84 25.21
CA VAL A 505 -2.90 18.19 24.02
C VAL A 505 -2.03 18.17 22.77
N MET A 506 -2.65 18.05 21.61
CA MET A 506 -2.01 18.20 20.31
C MET A 506 -2.46 19.51 19.67
N ALA A 507 -1.52 20.33 19.21
CA ALA A 507 -1.79 21.51 18.42
C ALA A 507 -1.58 21.20 16.93
N ARG A 508 -2.47 21.64 16.04
CA ARG A 508 -2.36 21.42 14.58
C ARG A 508 -2.84 22.64 13.78
N ALA A 509 -2.12 23.03 12.73
CA ALA A 509 -2.58 24.07 11.83
C ALA A 509 -3.68 23.55 10.87
N ALA A 510 -4.76 24.30 10.70
CA ALA A 510 -5.84 23.96 9.76
C ALA A 510 -5.42 24.11 8.27
N PHE A 511 -6.16 23.47 7.36
CA PHE A 511 -5.94 23.49 5.90
C PHE A 511 -4.50 23.12 5.46
N SER A 512 -3.86 22.21 6.19
CA SER A 512 -2.51 21.74 5.91
C SER A 512 -2.46 20.21 5.85
N LEU A 513 -1.53 19.64 5.08
CA LEU A 513 -1.33 18.18 4.97
C LEU A 513 -0.13 17.73 5.78
N GLY A 514 -0.09 16.44 6.13
CA GLY A 514 1.12 15.81 6.69
C GLY A 514 1.56 16.47 7.99
N GLY A 515 0.61 17.01 8.77
CA GLY A 515 0.85 17.66 10.05
C GLY A 515 1.76 18.89 10.00
N LEU A 516 1.67 19.74 8.97
CA LEU A 516 2.48 20.98 8.97
C LEU A 516 2.11 21.86 10.18
N GLY A 517 3.09 22.23 10.99
CA GLY A 517 2.87 23.03 12.20
C GLY A 517 2.15 22.28 13.34
N SER A 518 2.10 20.94 13.30
CA SER A 518 1.56 20.15 14.40
C SER A 518 2.61 19.78 15.46
N GLY A 519 2.16 19.61 16.71
CA GLY A 519 3.00 19.17 17.80
C GLY A 519 2.21 18.83 19.06
N PHE A 520 2.82 18.07 19.96
CA PHE A 520 2.25 17.76 21.28
C PHE A 520 2.76 18.75 22.32
N ALA A 521 1.86 19.20 23.18
CA ALA A 521 2.18 19.97 24.36
C ALA A 521 1.73 19.20 25.60
N SER A 522 2.64 18.99 26.54
CA SER A 522 2.36 18.39 27.85
C SER A 522 2.04 19.45 28.91
N ASN A 523 2.26 20.72 28.60
CA ASN A 523 2.03 21.84 29.51
C ASN A 523 1.82 23.17 28.74
N GLU A 524 1.46 24.22 29.49
CA GLU A 524 1.15 25.56 28.98
C GLU A 524 2.32 26.23 28.25
N ALA A 525 3.57 26.00 28.68
CA ALA A 525 4.75 26.60 28.08
C ALA A 525 5.04 26.01 26.69
N GLU A 526 4.96 24.68 26.56
CA GLU A 526 5.10 23.98 25.27
C GLU A 526 4.00 24.41 24.29
N LEU A 527 2.75 24.48 24.74
CA LEU A 527 1.63 24.86 23.87
C LEU A 527 1.77 26.29 23.33
N LYS A 528 2.27 27.21 24.16
CA LYS A 528 2.48 28.59 23.74
C LYS A 528 3.46 28.69 22.57
N LEU A 529 4.60 28.01 22.65
CA LEU A 529 5.61 27.97 21.58
C LEU A 529 5.03 27.39 20.28
N LEU A 530 4.31 26.26 20.39
CA LEU A 530 3.66 25.62 19.25
C LEU A 530 2.61 26.53 18.60
N ALA A 531 1.78 27.19 19.40
CA ALA A 531 0.73 28.06 18.91
C ALA A 531 1.29 29.32 18.22
N GLU A 532 2.35 29.93 18.75
CA GLU A 532 3.03 31.08 18.13
C GLU A 532 3.62 30.70 16.77
N HIS A 533 4.26 29.53 16.68
CA HIS A 533 4.82 29.04 15.42
C HIS A 533 3.74 28.69 14.39
N ALA A 534 2.71 27.95 14.79
CA ALA A 534 1.65 27.51 13.89
C ALA A 534 0.77 28.66 13.38
N LEU A 535 0.45 29.65 14.22
CA LEU A 535 -0.34 30.82 13.83
C LEU A 535 0.42 31.80 12.91
N ALA A 536 1.74 31.67 12.79
CA ALA A 536 2.52 32.40 11.79
C ALA A 536 2.30 31.87 10.35
N HIS A 537 1.85 30.61 10.23
CA HIS A 537 1.64 29.93 8.95
C HIS A 537 0.16 29.70 8.61
N SER A 538 -0.73 29.71 9.61
CA SER A 538 -2.17 29.53 9.45
C SER A 538 -2.95 30.52 10.31
N ASN A 539 -4.10 31.00 9.83
CA ASN A 539 -4.99 31.86 10.60
C ASN A 539 -5.79 31.08 11.67
N GLN A 540 -5.73 29.75 11.67
CA GLN A 540 -6.48 28.88 12.57
C GLN A 540 -5.61 27.72 13.06
N LEU A 541 -5.67 27.46 14.37
CA LEU A 541 -5.04 26.34 15.05
C LEU A 541 -6.12 25.46 15.68
N ILE A 542 -5.90 24.15 15.76
CA ILE A 542 -6.79 23.20 16.42
C ILE A 542 -6.06 22.57 17.59
N ILE A 543 -6.70 22.57 18.76
CA ILE A 543 -6.20 21.91 19.96
C ILE A 543 -7.03 20.65 20.17
N ASP A 544 -6.39 19.48 20.09
CA ASP A 544 -7.00 18.17 20.33
C ASP A 544 -6.57 17.57 21.67
N LYS A 545 -7.45 16.79 22.29
CA LYS A 545 -7.06 15.88 23.37
C LYS A 545 -6.01 14.91 22.85
N SER A 546 -4.89 14.76 23.56
CA SER A 546 -3.87 13.79 23.19
C SER A 546 -4.37 12.36 23.40
N LEU A 547 -4.36 11.58 22.32
CA LEU A 547 -4.58 10.14 22.32
C LEU A 547 -3.26 9.36 22.13
N LYS A 548 -2.13 10.00 22.48
CA LYS A 548 -0.78 9.43 22.32
C LYS A 548 -0.68 8.05 22.97
N GLY A 549 -0.14 7.07 22.23
CA GLY A 549 0.00 5.70 22.70
C GLY A 549 -1.20 4.78 22.40
N TRP A 550 -2.28 5.31 21.82
CA TRP A 550 -3.39 4.49 21.32
C TRP A 550 -2.99 3.79 20.02
N LYS A 551 -3.66 2.68 19.70
CA LYS A 551 -3.47 2.00 18.41
C LYS A 551 -4.03 2.89 17.31
N GLU A 552 -3.28 3.06 16.23
CA GLU A 552 -3.74 3.78 15.04
C GLU A 552 -4.06 2.77 13.95
N VAL A 553 -5.29 2.83 13.43
CA VAL A 553 -5.84 1.86 12.47
C VAL A 553 -6.49 2.62 11.32
N GLU A 554 -6.25 2.18 10.09
CA GLU A 554 -6.78 2.79 8.87
C GLU A 554 -7.61 1.80 8.06
N TYR A 555 -8.65 2.30 7.37
CA TYR A 555 -9.45 1.52 6.42
C TYR A 555 -9.56 2.26 5.09
N GLU A 556 -9.36 1.51 4.00
CA GLU A 556 -9.67 1.96 2.64
C GLU A 556 -11.07 1.52 2.25
N VAL A 557 -11.94 2.49 1.93
CA VAL A 557 -13.37 2.27 1.70
C VAL A 557 -13.71 2.66 0.28
N VAL A 558 -14.50 1.83 -0.40
CA VAL A 558 -15.01 2.11 -1.75
C VAL A 558 -16.53 2.16 -1.70
N ARG A 559 -17.11 3.21 -2.29
CA ARG A 559 -18.57 3.39 -2.36
C ARG A 559 -18.98 3.82 -3.77
N ASP A 560 -19.97 3.15 -4.34
CA ASP A 560 -20.56 3.54 -5.63
C ASP A 560 -21.75 4.50 -5.46
N ALA A 561 -22.26 5.00 -6.60
CA ALA A 561 -23.42 5.89 -6.61
C ALA A 561 -24.72 5.21 -6.13
N TYR A 562 -24.77 3.87 -6.07
CA TYR A 562 -25.96 3.06 -5.75
C TYR A 562 -25.93 2.50 -4.31
N ASP A 563 -25.03 3.05 -3.48
CA ASP A 563 -24.87 2.74 -2.06
C ASP A 563 -24.34 1.33 -1.74
N ASN A 564 -23.73 0.66 -2.72
CA ASN A 564 -22.84 -0.47 -2.45
C ASN A 564 -21.54 0.11 -1.85
N CYS A 565 -21.11 -0.40 -0.70
CA CYS A 565 -20.00 0.13 0.06
C CYS A 565 -19.23 -1.02 0.72
N ILE A 566 -17.92 -1.08 0.51
CA ILE A 566 -17.03 -2.16 0.98
C ILE A 566 -15.75 -1.59 1.59
N THR A 567 -15.09 -2.36 2.46
CA THR A 567 -13.75 -2.03 2.96
C THR A 567 -12.68 -2.91 2.30
N VAL A 568 -11.83 -2.32 1.47
CA VAL A 568 -10.87 -3.04 0.61
C VAL A 568 -9.58 -3.42 1.36
N CYS A 569 -9.14 -2.60 2.30
CA CYS A 569 -7.92 -2.86 3.05
C CYS A 569 -8.05 -2.28 4.46
N ASN A 570 -7.44 -2.96 5.43
CA ASN A 570 -7.23 -2.43 6.77
C ASN A 570 -5.75 -2.49 7.13
N MET A 571 -5.27 -1.43 7.79
CA MET A 571 -3.87 -1.24 8.14
C MET A 571 -3.75 -0.93 9.63
N GLU A 572 -2.72 -1.46 10.27
CA GLU A 572 -2.37 -1.17 11.67
C GLU A 572 -0.99 -0.55 11.73
N ASN A 573 -0.86 0.58 12.42
CA ASN A 573 0.44 1.19 12.65
C ASN A 573 1.15 0.43 13.78
N LEU A 574 2.40 0.04 13.53
CA LEU A 574 3.28 -0.52 14.55
C LEU A 574 3.66 0.57 15.55
N ASP A 575 3.98 1.75 15.03
CA ASP A 575 4.16 2.95 15.83
C ASP A 575 2.78 3.45 16.32
N PRO A 576 2.60 3.64 17.64
CA PRO A 576 1.32 4.08 18.17
C PRO A 576 1.05 5.55 17.85
N LEU A 577 -0.21 5.98 18.01
CA LEU A 577 -0.65 7.32 17.69
C LEU A 577 0.26 8.38 18.33
N GLY A 578 0.61 9.38 17.53
CA GLY A 578 1.58 10.42 17.86
C GLY A 578 2.70 10.54 16.83
N ILE A 579 2.87 9.49 16.03
CA ILE A 579 3.68 9.45 14.82
C ILE A 579 2.70 9.36 13.65
N HIS A 580 2.84 10.26 12.67
CA HIS A 580 1.93 10.31 11.52
C HIS A 580 2.00 9.00 10.73
N THR A 581 0.88 8.48 10.19
CA THR A 581 0.83 7.27 9.32
C THR A 581 1.91 7.29 8.22
N GLY A 582 2.09 8.48 7.63
CA GLY A 582 3.33 9.09 7.11
C GLY A 582 4.65 8.38 7.42
N GLU A 583 5.05 8.61 8.65
CA GLU A 583 6.30 8.28 9.33
C GLU A 583 6.25 6.93 10.06
N SER A 584 5.06 6.32 10.16
CA SER A 584 4.90 5.06 10.88
C SER A 584 5.31 3.86 10.02
N ILE A 585 5.82 2.84 10.69
CA ILE A 585 5.82 1.47 10.17
C ILE A 585 4.38 0.96 10.21
N VAL A 586 3.90 0.40 9.09
CA VAL A 586 2.50 -0.02 8.91
C VAL A 586 2.44 -1.47 8.48
N VAL A 587 1.48 -2.22 9.02
CA VAL A 587 1.22 -3.62 8.63
C VAL A 587 -0.17 -3.80 8.04
N ALA A 588 -0.29 -4.67 7.03
CA ALA A 588 -1.57 -5.06 6.43
C ALA A 588 -1.65 -6.59 6.28
N PRO A 589 -2.76 -7.24 6.69
CA PRO A 589 -3.88 -6.66 7.45
C PRO A 589 -3.47 -6.25 8.89
N SER A 590 -4.38 -5.67 9.69
CA SER A 590 -4.17 -5.50 11.13
C SER A 590 -3.95 -6.85 11.83
N GLN A 591 -3.06 -6.90 12.82
CA GLN A 591 -2.61 -8.12 13.51
C GLN A 591 -3.17 -8.27 14.92
N THR A 592 -3.47 -7.17 15.61
CA THR A 592 -3.78 -7.19 17.06
C THR A 592 -5.23 -6.82 17.39
N LEU A 593 -6.11 -6.80 16.38
CA LEU A 593 -7.54 -6.53 16.53
C LEU A 593 -8.33 -7.84 16.65
N SER A 594 -9.23 -7.89 17.62
CA SER A 594 -10.27 -8.92 17.71
C SER A 594 -11.32 -8.74 16.61
N ASN A 595 -12.12 -9.79 16.33
CA ASN A 595 -13.24 -9.70 15.37
C ASN A 595 -14.21 -8.56 15.72
N ARG A 596 -14.42 -8.30 17.02
CA ARG A 596 -15.35 -7.27 17.49
C ARG A 596 -14.81 -5.88 17.21
N GLU A 597 -13.53 -5.62 17.51
CA GLU A 597 -12.90 -4.33 17.20
C GLU A 597 -12.82 -4.11 15.69
N TYR A 598 -12.44 -5.13 14.92
CA TYR A 598 -12.41 -5.06 13.46
C TYR A 598 -13.77 -4.66 12.87
N ASN A 599 -14.84 -5.41 13.19
CA ASN A 599 -16.16 -5.14 12.61
C ASN A 599 -16.80 -3.87 13.16
N MET A 600 -16.50 -3.48 14.41
CA MET A 600 -16.91 -2.18 14.95
C MET A 600 -16.33 -1.04 14.10
N LEU A 601 -15.02 -1.04 13.85
CA LEU A 601 -14.37 -0.01 13.05
C LEU A 601 -14.83 -0.08 11.58
N ARG A 602 -14.94 -1.27 10.99
CA ARG A 602 -15.46 -1.49 9.63
C ARG A 602 -16.89 -0.94 9.45
N SER A 603 -17.82 -1.29 10.34
CA SER A 603 -19.21 -0.83 10.29
C SER A 603 -19.28 0.70 10.44
N THR A 604 -18.46 1.27 11.33
CA THR A 604 -18.34 2.72 11.47
C THR A 604 -17.80 3.37 10.21
N ALA A 605 -16.79 2.78 9.55
CA ALA A 605 -16.26 3.27 8.28
C ALA A 605 -17.37 3.37 7.23
N ILE A 606 -18.08 2.27 6.97
CA ILE A 606 -19.18 2.22 6.00
C ILE A 606 -20.26 3.27 6.35
N LYS A 607 -20.65 3.37 7.62
CA LYS A 607 -21.66 4.33 8.10
C LYS A 607 -21.24 5.78 7.85
N VAL A 608 -20.01 6.14 8.19
CA VAL A 608 -19.46 7.49 8.01
C VAL A 608 -19.36 7.83 6.53
N ILE A 609 -18.77 6.96 5.70
CA ILE A 609 -18.56 7.22 4.27
C ILE A 609 -19.88 7.36 3.51
N LYS A 610 -20.90 6.56 3.87
CA LYS A 610 -22.27 6.74 3.35
C LYS A 610 -22.88 8.08 3.73
N HIS A 611 -22.69 8.53 4.98
CA HIS A 611 -23.23 9.80 5.47
C HIS A 611 -22.62 11.02 4.75
N PHE A 612 -21.32 10.97 4.45
CA PHE A 612 -20.64 11.99 3.65
C PHE A 612 -21.00 11.93 2.16
N GLY A 613 -21.63 10.86 1.68
CA GLY A 613 -22.03 10.72 0.28
C GLY A 613 -20.85 10.57 -0.69
N VAL A 614 -19.75 9.96 -0.23
CA VAL A 614 -18.56 9.70 -1.06
C VAL A 614 -18.92 8.77 -2.23
N ILE A 615 -18.37 9.04 -3.42
CA ILE A 615 -18.52 8.21 -4.62
C ILE A 615 -17.14 8.01 -5.23
N GLY A 616 -16.61 6.80 -5.13
CA GLY A 616 -15.23 6.49 -5.44
C GLY A 616 -14.57 5.81 -4.25
N GLU A 617 -13.39 6.30 -3.88
CA GLU A 617 -12.57 5.78 -2.78
C GLU A 617 -12.36 6.87 -1.71
N CYS A 618 -12.09 6.42 -0.49
CA CYS A 618 -11.60 7.25 0.59
C CYS A 618 -10.87 6.41 1.67
N ASN A 619 -10.00 7.08 2.41
CA ASN A 619 -9.32 6.55 3.60
C ASN A 619 -9.98 7.12 4.88
N ILE A 620 -10.14 6.28 5.91
CA ILE A 620 -10.59 6.69 7.25
C ILE A 620 -9.63 6.16 8.32
N GLN A 621 -9.32 6.99 9.31
CA GLN A 621 -8.35 6.69 10.37
C GLN A 621 -8.98 6.72 11.76
N TYR A 622 -8.55 5.81 12.62
CA TYR A 622 -9.03 5.63 13.99
C TYR A 622 -7.89 5.64 14.99
N ALA A 623 -8.17 6.17 16.18
CA ALA A 623 -7.42 5.84 17.38
C ALA A 623 -8.26 4.88 18.22
N LEU A 624 -7.75 3.66 18.44
CA LEU A 624 -8.37 2.63 19.27
C LEU A 624 -7.61 2.48 20.58
N ASN A 625 -8.34 2.49 21.70
CA ASN A 625 -7.76 2.31 23.02
C ASN A 625 -7.17 0.89 23.15
N PRO A 626 -5.90 0.71 23.55
CA PRO A 626 -5.30 -0.62 23.68
C PRO A 626 -5.94 -1.47 24.80
N GLU A 627 -6.66 -0.85 25.74
CA GLU A 627 -7.22 -1.48 26.94
C GLU A 627 -8.76 -1.56 26.93
N SER A 628 -9.43 -1.11 25.85
CA SER A 628 -10.88 -1.16 25.74
C SER A 628 -11.36 -1.00 24.28
N GLU A 629 -12.65 -1.14 24.04
CA GLU A 629 -13.25 -0.92 22.72
C GLU A 629 -13.52 0.58 22.43
N GLU A 630 -13.06 1.51 23.28
CA GLU A 630 -13.23 2.95 23.03
C GLU A 630 -12.37 3.38 21.84
N TYR A 631 -12.98 4.08 20.89
CA TYR A 631 -12.28 4.65 19.74
C TYR A 631 -12.72 6.08 19.44
N PHE A 632 -11.88 6.78 18.67
CA PHE A 632 -12.22 8.07 18.06
C PHE A 632 -11.86 8.04 16.58
N ILE A 633 -12.70 8.68 15.76
CA ILE A 633 -12.38 8.94 14.35
C ILE A 633 -11.39 10.11 14.33
N ILE A 634 -10.25 9.89 13.68
CA ILE A 634 -9.19 10.91 13.55
C ILE A 634 -9.46 11.76 12.32
N GLU A 635 -9.63 11.17 11.14
CA GLU A 635 -9.91 11.89 9.90
C GLU A 635 -10.50 10.99 8.81
N VAL A 636 -11.05 11.63 7.78
CA VAL A 636 -11.46 11.00 6.51
C VAL A 636 -10.82 11.78 5.37
N ASN A 637 -10.10 11.09 4.51
CA ASN A 637 -9.52 11.64 3.29
C ASN A 637 -10.39 11.20 2.10
N ALA A 638 -11.28 12.08 1.61
CA ALA A 638 -12.22 11.79 0.52
C ALA A 638 -11.58 11.88 -0.88
N ARG A 639 -10.37 11.33 -1.01
CA ARG A 639 -9.53 11.31 -2.21
C ARG A 639 -8.54 10.15 -2.12
N LEU A 640 -7.96 9.81 -3.27
CA LEU A 640 -6.81 8.91 -3.29
C LEU A 640 -5.67 9.52 -2.47
N SER A 641 -4.90 8.62 -1.88
CA SER A 641 -3.85 8.90 -0.90
C SER A 641 -2.69 7.93 -1.05
N ARG A 642 -1.60 8.18 -0.34
CA ARG A 642 -0.50 7.23 -0.24
C ARG A 642 -0.95 5.90 0.39
N SER A 643 -1.83 5.94 1.39
CA SER A 643 -2.48 4.76 1.98
C SER A 643 -3.27 3.96 0.92
N SER A 644 -3.96 4.63 0.00
CA SER A 644 -4.67 3.97 -1.11
C SER A 644 -3.74 3.28 -2.11
N ALA A 645 -2.57 3.87 -2.41
CA ALA A 645 -1.56 3.25 -3.27
C ALA A 645 -0.97 2.02 -2.58
N LEU A 646 -0.57 2.15 -1.32
CA LEU A 646 -0.10 1.03 -0.48
C LEU A 646 -1.13 -0.10 -0.43
N ALA A 647 -2.39 0.21 -0.13
CA ALA A 647 -3.47 -0.76 -0.09
C ALA A 647 -3.70 -1.45 -1.44
N SER A 648 -3.60 -0.71 -2.56
CA SER A 648 -3.72 -1.30 -3.89
C SER A 648 -2.62 -2.34 -4.16
N LYS A 649 -1.38 -2.03 -3.76
CA LYS A 649 -0.25 -2.96 -3.91
C LYS A 649 -0.32 -4.12 -2.92
N ALA A 650 -0.74 -3.88 -1.67
CA ALA A 650 -0.85 -4.91 -0.64
C ALA A 650 -1.93 -5.95 -0.99
N THR A 651 -3.05 -5.51 -1.54
CA THR A 651 -4.22 -6.37 -1.80
C THR A 651 -4.28 -6.90 -3.23
N GLY A 652 -3.63 -6.23 -4.20
CA GLY A 652 -3.84 -6.44 -5.64
C GLY A 652 -5.09 -5.75 -6.19
N TYR A 653 -5.87 -5.07 -5.35
CA TYR A 653 -7.11 -4.38 -5.74
C TYR A 653 -6.81 -2.97 -6.30
N PRO A 654 -7.15 -2.66 -7.56
CA PRO A 654 -6.74 -1.39 -8.19
C PRO A 654 -7.69 -0.24 -7.82
N LEU A 655 -7.57 0.31 -6.60
CA LEU A 655 -8.47 1.33 -6.03
C LEU A 655 -8.70 2.53 -6.95
N ALA A 656 -7.64 3.09 -7.52
CA ALA A 656 -7.73 4.25 -8.40
C ALA A 656 -8.52 3.96 -9.69
N TYR A 657 -8.31 2.79 -10.30
CA TYR A 657 -9.05 2.36 -11.49
C TYR A 657 -10.53 2.17 -11.19
N VAL A 658 -10.85 1.51 -10.06
CA VAL A 658 -12.24 1.31 -9.61
C VAL A 658 -12.89 2.66 -9.32
N ALA A 659 -12.25 3.55 -8.56
CA ALA A 659 -12.75 4.88 -8.27
C ALA A 659 -13.06 5.70 -9.53
N ALA A 660 -12.23 5.58 -10.57
CA ALA A 660 -12.47 6.24 -11.86
C ALA A 660 -13.72 5.68 -12.57
N LYS A 661 -13.95 4.35 -12.57
CA LYS A 661 -15.20 3.77 -13.09
C LYS A 661 -16.42 4.19 -12.28
N LEU A 662 -16.31 4.22 -10.96
CA LEU A 662 -17.40 4.68 -10.08
C LEU A 662 -17.76 6.16 -10.32
N SER A 663 -16.77 7.00 -10.67
CA SER A 663 -17.01 8.40 -11.02
C SER A 663 -17.91 8.60 -12.26
N LEU A 664 -18.01 7.56 -13.10
CA LEU A 664 -18.91 7.50 -14.27
C LEU A 664 -20.28 6.86 -13.94
N SER A 665 -20.59 6.68 -12.65
CA SER A 665 -21.80 5.99 -12.17
C SER A 665 -21.92 4.53 -12.63
N VAL A 666 -20.79 3.84 -12.88
CA VAL A 666 -20.77 2.38 -13.05
C VAL A 666 -20.95 1.74 -11.67
N PRO A 667 -21.91 0.82 -11.47
CA PRO A 667 -22.08 0.11 -10.20
C PRO A 667 -20.87 -0.77 -9.89
N LEU A 668 -20.50 -0.87 -8.61
CA LEU A 668 -19.39 -1.71 -8.17
C LEU A 668 -19.52 -3.19 -8.60
N PRO A 669 -20.74 -3.80 -8.59
CA PRO A 669 -20.91 -5.17 -9.07
C PRO A 669 -20.71 -5.38 -10.57
N GLU A 670 -20.74 -4.32 -11.39
CA GLU A 670 -20.51 -4.42 -12.83
C GLU A 670 -19.03 -4.32 -13.22
N ILE A 671 -18.17 -3.90 -12.28
CA ILE A 671 -16.73 -3.82 -12.48
C ILE A 671 -16.13 -5.21 -12.21
N LYS A 672 -15.33 -5.72 -13.15
CA LYS A 672 -14.63 -7.01 -12.99
C LYS A 672 -13.39 -6.87 -12.10
N ASN A 673 -13.09 -7.92 -11.34
CA ASN A 673 -11.77 -8.06 -10.70
C ASN A 673 -10.75 -8.46 -11.78
N SER A 674 -9.79 -7.57 -12.06
CA SER A 674 -8.73 -7.78 -13.06
C SER A 674 -7.73 -8.87 -12.67
N VAL A 675 -7.57 -9.18 -11.38
CA VAL A 675 -6.61 -10.19 -10.90
C VAL A 675 -7.14 -11.60 -11.16
N THR A 676 -8.40 -11.88 -10.84
CA THR A 676 -9.01 -13.21 -11.07
C THR A 676 -9.59 -13.35 -12.48
N GLY A 677 -10.05 -12.25 -13.09
CA GLY A 677 -10.72 -12.20 -14.38
C GLY A 677 -12.14 -12.78 -14.42
N VAL A 678 -12.54 -13.50 -13.36
CA VAL A 678 -13.82 -14.23 -13.28
C VAL A 678 -14.74 -13.75 -12.16
N THR A 679 -14.23 -13.00 -11.18
CA THR A 679 -15.02 -12.40 -10.10
C THR A 679 -15.25 -10.91 -10.32
N ILE A 680 -16.09 -10.30 -9.48
CA ILE A 680 -16.41 -8.86 -9.52
C ILE A 680 -15.55 -8.05 -8.54
N ALA A 681 -15.48 -6.74 -8.72
CA ALA A 681 -14.75 -5.83 -7.84
C ALA A 681 -15.52 -5.49 -6.55
N CYS A 682 -16.80 -5.84 -6.44
CA CYS A 682 -17.56 -5.73 -5.20
C CYS A 682 -17.20 -6.89 -4.27
N PHE A 683 -16.04 -6.87 -3.62
CA PHE A 683 -15.61 -7.83 -2.61
C PHE A 683 -14.55 -7.22 -1.69
N GLU A 684 -14.34 -7.80 -0.52
CA GLU A 684 -13.26 -7.41 0.40
C GLU A 684 -12.08 -8.40 0.24
N PRO A 685 -10.88 -7.94 -0.17
CA PRO A 685 -9.72 -8.80 -0.33
C PRO A 685 -9.39 -9.65 0.90
N SER A 686 -8.96 -10.89 0.65
CA SER A 686 -8.39 -11.78 1.66
C SER A 686 -6.91 -12.01 1.35
N LEU A 687 -6.05 -11.72 2.32
CA LEU A 687 -4.60 -11.90 2.21
C LEU A 687 -4.22 -13.21 2.90
N ASP A 688 -3.34 -14.00 2.30
CA ASP A 688 -2.69 -15.19 2.92
C ASP A 688 -1.18 -14.96 3.16
N TYR A 689 -0.85 -13.68 3.34
CA TYR A 689 0.46 -13.12 3.61
C TYR A 689 0.31 -11.84 4.46
N CYS A 690 1.43 -11.38 5.00
CA CYS A 690 1.57 -10.14 5.76
C CYS A 690 2.40 -9.15 4.94
N VAL A 691 1.95 -7.89 4.91
CA VAL A 691 2.63 -6.78 4.26
C VAL A 691 3.18 -5.84 5.32
N VAL A 692 4.41 -5.37 5.14
CA VAL A 692 5.02 -4.35 6.00
C VAL A 692 5.48 -3.18 5.14
N LYS A 693 5.06 -1.97 5.50
CA LYS A 693 5.56 -0.72 4.92
C LYS A 693 6.46 -0.01 5.93
N ILE A 694 7.61 0.48 5.46
CA ILE A 694 8.51 1.33 6.25
C ILE A 694 8.81 2.61 5.45
N PRO A 695 8.70 3.81 6.06
CA PRO A 695 9.08 5.06 5.41
C PRO A 695 10.60 5.16 5.19
N ARG A 696 11.00 5.95 4.20
CA ARG A 696 12.40 6.34 3.93
C ARG A 696 12.65 7.77 4.40
N TRP A 697 13.77 7.98 5.09
CA TRP A 697 14.22 9.28 5.57
C TRP A 697 15.62 9.62 5.07
N ASP A 698 15.84 10.89 4.75
CA ASP A 698 17.16 11.44 4.38
C ASP A 698 17.58 12.59 5.32
N LEU A 699 17.18 12.51 6.60
CA LEU A 699 17.40 13.57 7.59
C LEU A 699 18.89 13.87 7.85
N SER A 700 19.79 12.92 7.57
CA SER A 700 21.25 13.12 7.69
C SER A 700 21.79 14.22 6.77
N LYS A 701 21.11 14.51 5.65
CA LYS A 701 21.48 15.60 4.73
C LYS A 701 21.22 17.00 5.31
N PHE A 702 20.44 17.09 6.40
CA PHE A 702 20.02 18.37 6.98
C PHE A 702 20.52 18.50 8.42
N THR A 703 21.74 19.01 8.60
CA THR A 703 22.45 19.07 9.89
C THR A 703 21.69 19.73 11.04
N ARG A 704 20.85 20.73 10.74
CA ARG A 704 20.07 21.49 11.74
C ARG A 704 18.64 20.99 11.92
N VAL A 705 18.21 20.01 11.14
CA VAL A 705 16.86 19.43 11.23
C VAL A 705 16.83 18.36 12.32
N SER A 706 15.82 18.40 13.16
CA SER A 706 15.63 17.36 14.18
C SER A 706 15.32 16.00 13.55
N LYS A 707 16.01 14.97 14.05
CA LYS A 707 15.81 13.56 13.69
C LYS A 707 14.58 12.92 14.35
N THR A 708 13.95 13.63 15.29
CA THR A 708 12.71 13.16 15.92
C THR A 708 11.58 13.12 14.89
N ILE A 709 10.84 12.02 14.87
CA ILE A 709 9.62 11.84 14.09
C ILE A 709 8.39 11.99 14.99
N GLY A 710 7.25 12.38 14.41
CA GLY A 710 6.03 12.68 15.15
C GLY A 710 4.85 12.91 14.21
N SER A 711 3.93 13.81 14.57
CA SER A 711 2.72 14.07 13.79
C SER A 711 2.94 14.81 12.47
N SER A 712 4.16 15.33 12.21
CA SER A 712 4.52 16.00 10.96
C SER A 712 5.43 15.14 10.10
N MET A 713 5.07 14.94 8.84
CA MET A 713 5.83 14.11 7.91
C MET A 713 7.16 14.73 7.49
N LYS A 714 8.21 13.91 7.48
CA LYS A 714 9.57 14.22 7.02
C LYS A 714 10.16 13.13 6.10
N SER A 715 9.51 11.98 6.01
CA SER A 715 9.85 10.90 5.08
C SER A 715 9.72 11.36 3.62
N VAL A 716 10.64 10.88 2.79
CA VAL A 716 10.79 11.27 1.36
C VAL A 716 10.33 10.17 0.39
N GLY A 717 9.97 9.01 0.92
CA GLY A 717 9.45 7.86 0.17
C GLY A 717 9.11 6.72 1.13
N GLU A 718 8.79 5.54 0.59
CA GLU A 718 8.49 4.35 1.36
C GLU A 718 8.80 3.06 0.60
N ALA A 719 9.06 1.99 1.33
CA ALA A 719 9.17 0.64 0.79
C ALA A 719 8.04 -0.22 1.34
N MET A 720 7.58 -1.18 0.54
CA MET A 720 6.65 -2.21 0.95
C MET A 720 7.32 -3.59 0.77
N SER A 721 7.11 -4.49 1.72
CA SER A 721 7.59 -5.87 1.62
C SER A 721 6.46 -6.85 1.91
N ILE A 722 6.64 -8.08 1.46
CA ILE A 722 5.66 -9.15 1.60
C ILE A 722 6.36 -10.41 2.12
N GLY A 723 5.74 -11.05 3.11
CA GLY A 723 6.17 -12.32 3.69
C GLY A 723 4.97 -13.09 4.23
N ARG A 724 5.12 -14.38 4.50
CA ARG A 724 4.01 -15.16 5.12
C ARG A 724 4.09 -15.21 6.64
N ASN A 725 5.08 -14.55 7.22
CA ASN A 725 5.07 -14.14 8.61
C ASN A 725 5.55 -12.69 8.74
N PHE A 726 5.37 -12.12 9.92
CA PHE A 726 5.74 -10.73 10.18
C PHE A 726 7.26 -10.55 10.12
N GLU A 727 8.03 -11.47 10.68
CA GLU A 727 9.50 -11.40 10.74
C GLU A 727 10.14 -11.33 9.34
N GLU A 728 9.68 -12.17 8.41
CA GLU A 728 10.12 -12.19 7.01
C GLU A 728 9.84 -10.86 6.31
N ALA A 729 8.58 -10.40 6.37
CA ALA A 729 8.20 -9.12 5.78
C ALA A 729 8.98 -7.95 6.41
N PHE A 730 9.05 -7.90 7.74
CA PHE A 730 9.69 -6.82 8.48
C PHE A 730 11.19 -6.69 8.17
N GLN A 731 11.94 -7.80 8.14
CA GLN A 731 13.38 -7.73 7.81
C GLN A 731 13.63 -7.35 6.34
N LYS A 732 12.80 -7.84 5.40
CA LYS A 732 12.85 -7.39 4.00
C LYS A 732 12.62 -5.89 3.87
N ALA A 733 11.59 -5.36 4.55
CA ALA A 733 11.28 -3.93 4.49
C ALA A 733 12.45 -3.06 4.99
N LEU A 734 13.16 -3.49 6.05
CA LEU A 734 14.33 -2.76 6.55
C LEU A 734 15.45 -2.67 5.51
N ARG A 735 15.76 -3.78 4.81
CA ARG A 735 16.75 -3.80 3.72
C ARG A 735 16.33 -2.97 2.52
N MET A 736 15.04 -3.00 2.17
CA MET A 736 14.48 -2.23 1.06
C MET A 736 14.55 -0.72 1.28
N VAL A 737 14.42 -0.25 2.52
CA VAL A 737 14.47 1.20 2.85
C VAL A 737 15.89 1.76 2.87
N ASP A 738 16.90 0.98 3.27
CA ASP A 738 18.28 1.44 3.39
C ASP A 738 19.23 0.32 2.99
N GLU A 739 19.91 0.48 1.85
CA GLU A 739 20.85 -0.51 1.30
C GLU A 739 22.07 -0.78 2.21
N ASN A 740 22.30 0.08 3.20
CA ASN A 740 23.37 -0.09 4.19
C ASN A 740 22.92 -0.90 5.42
N VAL A 741 21.69 -1.42 5.42
CA VAL A 741 21.11 -2.18 6.53
C VAL A 741 20.83 -3.60 6.06
N ASP A 742 21.33 -4.60 6.80
CA ASP A 742 21.15 -6.02 6.47
C ASP A 742 19.86 -6.66 7.04
N GLY A 743 19.12 -5.93 7.87
CA GLY A 743 17.91 -6.41 8.54
C GLY A 743 17.73 -5.78 9.92
N PHE A 744 17.08 -6.49 10.84
CA PHE A 744 16.89 -6.03 12.22
C PHE A 744 18.15 -6.30 13.05
N ASP A 745 19.17 -5.47 12.86
CA ASP A 745 20.51 -5.64 13.41
C ASP A 745 20.72 -4.85 14.74
N PRO A 746 21.10 -5.52 15.85
CA PRO A 746 21.33 -4.88 17.14
C PRO A 746 22.63 -4.08 17.25
N TYR A 747 23.51 -4.10 16.25
CA TYR A 747 24.82 -3.44 16.28
C TYR A 747 24.86 -2.10 15.52
N VAL A 748 23.77 -1.73 14.85
CA VAL A 748 23.67 -0.45 14.10
C VAL A 748 23.59 0.76 15.04
N LYS A 749 23.00 0.59 16.23
CA LYS A 749 22.87 1.62 17.26
C LYS A 749 23.14 1.04 18.64
N ASP A 750 23.59 1.90 19.54
CA ASP A 750 23.64 1.58 20.97
C ASP A 750 22.27 1.73 21.61
N VAL A 751 22.10 1.13 22.79
CA VAL A 751 20.89 1.29 23.61
C VAL A 751 20.76 2.75 24.07
N ASN A 752 19.63 3.38 23.74
CA ASN A 752 19.30 4.73 24.16
C ASN A 752 17.80 4.82 24.51
N GLU A 753 17.47 4.93 25.80
CA GLU A 753 16.08 5.00 26.24
C GLU A 753 15.36 6.29 25.79
N GLU A 754 16.08 7.39 25.66
CA GLU A 754 15.47 8.66 25.21
C GLU A 754 14.94 8.50 23.78
N GLU A 755 15.67 7.82 22.89
CA GLU A 755 15.22 7.55 21.52
C GLU A 755 14.11 6.48 21.45
N LEU A 756 13.99 5.60 22.44
CA LEU A 756 12.85 4.69 22.56
C LEU A 756 11.57 5.44 22.93
N ILE A 757 11.65 6.46 23.80
CA ILE A 757 10.52 7.29 24.23
C ILE A 757 10.17 8.34 23.16
N GLN A 758 11.18 9.03 22.63
CA GLN A 758 11.08 10.06 21.61
C GLN A 758 11.60 9.49 20.29
N ALA A 759 10.68 8.93 19.51
CA ALA A 759 10.98 8.24 18.26
C ALA A 759 11.84 9.06 17.30
N THR A 760 12.84 8.41 16.72
CA THR A 760 13.72 8.93 15.66
C THR A 760 13.63 8.05 14.41
N ASP A 761 14.18 8.51 13.29
CA ASP A 761 14.34 7.74 12.04
C ASP A 761 15.13 6.43 12.22
N LYS A 762 15.85 6.26 13.33
CA LYS A 762 16.64 5.05 13.64
C LYS A 762 16.19 4.33 14.92
N ARG A 763 15.02 4.67 15.49
CA ARG A 763 14.44 4.06 16.70
C ARG A 763 14.44 2.54 16.66
N ILE A 764 14.15 1.96 15.51
CA ILE A 764 14.02 0.51 15.35
C ILE A 764 15.32 -0.25 15.66
N PHE A 765 16.47 0.32 15.34
CA PHE A 765 17.77 -0.27 15.65
C PHE A 765 18.16 -0.09 17.13
N VAL A 766 17.73 1.01 17.75
CA VAL A 766 17.84 1.18 19.20
C VAL A 766 17.01 0.12 19.94
N LEU A 767 15.85 -0.24 19.39
CA LEU A 767 15.01 -1.31 19.91
C LEU A 767 15.67 -2.69 19.74
N ALA A 768 16.30 -2.96 18.59
CA ALA A 768 17.10 -4.18 18.38
C ALA A 768 18.21 -4.31 19.43
N ALA A 769 18.98 -3.24 19.66
CA ALA A 769 20.03 -3.19 20.66
C ALA A 769 19.49 -3.41 22.08
N ALA A 770 18.33 -2.82 22.42
CA ALA A 770 17.72 -2.98 23.73
C ALA A 770 17.25 -4.42 23.99
N ILE A 771 16.67 -5.08 22.97
CA ILE A 771 16.31 -6.51 23.04
C ILE A 771 17.56 -7.36 23.23
N LYS A 772 18.63 -7.10 22.47
CA LYS A 772 19.93 -7.79 22.61
C LYS A 772 20.53 -7.59 24.00
N ALA A 773 20.32 -6.42 24.60
CA ALA A 773 20.67 -6.11 25.99
C ALA A 773 19.70 -6.70 27.04
N ASN A 774 18.82 -7.62 26.65
CA ASN A 774 17.85 -8.33 27.50
C ASN A 774 16.79 -7.43 28.17
N TYR A 775 16.38 -6.33 27.52
CA TYR A 775 15.24 -5.57 28.00
C TYR A 775 13.96 -6.41 27.87
N SER A 776 13.09 -6.37 28.88
CA SER A 776 11.82 -7.11 28.82
C SER A 776 10.86 -6.44 27.84
N VAL A 777 10.01 -7.25 27.19
CA VAL A 777 8.94 -6.75 26.29
C VAL A 777 8.05 -5.74 27.00
N LYS A 778 7.71 -5.97 28.28
CA LYS A 778 6.94 -5.02 29.08
C LYS A 778 7.62 -3.66 29.18
N ARG A 779 8.92 -3.63 29.51
CA ARG A 779 9.68 -2.38 29.61
C ARG A 779 9.73 -1.66 28.26
N LEU A 780 9.95 -2.38 27.18
CA LEU A 780 9.96 -1.81 25.83
C LEU A 780 8.59 -1.24 25.45
N HIS A 781 7.50 -1.94 25.76
CA HIS A 781 6.14 -1.41 25.59
C HIS A 781 5.92 -0.15 26.43
N ASP A 782 6.37 -0.11 27.69
CA ASP A 782 6.22 1.06 28.54
C ASP A 782 6.92 2.30 27.98
N LEU A 783 8.12 2.11 27.41
CA LEU A 783 8.90 3.18 26.78
C LEU A 783 8.32 3.61 25.43
N THR A 784 7.89 2.64 24.61
CA THR A 784 7.60 2.90 23.19
C THR A 784 6.12 3.01 22.86
N LYS A 785 5.27 2.38 23.67
CA LYS A 785 3.85 2.09 23.44
C LYS A 785 3.56 1.20 22.22
N ILE A 786 4.57 0.60 21.59
CA ILE A 786 4.41 -0.42 20.53
C ILE A 786 3.77 -1.67 21.15
N ASP A 787 2.77 -2.26 20.49
CA ASP A 787 2.04 -3.41 21.01
C ASP A 787 3.01 -4.58 21.33
N PRO A 788 2.87 -5.24 22.50
CA PRO A 788 3.71 -6.38 22.89
C PRO A 788 3.80 -7.50 21.85
N TRP A 789 2.81 -7.69 20.99
CA TRP A 789 2.87 -8.68 19.92
C TRP A 789 4.03 -8.40 18.96
N PHE A 790 4.15 -7.18 18.43
CA PHE A 790 5.24 -6.79 17.53
C PHE A 790 6.61 -6.91 18.22
N LEU A 791 6.69 -6.53 19.50
CA LEU A 791 7.93 -6.61 20.27
C LEU A 791 8.38 -8.06 20.48
N ASN A 792 7.45 -9.00 20.71
CA ASN A 792 7.78 -10.43 20.79
C ASN A 792 8.25 -10.97 19.42
N LYS A 793 7.65 -10.53 18.32
CA LYS A 793 8.12 -10.87 16.97
C LYS A 793 9.54 -10.38 16.68
N MET A 794 9.86 -9.16 17.06
CA MET A 794 11.24 -8.64 16.99
C MET A 794 12.20 -9.40 17.90
N LYS A 795 11.73 -9.83 19.07
CA LYS A 795 12.50 -10.68 19.97
C LYS A 795 12.85 -12.03 19.34
N ASN A 796 11.93 -12.66 18.60
CA ASN A 796 12.21 -13.91 17.88
C ASN A 796 13.40 -13.78 16.92
N ILE A 797 13.51 -12.64 16.24
CA ILE A 797 14.63 -12.34 15.34
C ILE A 797 15.93 -12.28 16.14
N ILE A 798 15.99 -11.50 17.21
CA ILE A 798 17.21 -11.35 18.03
C ILE A 798 17.60 -12.65 18.74
N ASP A 799 16.63 -13.43 19.21
CA ASP A 799 16.89 -14.75 19.80
C ASP A 799 17.52 -15.71 18.79
N HIS A 800 17.05 -15.69 17.53
CA HIS A 800 17.65 -16.50 16.46
C HIS A 800 19.01 -15.94 16.02
N PHE A 801 19.17 -14.62 16.02
CA PHE A 801 20.46 -13.96 15.78
C PHE A 801 21.52 -14.44 16.79
N ASN A 802 21.18 -14.46 18.09
CA ASN A 802 22.04 -15.00 19.15
C ASN A 802 22.40 -16.48 18.90
N THR A 803 21.44 -17.25 18.38
CA THR A 803 21.65 -18.67 18.05
C THR A 803 22.69 -18.81 16.94
N LEU A 804 22.58 -18.03 15.86
CA LEU A 804 23.54 -18.02 14.75
C LEU A 804 24.96 -17.67 15.23
N GLU A 805 25.11 -16.61 16.03
CA GLU A 805 26.42 -16.23 16.59
C GLU A 805 27.05 -17.32 17.46
N SER A 806 26.22 -18.08 18.18
CA SER A 806 26.68 -19.16 19.05
C SER A 806 27.12 -20.42 18.29
N GLN A 807 26.51 -20.72 17.14
CA GLN A 807 26.78 -21.93 16.36
C GLN A 807 27.99 -21.77 15.42
N GLY A 808 28.29 -20.54 14.97
CA GLY A 808 29.40 -20.28 14.05
C GLY A 808 29.16 -20.83 12.63
N ILE A 809 30.25 -21.06 11.88
CA ILE A 809 30.25 -21.21 10.41
C ILE A 809 29.45 -22.42 9.88
N LYS A 810 29.30 -23.51 10.63
CA LYS A 810 28.63 -24.74 10.14
C LYS A 810 27.17 -24.77 10.56
N LEU A 811 26.28 -24.33 9.67
CA LEU A 811 24.84 -24.33 9.92
C LEU A 811 24.21 -25.60 9.33
N ASN A 812 23.32 -26.25 10.09
CA ASN A 812 22.50 -27.32 9.53
C ASN A 812 21.30 -26.73 8.75
N ARG A 813 20.66 -27.59 7.95
CA ARG A 813 19.50 -27.21 7.13
C ARG A 813 18.38 -26.54 7.93
N ASP A 814 18.08 -27.04 9.12
CA ASP A 814 16.94 -26.55 9.91
C ASP A 814 17.21 -25.19 10.54
N THR A 815 18.41 -24.95 11.06
CA THR A 815 18.84 -23.63 11.55
C THR A 815 18.80 -22.61 10.41
N LEU A 816 19.32 -22.99 9.24
CA LEU A 816 19.37 -22.11 8.08
C LEU A 816 17.97 -21.81 7.54
N LEU A 817 17.13 -22.83 7.34
CA LEU A 817 15.74 -22.67 6.93
C LEU A 817 14.96 -21.80 7.92
N LYS A 818 15.16 -21.98 9.23
CA LYS A 818 14.53 -21.12 10.24
C LYS A 818 15.01 -19.67 10.13
N ALA A 819 16.29 -19.42 9.89
CA ALA A 819 16.81 -18.07 9.66
C ALA A 819 16.13 -17.43 8.45
N LYS A 820 16.04 -18.14 7.32
CA LYS A 820 15.41 -17.64 6.10
C LYS A 820 13.90 -17.42 6.27
N LYS A 821 13.19 -18.32 6.96
CA LYS A 821 11.77 -18.14 7.33
C LYS A 821 11.53 -16.92 8.22
N LEU A 822 12.52 -16.51 9.02
CA LEU A 822 12.48 -15.28 9.82
C LEU A 822 12.95 -14.03 9.04
N GLY A 823 13.30 -14.15 7.77
CA GLY A 823 13.69 -13.02 6.91
C GLY A 823 15.17 -12.64 6.93
N PHE A 824 16.05 -13.44 7.51
CA PHE A 824 17.49 -13.16 7.51
C PHE A 824 18.05 -13.21 6.07
N SER A 825 18.81 -12.19 5.67
CA SER A 825 19.60 -12.25 4.43
C SER A 825 20.82 -13.15 4.59
N ASP A 826 21.35 -13.63 3.47
CA ASP A 826 22.59 -14.39 3.44
C ASP A 826 23.75 -13.56 4.00
N ASN A 827 23.75 -12.23 3.78
CA ASN A 827 24.72 -11.31 4.36
C ASN A 827 24.60 -11.18 5.89
N GLN A 828 23.38 -11.04 6.42
CA GLN A 828 23.14 -10.98 7.86
C GLN A 828 23.58 -12.28 8.56
N ILE A 829 23.30 -13.43 7.95
CA ILE A 829 23.76 -14.73 8.45
C ILE A 829 25.29 -14.79 8.40
N ALA A 830 25.90 -14.38 7.28
CA ALA A 830 27.34 -14.37 7.11
C ALA A 830 28.03 -13.53 8.19
N ASN A 831 27.52 -12.34 8.48
CA ASN A 831 28.03 -11.48 9.54
C ASN A 831 27.92 -12.14 10.93
N ALA A 832 26.77 -12.74 11.25
CA ALA A 832 26.57 -13.43 12.52
C ALA A 832 27.51 -14.64 12.70
N VAL A 833 27.76 -15.41 11.65
CA VAL A 833 28.61 -16.62 11.72
C VAL A 833 30.08 -16.38 11.35
N LYS A 834 30.46 -15.13 11.03
CA LYS A 834 31.80 -14.72 10.58
C LYS A 834 32.24 -15.43 9.29
N SER A 835 31.37 -15.43 8.30
CA SER A 835 31.58 -15.95 6.94
C SER A 835 31.38 -14.83 5.91
N THR A 836 31.25 -15.17 4.63
CA THR A 836 30.92 -14.25 3.53
C THR A 836 29.57 -14.62 2.93
N GLU A 837 28.82 -13.65 2.42
CA GLU A 837 27.50 -13.84 1.77
C GLU A 837 27.51 -15.00 0.77
N LEU A 838 28.48 -15.06 -0.15
CA LEU A 838 28.57 -16.11 -1.17
C LEU A 838 28.74 -17.53 -0.60
N VAL A 839 29.41 -17.68 0.54
CA VAL A 839 29.60 -18.99 1.18
C VAL A 839 28.29 -19.45 1.80
N VAL A 840 27.59 -18.55 2.50
CA VAL A 840 26.27 -18.84 3.08
C VAL A 840 25.26 -19.17 1.99
N ARG A 841 25.24 -18.39 0.90
CA ARG A 841 24.39 -18.65 -0.26
C ARG A 841 24.62 -20.05 -0.83
N LYS A 842 25.89 -20.41 -1.07
CA LYS A 842 26.22 -21.72 -1.61
C LYS A 842 25.80 -22.86 -0.67
N GLU A 843 26.04 -22.72 0.63
CA GLU A 843 25.61 -23.71 1.62
C GLU A 843 24.08 -23.83 1.66
N ARG A 844 23.37 -22.70 1.53
CA ARG A 844 21.91 -22.64 1.41
C ARG A 844 21.40 -23.40 0.18
N GLU A 845 22.01 -23.19 -0.98
CA GLU A 845 21.72 -23.90 -2.23
C GLU A 845 22.02 -25.41 -2.12
N ASP A 846 23.20 -25.78 -1.60
CA ASP A 846 23.63 -27.18 -1.42
C ASP A 846 22.70 -27.97 -0.47
N LEU A 847 22.09 -27.28 0.51
CA LEU A 847 21.12 -27.85 1.46
C LEU A 847 19.65 -27.81 0.96
N GLY A 848 19.41 -27.26 -0.24
CA GLY A 848 18.07 -27.11 -0.82
C GLY A 848 17.15 -26.16 -0.05
N VAL A 849 17.71 -25.13 0.59
CA VAL A 849 16.97 -24.08 1.30
C VAL A 849 16.75 -22.91 0.34
N LEU A 850 15.76 -23.04 -0.55
CA LEU A 850 15.46 -22.05 -1.59
C LEU A 850 14.11 -21.38 -1.33
N PRO A 851 13.91 -20.11 -1.74
CA PRO A 851 12.61 -19.47 -1.66
C PRO A 851 11.66 -20.02 -2.74
N PHE A 852 10.36 -19.81 -2.54
CA PHE A 852 9.32 -20.14 -3.50
C PHE A 852 8.56 -18.89 -3.96
N VAL A 853 8.06 -18.92 -5.19
CA VAL A 853 7.31 -17.82 -5.80
C VAL A 853 5.81 -17.98 -5.48
N LYS A 854 5.20 -16.97 -4.86
CA LYS A 854 3.76 -16.96 -4.56
C LYS A 854 3.05 -15.80 -5.26
N GLN A 855 1.79 -16.03 -5.64
CA GLN A 855 0.93 -15.02 -6.26
C GLN A 855 0.14 -14.22 -5.22
N ILE A 856 -0.03 -12.93 -5.51
CA ILE A 856 -1.01 -12.03 -4.89
C ILE A 856 -2.28 -12.12 -5.74
N ASP A 857 -3.30 -12.82 -5.23
CA ASP A 857 -4.52 -13.15 -5.98
C ASP A 857 -5.78 -12.43 -5.49
N THR A 858 -5.66 -11.58 -4.47
CA THR A 858 -6.74 -10.83 -3.78
C THR A 858 -7.71 -11.69 -2.95
N VAL A 859 -7.67 -13.02 -3.04
CA VAL A 859 -8.70 -13.93 -2.50
C VAL A 859 -8.12 -15.14 -1.75
N ALA A 860 -6.86 -15.08 -1.33
CA ALA A 860 -6.18 -16.11 -0.56
C ALA A 860 -6.29 -17.53 -1.18
N GLY A 861 -6.20 -17.62 -2.51
CA GLY A 861 -6.26 -18.87 -3.26
C GLY A 861 -7.68 -19.42 -3.52
N GLU A 862 -8.75 -18.73 -3.11
CA GLU A 862 -10.15 -19.12 -3.38
C GLU A 862 -10.42 -19.28 -4.88
N TRP A 863 -9.93 -18.33 -5.69
CA TRP A 863 -9.99 -18.34 -7.14
C TRP A 863 -8.59 -18.34 -7.74
N PRO A 864 -8.37 -18.92 -8.93
CA PRO A 864 -7.09 -18.79 -9.62
C PRO A 864 -6.86 -17.34 -10.06
N ALA A 865 -5.64 -16.83 -9.87
CA ALA A 865 -5.22 -15.57 -10.45
C ALA A 865 -4.88 -15.74 -11.93
N SER A 866 -5.31 -14.76 -12.72
CA SER A 866 -4.94 -14.61 -14.14
C SER A 866 -3.70 -13.75 -14.34
N THR A 867 -3.29 -13.00 -13.31
CA THR A 867 -2.11 -12.13 -13.31
C THR A 867 -0.94 -12.78 -12.59
N ASN A 868 0.28 -12.37 -12.94
CA ASN A 868 1.50 -12.78 -12.25
C ASN A 868 2.04 -11.62 -11.41
N TYR A 869 1.29 -11.27 -10.36
CA TYR A 869 1.78 -10.38 -9.31
C TYR A 869 2.35 -11.23 -8.17
N LEU A 870 3.65 -11.13 -7.93
CA LEU A 870 4.45 -12.16 -7.28
C LEU A 870 5.31 -11.62 -6.13
N TYR A 871 5.60 -12.48 -5.15
CA TYR A 871 6.61 -12.27 -4.12
C TYR A 871 7.33 -13.59 -3.80
N LEU A 872 8.50 -13.52 -3.16
CA LEU A 872 9.24 -14.70 -2.70
C LEU A 872 8.98 -14.98 -1.22
N THR A 873 8.94 -16.25 -0.84
CA THR A 873 8.88 -16.63 0.58
C THR A 873 9.54 -17.97 0.86
N TYR A 874 10.15 -18.09 2.03
CA TYR A 874 10.66 -19.36 2.56
C TYR A 874 9.60 -20.15 3.35
N ASN A 875 8.43 -19.56 3.59
CA ASN A 875 7.29 -20.15 4.30
C ASN A 875 6.34 -20.88 3.32
N ALA A 876 6.91 -21.74 2.50
CA ALA A 876 6.23 -22.43 1.41
C ALA A 876 6.91 -23.77 1.06
N ILE A 877 6.21 -24.60 0.27
CA ILE A 877 6.73 -25.89 -0.24
C ILE A 877 6.71 -25.99 -1.77
N SER A 878 6.09 -25.03 -2.46
CA SER A 878 5.93 -25.02 -3.92
C SER A 878 5.69 -23.60 -4.43
N SER A 879 6.10 -23.34 -5.68
CA SER A 879 5.78 -22.10 -6.39
C SER A 879 4.37 -22.15 -6.99
N ASP A 880 3.75 -20.99 -7.18
CA ASP A 880 2.40 -20.88 -7.74
C ASP A 880 2.33 -20.89 -9.27
N ILE A 881 3.46 -20.65 -9.92
CA ILE A 881 3.60 -20.53 -11.38
C ILE A 881 4.69 -21.47 -11.90
N ASP A 882 4.66 -21.70 -13.20
CA ASP A 882 5.71 -22.41 -13.94
C ASP A 882 6.80 -21.44 -14.45
N PHE A 883 7.99 -21.96 -14.79
CA PHE A 883 9.15 -21.16 -15.22
C PHE A 883 9.67 -21.63 -16.58
N PRO A 884 9.03 -21.21 -17.70
CA PRO A 884 9.41 -21.67 -19.03
C PRO A 884 10.66 -20.98 -19.61
N GLY A 885 11.19 -19.92 -18.98
CA GLY A 885 12.26 -19.08 -19.53
C GLY A 885 11.78 -18.13 -20.64
N GLY A 886 12.71 -17.43 -21.29
CA GLY A 886 12.42 -16.54 -22.43
C GLY A 886 11.92 -15.14 -22.05
N PHE A 887 12.06 -14.74 -20.78
CA PHE A 887 11.71 -13.41 -20.30
C PHE A 887 12.93 -12.49 -20.28
N THR A 888 12.71 -11.18 -20.37
CA THR A 888 13.73 -10.15 -20.10
C THR A 888 13.45 -9.48 -18.77
N ILE A 889 14.42 -9.48 -17.84
CA ILE A 889 14.29 -8.80 -16.55
C ILE A 889 14.60 -7.31 -16.71
N VAL A 890 13.76 -6.45 -16.14
CA VAL A 890 14.01 -5.02 -15.93
C VAL A 890 13.96 -4.75 -14.43
N VAL A 891 15.03 -4.15 -13.90
CA VAL A 891 15.13 -3.81 -12.47
C VAL A 891 14.78 -2.35 -12.24
N GLY A 892 13.89 -2.09 -11.28
CA GLY A 892 13.39 -0.76 -10.96
C GLY A 892 14.33 0.06 -10.09
N SER A 893 13.84 1.21 -9.61
CA SER A 893 14.63 2.15 -8.83
C SER A 893 14.69 1.88 -7.33
N GLY A 894 13.84 0.99 -6.82
CA GLY A 894 13.59 0.89 -5.39
C GLY A 894 12.91 2.14 -4.83
N VAL A 895 13.06 2.35 -3.52
CA VAL A 895 12.42 3.45 -2.78
C VAL A 895 12.88 4.83 -3.26
N TYR A 896 11.94 5.77 -3.35
CA TYR A 896 12.28 7.17 -3.61
C TYR A 896 13.06 7.79 -2.46
N ARG A 897 14.04 8.61 -2.82
CA ARG A 897 14.94 9.32 -1.92
C ARG A 897 15.48 10.58 -2.60
N ILE A 898 16.11 11.49 -1.86
CA ILE A 898 16.69 12.71 -2.43
C ILE A 898 17.78 12.33 -3.43
N GLY A 899 17.52 12.60 -4.70
CA GLY A 899 18.37 12.25 -5.85
C GLY A 899 17.95 11.02 -6.65
N SER A 900 16.91 10.32 -6.22
CA SER A 900 16.28 9.23 -6.96
C SER A 900 14.77 9.23 -6.76
N SER A 901 14.05 9.78 -7.74
CA SER A 901 12.60 9.98 -7.72
C SER A 901 11.92 9.38 -8.97
N VAL A 902 10.76 9.89 -9.36
CA VAL A 902 9.86 9.31 -10.38
C VAL A 902 10.48 9.22 -11.78
N GLU A 903 11.55 9.98 -12.05
CA GLU A 903 12.31 9.93 -13.30
C GLU A 903 12.76 8.52 -13.71
N PHE A 904 13.15 7.71 -12.73
CA PHE A 904 13.65 6.35 -12.96
C PHE A 904 12.50 5.38 -13.15
N ASP A 905 11.36 5.62 -12.50
CA ASP A 905 10.13 4.87 -12.78
C ASP A 905 9.64 5.12 -14.21
N TRP A 906 9.71 6.36 -14.70
CA TRP A 906 9.41 6.70 -16.08
C TRP A 906 10.30 5.95 -17.09
N CYS A 907 11.60 5.87 -16.80
CA CYS A 907 12.54 5.13 -17.64
C CYS A 907 12.27 3.62 -17.62
N ALA A 908 12.03 3.02 -16.45
CA ALA A 908 11.70 1.60 -16.32
C ALA A 908 10.39 1.25 -17.05
N VAL A 909 9.33 2.05 -16.86
CA VAL A 909 8.04 1.86 -17.55
C VAL A 909 8.17 2.05 -19.07
N GLY A 910 8.96 3.04 -19.50
CA GLY A 910 9.26 3.25 -20.92
C GLY A 910 9.93 2.02 -21.56
N CYS A 911 10.91 1.45 -20.86
CA CYS A 911 11.60 0.22 -21.27
C CYS A 911 10.64 -0.97 -21.37
N LEU A 912 9.83 -1.23 -20.32
CA LEU A 912 8.82 -2.30 -20.32
C LEU A 912 7.84 -2.18 -21.48
N ARG A 913 7.32 -0.97 -21.74
CA ARG A 913 6.39 -0.71 -22.85
C ARG A 913 7.04 -0.96 -24.20
N GLU A 914 8.30 -0.56 -24.38
CA GLU A 914 9.00 -0.76 -25.63
C GLU A 914 9.31 -2.25 -25.86
N LEU A 915 9.76 -2.98 -24.84
CA LEU A 915 9.95 -4.44 -24.91
C LEU A 915 8.64 -5.16 -25.28
N ARG A 916 7.51 -4.76 -24.69
CA ARG A 916 6.19 -5.31 -25.01
C ARG A 916 5.78 -5.03 -26.46
N LYS A 917 6.02 -3.83 -26.98
CA LYS A 917 5.77 -3.50 -28.41
C LYS A 917 6.61 -4.37 -29.35
N LEU A 918 7.80 -4.77 -28.91
CA LEU A 918 8.72 -5.65 -29.64
C LEU A 918 8.39 -7.14 -29.45
N GLY A 919 7.29 -7.48 -28.75
CA GLY A 919 6.83 -8.85 -28.55
C GLY A 919 7.67 -9.66 -27.57
N ARG A 920 8.48 -9.00 -26.71
CA ARG A 920 9.25 -9.67 -25.65
C ARG A 920 8.44 -9.75 -24.36
N GLN A 921 8.54 -10.90 -23.70
CA GLN A 921 7.95 -11.07 -22.37
C GLN A 921 8.86 -10.44 -21.31
N THR A 922 8.27 -9.78 -20.32
CA THR A 922 9.01 -8.97 -19.34
C THR A 922 8.78 -9.40 -17.90
N ILE A 923 9.85 -9.37 -17.11
CA ILE A 923 9.82 -9.48 -15.65
C ILE A 923 10.22 -8.12 -15.08
N MET A 924 9.43 -7.56 -14.17
CA MET A 924 9.78 -6.37 -13.40
C MET A 924 10.14 -6.76 -11.96
N ILE A 925 11.26 -6.26 -11.44
CA ILE A 925 11.63 -6.38 -10.01
C ILE A 925 11.69 -4.98 -9.40
N ASN A 926 10.80 -4.68 -8.46
CA ASN A 926 10.78 -3.41 -7.71
C ASN A 926 9.93 -3.54 -6.44
N TYR A 927 10.11 -2.66 -5.48
CA TYR A 927 9.42 -2.73 -4.17
C TYR A 927 8.85 -1.39 -3.68
N ASN A 928 8.84 -0.36 -4.53
CA ASN A 928 8.28 0.94 -4.17
C ASN A 928 6.77 0.97 -4.50
N PRO A 929 5.88 1.06 -3.49
CA PRO A 929 4.43 0.98 -3.71
C PRO A 929 3.85 2.22 -4.43
N GLU A 930 4.61 3.31 -4.51
CA GLU A 930 4.19 4.56 -5.16
C GLU A 930 4.37 4.55 -6.69
N THR A 931 4.96 3.48 -7.24
CA THR A 931 5.40 3.44 -8.65
C THR A 931 4.36 2.87 -9.62
N VAL A 932 4.43 3.32 -10.87
CA VAL A 932 3.70 2.73 -11.99
C VAL A 932 4.39 1.46 -12.48
N SER A 933 5.71 1.32 -12.36
CA SER A 933 6.39 0.06 -12.72
C SER A 933 5.95 -1.14 -11.87
N THR A 934 5.46 -0.91 -10.64
CA THR A 934 4.87 -1.95 -9.79
C THR A 934 3.37 -2.13 -10.02
N ASP A 935 2.82 -1.66 -11.13
CA ASP A 935 1.51 -2.10 -11.62
C ASP A 935 1.67 -3.41 -12.38
N TYR A 936 0.99 -4.46 -11.95
CA TYR A 936 1.08 -5.79 -12.55
C TYR A 936 0.64 -5.81 -14.03
N ASP A 937 -0.12 -4.81 -14.48
CA ASP A 937 -0.50 -4.68 -15.89
C ASP A 937 0.64 -4.17 -16.80
N MET A 938 1.73 -3.62 -16.22
CA MET A 938 2.85 -3.06 -16.98
C MET A 938 3.86 -4.10 -17.48
N CYS A 939 3.88 -5.30 -16.91
CA CYS A 939 4.79 -6.39 -17.27
C CYS A 939 4.05 -7.74 -17.32
N ASP A 940 4.71 -8.80 -17.77
CA ASP A 940 4.11 -10.16 -17.78
C ASP A 940 4.24 -10.87 -16.43
N ARG A 941 5.27 -10.51 -15.65
CA ARG A 941 5.51 -10.92 -14.27
C ARG A 941 6.06 -9.76 -13.45
N LEU A 942 5.40 -9.43 -12.35
CA LEU A 942 5.85 -8.42 -11.40
C LEU A 942 6.30 -9.11 -10.12
N TYR A 943 7.58 -9.01 -9.78
CA TYR A 943 8.10 -9.38 -8.48
C TYR A 943 8.16 -8.14 -7.59
N PHE A 944 7.31 -8.09 -6.57
CA PHE A 944 7.35 -7.06 -5.53
C PHE A 944 8.40 -7.45 -4.48
N GLU A 945 9.68 -7.34 -4.86
CA GLU A 945 10.80 -7.92 -4.12
C GLU A 945 12.03 -7.02 -4.06
N GLU A 946 12.91 -7.37 -3.11
CA GLU A 946 14.14 -6.66 -2.78
C GLU A 946 15.10 -6.57 -3.98
N ILE A 947 15.75 -5.41 -4.16
CA ILE A 947 16.80 -5.22 -5.17
C ILE A 947 18.16 -5.37 -4.46
N SER A 948 18.51 -6.61 -4.13
CA SER A 948 19.83 -7.01 -3.64
C SER A 948 20.40 -8.10 -4.54
N PHE A 949 21.72 -8.31 -4.47
CA PHE A 949 22.37 -9.38 -5.22
C PHE A 949 21.72 -10.75 -4.90
N GLU A 950 21.47 -11.05 -3.62
CA GLU A 950 20.84 -12.30 -3.19
C GLU A 950 19.50 -12.56 -3.90
N VAL A 951 18.58 -11.60 -3.82
CA VAL A 951 17.19 -11.77 -4.27
C VAL A 951 17.08 -11.67 -5.79
N VAL A 952 17.78 -10.72 -6.42
CA VAL A 952 17.80 -10.61 -7.89
C VAL A 952 18.41 -11.86 -8.52
N MET A 953 19.45 -12.44 -7.90
CA MET A 953 20.05 -13.69 -8.37
C MET A 953 19.13 -14.89 -8.13
N ASP A 954 18.42 -14.97 -6.99
CA ASP A 954 17.40 -16.01 -6.76
C ASP A 954 16.33 -15.97 -7.87
N ILE A 955 15.79 -14.79 -8.21
CA ILE A 955 14.80 -14.64 -9.28
C ILE A 955 15.41 -15.01 -10.63
N TYR A 956 16.63 -14.55 -10.94
CA TYR A 956 17.31 -14.85 -12.20
C TYR A 956 17.50 -16.37 -12.38
N GLN A 957 17.91 -17.09 -11.33
CA GLN A 957 18.10 -18.55 -11.38
C GLN A 957 16.78 -19.30 -11.53
N ILE A 958 15.72 -18.87 -10.84
CA ILE A 958 14.39 -19.48 -10.92
C ILE A 958 13.78 -19.29 -12.32
N GLU A 959 13.85 -18.06 -12.85
CA GLU A 959 13.18 -17.69 -14.11
C GLU A 959 13.97 -18.07 -15.36
N ASN A 960 15.30 -18.22 -15.25
CA ASN A 960 16.20 -18.47 -16.38
C ASN A 960 15.93 -17.54 -17.59
N PRO A 961 16.09 -16.21 -17.40
CA PRO A 961 15.73 -15.21 -18.40
C PRO A 961 16.74 -15.14 -19.56
N ASP A 962 16.33 -14.48 -20.65
CA ASP A 962 17.21 -14.13 -21.77
C ASP A 962 18.34 -13.17 -21.37
N GLY A 963 18.09 -12.35 -20.35
CA GLY A 963 19.04 -11.39 -19.79
C GLY A 963 18.36 -10.38 -18.86
N ILE A 964 19.18 -9.52 -18.25
CA ILE A 964 18.77 -8.51 -17.27
C ILE A 964 19.20 -7.10 -17.68
N ILE A 965 18.30 -6.13 -17.59
CA ILE A 965 18.54 -4.70 -17.85
C ILE A 965 18.62 -3.96 -16.52
N LEU A 966 19.79 -3.38 -16.23
CA LEU A 966 20.07 -2.63 -14.98
C LEU A 966 20.12 -1.10 -15.21
N SER A 967 20.29 -0.67 -16.45
CA SER A 967 20.58 0.74 -16.80
C SER A 967 19.38 1.70 -16.74
N MET A 968 18.20 1.24 -16.31
CA MET A 968 16.94 2.02 -16.31
C MET A 968 16.48 2.45 -14.91
N GLY A 969 16.98 1.80 -13.85
CA GLY A 969 16.52 1.99 -12.46
C GLY A 969 17.44 2.87 -11.60
N GLY A 970 18.28 3.72 -12.19
CA GLY A 970 19.19 4.57 -11.41
C GLY A 970 20.36 3.80 -10.80
N GLN A 971 20.79 4.17 -9.58
CA GLN A 971 22.05 3.68 -9.00
C GLN A 971 21.94 2.27 -8.38
N LEU A 972 20.83 1.96 -7.72
CA LEU A 972 20.68 0.72 -6.95
C LEU A 972 20.89 -0.55 -7.82
N PRO A 973 20.29 -0.68 -9.02
CA PRO A 973 20.57 -1.83 -9.89
C PRO A 973 22.00 -1.83 -10.46
N ASN A 974 22.58 -0.65 -10.66
CA ASN A 974 23.94 -0.53 -11.20
C ASN A 974 25.00 -1.03 -10.21
N ASN A 975 24.77 -0.79 -8.91
CA ASN A 975 25.67 -1.22 -7.84
C ASN A 975 25.87 -2.74 -7.80
N ILE A 976 24.86 -3.54 -8.16
CA ILE A 976 24.92 -5.01 -8.16
C ILE A 976 25.38 -5.60 -9.50
N ALA A 977 25.68 -4.79 -10.52
CA ALA A 977 26.00 -5.25 -11.87
C ALA A 977 27.24 -6.17 -11.90
N MET A 978 28.30 -5.80 -11.18
CA MET A 978 29.53 -6.60 -11.12
C MET A 978 29.35 -7.92 -10.36
N ASP A 979 28.52 -7.94 -9.32
CA ASP A 979 28.29 -9.16 -8.54
C ASP A 979 27.46 -10.17 -9.32
N LEU A 980 26.43 -9.69 -10.02
CA LEU A 980 25.66 -10.49 -10.99
C LEU A 980 26.57 -11.04 -12.11
N HIS A 981 27.43 -10.18 -12.67
CA HIS A 981 28.38 -10.58 -13.71
C HIS A 981 29.35 -11.68 -13.24
N ARG A 982 29.89 -11.56 -12.03
CA ARG A 982 30.78 -12.57 -11.43
C ARG A 982 30.10 -13.92 -11.22
N GLN A 983 28.78 -13.93 -11.06
CA GLN A 983 27.96 -15.15 -11.03
C GLN A 983 27.38 -15.54 -12.40
N GLN A 984 27.93 -15.00 -13.49
CA GLN A 984 27.58 -15.34 -14.87
C GLN A 984 26.13 -14.97 -15.28
N ALA A 985 25.49 -14.02 -14.60
CA ALA A 985 24.23 -13.45 -15.07
C ALA A 985 24.46 -12.59 -16.33
N ARG A 986 23.60 -12.75 -17.34
CA ARG A 986 23.70 -12.04 -18.61
C ARG A 986 23.08 -10.64 -18.51
N VAL A 987 23.90 -9.66 -18.19
CA VAL A 987 23.53 -8.23 -18.25
C VAL A 987 23.44 -7.79 -19.73
N LEU A 988 22.34 -7.15 -20.10
CA LEU A 988 22.11 -6.62 -21.44
C LEU A 988 22.49 -5.13 -21.52
N GLY A 989 22.95 -4.69 -22.69
CA GLY A 989 23.45 -3.34 -22.92
C GLY A 989 24.94 -3.22 -22.63
N THR A 990 25.36 -2.06 -22.12
CA THR A 990 26.77 -1.82 -21.75
C THR A 990 27.26 -2.81 -20.70
N SER A 991 28.49 -3.30 -20.86
CA SER A 991 29.05 -4.32 -19.98
C SER A 991 29.21 -3.82 -18.53
N PRO A 992 29.03 -4.70 -17.53
CA PRO A 992 29.32 -4.39 -16.12
C PRO A 992 30.74 -3.87 -15.88
N GLU A 993 31.73 -4.33 -16.65
CA GLU A 993 33.11 -3.84 -16.57
C GLU A 993 33.27 -2.40 -17.07
N SER A 994 32.51 -2.02 -18.09
CA SER A 994 32.45 -0.63 -18.58
C SER A 994 31.72 0.27 -17.58
N ILE A 995 30.66 -0.23 -16.94
CA ILE A 995 29.98 0.45 -15.83
C ILE A 995 30.96 0.73 -14.69
N ASP A 996 31.69 -0.29 -14.21
CA ASP A 996 32.69 -0.12 -13.16
C ASP A 996 33.85 0.79 -13.60
N SER A 997 34.25 0.75 -14.88
CA SER A 997 35.28 1.65 -15.41
C SER A 997 34.86 3.12 -15.43
N ALA A 998 33.56 3.40 -15.59
CA ALA A 998 33.00 4.74 -15.54
C ALA A 998 32.81 5.26 -14.11
N GLU A 999 32.31 4.42 -13.20
CA GLU A 999 32.03 4.82 -11.82
C GLU A 999 33.29 4.86 -10.93
N ASN A 1000 34.28 4.02 -11.21
CA ASN A 1000 35.55 4.04 -10.51
C ASN A 1000 36.40 5.24 -10.96
N ARG A 1001 36.53 6.25 -10.09
CA ARG A 1001 37.23 7.51 -10.42
C ARG A 1001 38.65 7.33 -10.95
N PHE A 1002 39.41 6.37 -10.42
CA PHE A 1002 40.77 6.11 -10.87
C PHE A 1002 40.80 5.53 -12.28
N LYS A 1003 39.94 4.54 -12.57
CA LYS A 1003 39.82 3.94 -13.92
C LYS A 1003 39.34 4.98 -14.92
N PHE A 1004 38.29 5.73 -14.57
CA PHE A 1004 37.70 6.76 -15.42
C PHE A 1004 38.70 7.87 -15.75
N SER A 1005 39.38 8.44 -14.76
CA SER A 1005 40.38 9.48 -14.99
C SER A 1005 41.51 9.01 -15.91
N ARG A 1006 42.05 7.81 -15.69
CA ARG A 1006 43.14 7.30 -16.53
C ARG A 1006 42.70 7.13 -17.99
N MET A 1007 41.44 6.79 -18.20
CA MET A 1007 40.84 6.71 -19.52
C MET A 1007 40.76 8.10 -20.18
N LEU A 1008 40.31 9.13 -19.45
CA LEU A 1008 40.30 10.52 -19.95
C LEU A 1008 41.70 11.02 -20.31
N ASP A 1009 42.68 10.80 -19.43
CA ASP A 1009 44.06 11.27 -19.62
C ASP A 1009 44.72 10.64 -20.87
N ARG A 1010 44.46 9.35 -21.12
CA ARG A 1010 44.98 8.64 -22.31
C ARG A 1010 44.41 9.19 -23.61
N LYS A 1011 43.16 9.63 -23.60
CA LYS A 1011 42.49 10.21 -24.77
C LYS A 1011 42.81 11.70 -24.95
N GLY A 1012 43.23 12.38 -23.88
CA GLY A 1012 43.44 13.82 -23.86
C GLY A 1012 42.18 14.63 -23.54
N ILE A 1013 41.17 14.01 -22.92
CA ILE A 1013 39.97 14.69 -22.44
C ILE A 1013 40.29 15.37 -21.11
N LEU A 1014 40.01 16.67 -21.00
CA LEU A 1014 40.31 17.43 -19.79
C LEU A 1014 39.33 17.10 -18.66
N GLN A 1015 39.82 17.14 -17.43
CA GLN A 1015 39.06 16.96 -16.19
C GLN A 1015 39.62 17.88 -15.09
N PRO A 1016 38.86 18.20 -14.03
CA PRO A 1016 39.41 18.91 -12.88
C PRO A 1016 40.59 18.15 -12.25
N ARG A 1017 41.63 18.87 -11.81
CA ARG A 1017 42.75 18.23 -11.08
C ARG A 1017 42.21 17.54 -9.83
N TRP A 1018 42.60 16.30 -9.61
CA TRP A 1018 42.10 15.48 -8.51
C TRP A 1018 43.17 14.51 -8.01
N LYS A 1019 42.97 13.97 -6.81
CA LYS A 1019 43.80 12.92 -6.23
C LYS A 1019 43.01 12.09 -5.23
N GLU A 1020 43.27 10.78 -5.21
CA GLU A 1020 42.78 9.85 -4.19
C GLU A 1020 43.76 9.84 -3.03
N LEU A 1021 43.27 10.10 -1.81
CA LEU A 1021 44.13 10.40 -0.66
C LEU A 1021 43.64 9.64 0.57
N THR A 1022 44.58 8.97 1.24
CA THR A 1022 44.30 8.08 2.38
C THR A 1022 44.71 8.66 3.73
N ASN A 1023 45.42 9.79 3.74
CA ASN A 1023 45.85 10.46 4.95
C ASN A 1023 45.71 11.98 4.83
N LEU A 1024 45.47 12.64 5.97
CA LEU A 1024 45.20 14.07 6.07
C LEU A 1024 46.36 14.94 5.55
N GLN A 1025 47.61 14.58 5.85
CA GLN A 1025 48.77 15.38 5.40
C GLN A 1025 48.83 15.45 3.87
N SER A 1026 48.66 14.32 3.20
CA SER A 1026 48.67 14.27 1.74
C SER A 1026 47.47 15.02 1.12
N ALA A 1027 46.34 15.10 1.84
CA ALA A 1027 45.17 15.91 1.48
C ALA A 1027 45.47 17.41 1.55
N ILE A 1028 46.11 17.87 2.63
CA ILE A 1028 46.53 19.26 2.78
C ILE A 1028 47.53 19.64 1.69
N ASP A 1029 48.59 18.83 1.49
CA ASP A 1029 49.62 19.09 0.49
C ASP A 1029 49.02 19.24 -0.92
N PHE A 1030 48.05 18.39 -1.27
CA PHE A 1030 47.34 18.48 -2.56
C PHE A 1030 46.48 19.74 -2.67
N CYS A 1031 45.72 20.09 -1.63
CA CYS A 1031 44.89 21.30 -1.62
C CYS A 1031 45.72 22.59 -1.71
N GLU A 1032 46.89 22.63 -1.10
CA GLU A 1032 47.83 23.75 -1.24
C GLU A 1032 48.45 23.81 -2.64
N GLU A 1033 48.74 22.67 -3.26
CA GLU A 1033 49.24 22.59 -4.64
C GLU A 1033 48.21 23.11 -5.67
N VAL A 1034 46.95 22.70 -5.56
CA VAL A 1034 45.89 23.08 -6.52
C VAL A 1034 45.17 24.38 -6.16
N GLY A 1035 45.35 24.84 -4.92
CA GLY A 1035 44.72 26.02 -4.33
C GLY A 1035 43.26 25.81 -3.95
N TYR A 1036 42.83 26.42 -2.84
CA TYR A 1036 41.41 26.43 -2.41
C TYR A 1036 40.50 27.28 -3.32
N PRO A 1037 39.17 27.02 -3.35
CA PRO A 1037 38.47 25.91 -2.69
C PRO A 1037 38.70 24.55 -3.37
N CYS A 1038 38.49 23.48 -2.61
CA CYS A 1038 38.60 22.07 -3.02
C CYS A 1038 37.34 21.28 -2.64
N LEU A 1039 36.93 20.35 -3.50
CA LEU A 1039 35.79 19.46 -3.31
C LEU A 1039 36.24 18.12 -2.72
N VAL A 1040 35.63 17.72 -1.61
CA VAL A 1040 35.86 16.44 -0.92
C VAL A 1040 34.66 15.53 -1.22
N ARG A 1041 34.90 14.30 -1.71
CA ARG A 1041 33.82 13.34 -2.00
C ARG A 1041 34.21 11.87 -1.75
N PRO A 1042 33.28 11.02 -1.31
CA PRO A 1042 33.44 9.57 -1.34
C PRO A 1042 33.30 9.01 -2.78
N SER A 1043 33.72 7.76 -3.00
CA SER A 1043 33.54 7.04 -4.28
C SER A 1043 32.22 6.25 -4.30
N TYR A 1044 31.69 5.91 -5.49
CA TYR A 1044 30.45 5.13 -5.69
C TYR A 1044 29.18 5.74 -5.05
N VAL A 1045 28.99 7.06 -5.13
CA VAL A 1045 27.82 7.75 -4.55
C VAL A 1045 27.01 8.52 -5.59
N LEU A 1046 25.69 8.55 -5.38
CA LEU A 1046 24.74 9.41 -6.10
C LEU A 1046 24.37 10.62 -5.24
N SER A 1047 23.86 11.70 -5.86
CA SER A 1047 23.26 12.88 -5.20
C SER A 1047 24.22 13.77 -4.40
N GLY A 1048 25.52 13.57 -4.60
CA GLY A 1048 26.56 14.25 -3.84
C GLY A 1048 26.57 13.92 -2.35
N ALA A 1049 26.14 12.71 -1.98
CA ALA A 1049 26.07 12.29 -0.59
C ALA A 1049 27.44 12.46 0.11
N ALA A 1050 27.45 13.19 1.23
CA ALA A 1050 28.65 13.54 2.00
C ALA A 1050 29.71 14.37 1.23
N MET A 1051 29.35 15.01 0.12
CA MET A 1051 30.23 15.93 -0.58
C MET A 1051 30.32 17.28 0.13
N ASN A 1052 31.53 17.82 0.28
CA ASN A 1052 31.76 19.10 0.95
C ASN A 1052 32.79 19.96 0.20
N VAL A 1053 32.66 21.28 0.28
CA VAL A 1053 33.63 22.22 -0.29
C VAL A 1053 34.48 22.79 0.84
N ALA A 1054 35.76 22.41 0.87
CA ALA A 1054 36.74 22.97 1.78
C ALA A 1054 37.28 24.29 1.21
N TYR A 1055 37.29 25.35 2.02
CA TYR A 1055 37.88 26.65 1.70
C TYR A 1055 39.20 26.88 2.44
N SER A 1056 39.51 26.05 3.44
CA SER A 1056 40.71 26.12 4.28
C SER A 1056 41.18 24.72 4.70
N ASN A 1057 42.38 24.65 5.28
CA ASN A 1057 42.92 23.41 5.88
C ASN A 1057 42.04 22.94 7.06
N GLU A 1058 41.44 23.87 7.81
CA GLU A 1058 40.57 23.58 8.96
C GLU A 1058 39.26 22.90 8.50
N ASP A 1059 38.65 23.42 7.43
CA ASP A 1059 37.47 22.82 6.81
C ASP A 1059 37.77 21.39 6.35
N LEU A 1060 38.93 21.20 5.71
CA LEU A 1060 39.36 19.91 5.17
C LEU A 1060 39.52 18.85 6.27
N GLU A 1061 40.14 19.20 7.41
CA GLU A 1061 40.31 18.29 8.54
C GLU A 1061 38.95 17.89 9.13
N GLN A 1062 38.03 18.84 9.29
CA GLN A 1062 36.69 18.57 9.78
C GLN A 1062 35.93 17.60 8.85
N TYR A 1063 35.98 17.84 7.53
CA TYR A 1063 35.27 17.01 6.56
C TYR A 1063 35.86 15.62 6.40
N LEU A 1064 37.19 15.45 6.46
CA LEU A 1064 37.81 14.13 6.37
C LEU A 1064 37.53 13.25 7.58
N ASN A 1065 37.48 13.84 8.78
CA ASN A 1065 37.07 13.13 10.00
C ASN A 1065 35.60 12.70 9.92
N ALA A 1066 34.73 13.51 9.32
CA ALA A 1066 33.33 13.12 9.08
C ALA A 1066 33.20 12.04 7.98
N ALA A 1067 33.87 12.20 6.84
CA ALA A 1067 33.78 11.29 5.69
C ALA A 1067 34.38 9.89 5.96
N SER A 1068 35.48 9.81 6.72
CA SER A 1068 36.11 8.53 7.10
C SER A 1068 35.23 7.67 8.03
N SER A 1069 34.27 8.28 8.74
CA SER A 1069 33.29 7.54 9.55
C SER A 1069 32.18 6.89 8.71
N LEU A 1070 31.93 7.38 7.49
CA LEU A 1070 30.85 6.96 6.59
C LEU A 1070 31.28 5.86 5.60
N SER A 1071 32.54 5.86 5.17
CA SER A 1071 33.09 4.86 4.25
C SER A 1071 34.39 4.29 4.79
N LYS A 1072 34.30 3.13 5.46
CA LYS A 1072 35.48 2.40 5.94
C LYS A 1072 36.21 1.65 4.81
N GLU A 1073 35.51 1.31 3.74
CA GLU A 1073 36.02 0.46 2.65
C GLU A 1073 36.52 1.24 1.43
N HIS A 1074 36.04 2.47 1.20
CA HIS A 1074 36.43 3.28 0.04
C HIS A 1074 37.19 4.56 0.43
N PRO A 1075 38.26 4.90 -0.31
CA PRO A 1075 39.09 6.09 -0.08
C PRO A 1075 38.39 7.39 -0.49
N VAL A 1076 38.78 8.49 0.14
CA VAL A 1076 38.25 9.83 -0.14
C VAL A 1076 38.97 10.44 -1.35
N VAL A 1077 38.18 11.05 -2.24
CA VAL A 1077 38.66 11.74 -3.44
C VAL A 1077 38.56 13.24 -3.24
N ILE A 1078 39.67 13.96 -3.50
CA ILE A 1078 39.71 15.41 -3.45
C ILE A 1078 39.94 15.96 -4.86
N SER A 1079 39.15 16.95 -5.27
CA SER A 1079 39.22 17.59 -6.60
C SER A 1079 39.26 19.11 -6.47
N LYS A 1080 39.93 19.81 -7.41
CA LYS A 1080 39.90 21.28 -7.47
C LYS A 1080 38.49 21.77 -7.77
N PHE A 1081 37.95 22.64 -6.91
CA PHE A 1081 36.66 23.29 -7.14
C PHE A 1081 36.85 24.52 -8.04
N LEU A 1082 36.17 24.54 -9.19
CA LEU A 1082 36.25 25.61 -10.18
C LEU A 1082 35.11 26.60 -9.98
N GLN A 1083 35.44 27.79 -9.48
CA GLN A 1083 34.46 28.87 -9.26
C GLN A 1083 34.07 29.53 -10.59
N GLU A 1084 32.89 30.17 -10.65
CA GLU A 1084 32.42 30.94 -11.82
C GLU A 1084 32.52 30.15 -13.13
N ALA A 1085 32.17 28.88 -13.07
CA ALA A 1085 32.16 27.99 -14.22
C ALA A 1085 30.72 27.56 -14.48
N LYS A 1086 30.39 27.34 -15.75
CA LYS A 1086 29.06 26.89 -16.13
C LYS A 1086 29.02 25.37 -16.13
N GLU A 1087 27.94 24.78 -15.62
CA GLU A 1087 27.72 23.34 -15.67
C GLU A 1087 26.77 22.98 -16.81
N ILE A 1088 27.04 21.84 -17.45
CA ILE A 1088 26.33 21.35 -18.62
C ILE A 1088 26.05 19.87 -18.43
N ASP A 1089 24.78 19.48 -18.55
CA ASP A 1089 24.33 18.10 -18.57
C ASP A 1089 24.17 17.62 -20.01
N VAL A 1090 24.69 16.42 -20.31
CA VAL A 1090 24.55 15.79 -21.62
C VAL A 1090 23.99 14.40 -21.45
N ASP A 1091 22.78 14.20 -21.98
CA ASP A 1091 22.10 12.91 -22.01
C ASP A 1091 22.23 12.31 -23.40
N ALA A 1092 22.62 11.04 -23.49
CA ALA A 1092 22.86 10.39 -24.77
C ALA A 1092 22.49 8.90 -24.76
N VAL A 1093 22.26 8.38 -25.95
CA VAL A 1093 22.09 6.96 -26.21
C VAL A 1093 23.10 6.55 -27.27
N ALA A 1094 23.81 5.45 -27.04
CA ALA A 1094 24.75 4.89 -27.99
C ALA A 1094 24.49 3.42 -28.27
N ALA A 1095 25.01 2.91 -29.38
CA ALA A 1095 25.10 1.49 -29.69
C ALA A 1095 26.52 1.19 -30.19
N GLU A 1096 27.21 0.23 -29.57
CA GLU A 1096 28.60 -0.13 -29.91
C GLU A 1096 29.53 1.10 -29.96
N GLY A 1097 29.31 2.05 -29.03
CA GLY A 1097 30.05 3.30 -28.95
C GLY A 1097 29.64 4.40 -29.93
N GLU A 1098 28.72 4.15 -30.87
CA GLU A 1098 28.20 5.16 -31.79
C GLU A 1098 26.98 5.89 -31.21
N ILE A 1099 26.99 7.23 -31.19
CA ILE A 1099 25.89 8.05 -30.67
C ILE A 1099 24.67 7.97 -31.60
N LEU A 1100 23.55 7.51 -31.05
CA LEU A 1100 22.25 7.44 -31.73
C LEU A 1100 21.46 8.74 -31.55
N CYS A 1101 21.39 9.28 -30.33
CA CYS A 1101 20.76 10.57 -30.06
C CYS A 1101 21.42 11.22 -28.84
N MET A 1102 21.44 12.55 -28.80
CA MET A 1102 22.08 13.34 -27.74
C MET A 1102 21.32 14.64 -27.48
N ALA A 1103 21.13 14.96 -26.20
CA ALA A 1103 20.55 16.19 -25.71
C ALA A 1103 21.58 16.92 -24.84
N VAL A 1104 21.69 18.23 -25.01
CA VAL A 1104 22.52 19.10 -24.16
C VAL A 1104 21.61 20.03 -23.39
N SER A 1105 21.83 20.13 -22.09
CA SER A 1105 21.07 20.97 -21.17
C SER A 1105 22.05 21.87 -20.45
N GLU A 1106 21.79 23.18 -20.45
CA GLU A 1106 22.61 24.12 -19.68
C GLU A 1106 21.98 24.40 -18.31
N HIS A 1107 22.83 24.50 -17.29
CA HIS A 1107 22.39 24.95 -15.97
C HIS A 1107 22.25 26.48 -15.96
N VAL A 1108 21.27 26.98 -15.22
CA VAL A 1108 21.14 28.42 -14.91
C VAL A 1108 22.14 28.81 -13.83
N GLU A 1109 22.30 27.94 -12.84
CA GLU A 1109 23.25 28.08 -11.75
C GLU A 1109 24.69 27.80 -12.22
N ASN A 1110 25.67 28.38 -11.53
CA ASN A 1110 27.08 28.03 -11.75
C ASN A 1110 27.40 26.67 -11.12
N ALA A 1111 28.43 26.00 -11.65
CA ALA A 1111 28.97 24.76 -11.09
C ALA A 1111 29.27 24.94 -9.60
N GLY A 1112 28.74 24.01 -8.80
CA GLY A 1112 28.77 24.09 -7.34
C GLY A 1112 27.40 23.95 -6.67
N VAL A 1113 26.34 24.26 -7.40
CA VAL A 1113 24.99 23.75 -7.10
C VAL A 1113 24.89 22.36 -7.71
N HIS A 1114 24.50 21.37 -6.92
CA HIS A 1114 24.36 20.00 -7.40
C HIS A 1114 23.33 19.94 -8.56
N SER A 1115 23.66 19.21 -9.63
CA SER A 1115 22.81 19.06 -10.84
C SER A 1115 21.33 18.72 -10.59
N GLY A 1116 21.02 18.07 -9.47
CA GLY A 1116 19.64 17.73 -9.09
C GLY A 1116 18.85 18.93 -8.59
N ASP A 1117 19.53 19.90 -7.98
CA ASP A 1117 18.98 21.16 -7.49
C ASP A 1117 19.15 22.29 -8.52
N ALA A 1118 19.73 22.00 -9.69
CA ALA A 1118 19.93 22.97 -10.74
C ALA A 1118 18.70 23.10 -11.64
N THR A 1119 18.49 24.30 -12.16
CA THR A 1119 17.52 24.61 -13.19
C THR A 1119 18.13 24.29 -14.55
N LEU A 1120 17.48 23.44 -15.34
CA LEU A 1120 17.96 23.02 -16.67
C LEU A 1120 17.20 23.74 -17.79
N VAL A 1121 17.92 24.15 -18.83
CA VAL A 1121 17.36 24.73 -20.06
C VAL A 1121 17.74 23.88 -21.27
N THR A 1122 16.74 23.44 -22.03
CA THR A 1122 16.91 22.58 -23.22
C THR A 1122 16.03 23.07 -24.38
N PRO A 1123 16.55 23.19 -25.62
CA PRO A 1123 17.97 23.15 -25.99
C PRO A 1123 18.76 24.31 -25.33
N PRO A 1124 20.10 24.24 -25.24
CA PRO A 1124 20.88 25.26 -24.54
C PRO A 1124 20.79 26.61 -25.27
N GLN A 1125 20.68 27.71 -24.53
CA GLN A 1125 20.46 29.05 -25.09
C GLN A 1125 21.71 29.95 -25.05
N ASP A 1126 22.63 29.76 -24.11
CA ASP A 1126 23.87 30.56 -24.00
C ASP A 1126 25.14 29.77 -24.36
N ILE A 1127 25.02 28.64 -25.08
CA ILE A 1127 26.15 27.86 -25.58
C ILE A 1127 26.36 28.13 -27.07
N ASN A 1128 27.58 28.51 -27.47
CA ASN A 1128 27.90 28.73 -28.88
C ASN A 1128 28.13 27.40 -29.64
N SER A 1129 28.06 27.45 -30.98
CA SER A 1129 28.17 26.25 -31.82
C SER A 1129 29.52 25.53 -31.72
N GLU A 1130 30.62 26.26 -31.49
CA GLU A 1130 31.96 25.65 -31.33
C GLU A 1130 32.04 24.80 -30.07
N THR A 1131 31.56 25.33 -28.95
CA THR A 1131 31.46 24.59 -27.68
C THR A 1131 30.54 23.38 -27.83
N LEU A 1132 29.41 23.53 -28.52
CA LEU A 1132 28.46 22.44 -28.74
C LEU A 1132 29.07 21.29 -29.58
N LEU A 1133 29.88 21.62 -30.59
CA LEU A 1133 30.63 20.62 -31.36
C LEU A 1133 31.66 19.89 -30.50
N LYS A 1134 32.42 20.60 -29.66
CA LYS A 1134 33.37 19.99 -28.71
C LYS A 1134 32.67 19.07 -27.71
N ILE A 1135 31.49 19.45 -27.24
CA ILE A 1135 30.66 18.58 -26.37
C ILE A 1135 30.31 17.28 -27.10
N LYS A 1136 29.89 17.37 -28.36
CA LYS A 1136 29.58 16.20 -29.21
C LYS A 1136 30.79 15.29 -29.40
N GLU A 1137 31.96 15.86 -29.68
CA GLU A 1137 33.23 15.11 -29.80
C GLU A 1137 33.58 14.37 -28.50
N ILE A 1138 33.50 15.04 -27.35
CA ILE A 1138 33.75 14.42 -26.04
C ILE A 1138 32.75 13.28 -25.77
N ALA A 1139 31.46 13.48 -26.07
CA ALA A 1139 30.44 12.45 -25.90
C ALA A 1139 30.71 11.21 -26.75
N GLN A 1140 31.09 11.41 -28.02
CA GLN A 1140 31.46 10.33 -28.94
C GLN A 1140 32.69 9.57 -28.44
N ASP A 1141 33.72 10.30 -28.01
CA ASP A 1141 34.94 9.70 -27.49
C ASP A 1141 34.66 8.86 -26.23
N LEU A 1142 33.82 9.35 -25.32
CA LEU A 1142 33.42 8.59 -24.12
C LEU A 1142 32.60 7.35 -24.46
N ALA A 1143 31.63 7.47 -25.38
CA ALA A 1143 30.82 6.34 -25.82
C ALA A 1143 31.69 5.22 -26.41
N VAL A 1144 32.69 5.56 -27.23
CA VAL A 1144 33.64 4.58 -27.79
C VAL A 1144 34.56 3.99 -26.72
N LEU A 1145 35.10 4.81 -25.81
CA LEU A 1145 36.03 4.33 -24.78
C LEU A 1145 35.38 3.37 -23.77
N LEU A 1146 34.10 3.58 -23.48
CA LEU A 1146 33.30 2.75 -22.58
C LEU A 1146 32.48 1.68 -23.31
N ASP A 1147 32.60 1.59 -24.65
CA ASP A 1147 31.83 0.67 -25.50
C ASP A 1147 30.33 0.70 -25.17
N VAL A 1148 29.76 1.89 -25.11
CA VAL A 1148 28.39 2.09 -24.61
C VAL A 1148 27.38 1.53 -25.58
N THR A 1149 26.49 0.68 -25.07
CA THR A 1149 25.29 0.20 -25.75
C THR A 1149 24.08 0.38 -24.84
N GLY A 1150 23.34 1.46 -25.05
CA GLY A 1150 22.25 1.90 -24.20
C GLY A 1150 22.40 3.36 -23.78
N PRO A 1151 21.77 3.75 -22.65
CA PRO A 1151 21.77 5.13 -22.18
C PRO A 1151 23.04 5.46 -21.40
N PHE A 1152 23.50 6.70 -21.51
CA PHE A 1152 24.50 7.27 -20.61
C PHE A 1152 24.29 8.78 -20.46
N ASN A 1153 24.88 9.33 -19.41
CA ASN A 1153 24.89 10.76 -19.13
C ASN A 1153 26.32 11.20 -18.78
N MET A 1154 26.69 12.42 -19.17
CA MET A 1154 27.94 13.03 -18.74
C MET A 1154 27.72 14.48 -18.30
N GLN A 1155 28.53 14.92 -17.35
CA GLN A 1155 28.49 16.27 -16.81
C GLN A 1155 29.79 17.01 -17.11
N LEU A 1156 29.68 18.25 -17.60
CA LEU A 1156 30.81 19.06 -18.04
C LEU A 1156 30.84 20.40 -17.30
N ILE A 1157 32.05 20.86 -17.00
CA ILE A 1157 32.32 22.24 -16.60
C ILE A 1157 32.86 23.01 -17.80
N ALA A 1158 32.24 24.14 -18.12
CA ALA A 1158 32.70 25.08 -19.13
C ALA A 1158 33.24 26.37 -18.49
N LYS A 1159 34.51 26.68 -18.72
CA LYS A 1159 35.14 27.96 -18.32
C LYS A 1159 36.23 28.36 -19.30
N ASN A 1160 36.26 29.64 -19.70
CA ASN A 1160 37.28 30.18 -20.62
C ASN A 1160 37.45 29.37 -21.92
N ASN A 1161 36.36 28.87 -22.52
CA ASN A 1161 36.33 27.97 -23.69
C ASN A 1161 37.02 26.60 -23.49
N GLU A 1162 37.37 26.23 -22.26
CA GLU A 1162 37.75 24.86 -21.90
C GLU A 1162 36.54 24.09 -21.37
N LEU A 1163 36.42 22.83 -21.78
CA LEU A 1163 35.45 21.87 -21.26
C LEU A 1163 36.18 20.83 -20.44
N LYS A 1164 35.69 20.54 -19.23
CA LYS A 1164 36.26 19.55 -18.31
C LYS A 1164 35.18 18.59 -17.86
N VAL A 1165 35.42 17.29 -18.00
CA VAL A 1165 34.48 16.24 -17.57
C VAL A 1165 34.49 16.15 -16.05
N ILE A 1166 33.31 16.20 -15.43
CA ILE A 1166 33.09 15.96 -13.99
C ILE A 1166 32.96 14.46 -13.75
N GLU A 1167 32.00 13.84 -14.45
CA GLU A 1167 31.62 12.45 -14.31
C GLU A 1167 30.88 11.94 -15.56
N CYS A 1168 30.79 10.61 -15.66
CA CYS A 1168 30.01 9.90 -16.68
C CYS A 1168 29.26 8.76 -15.99
N ASN A 1169 27.94 8.73 -16.16
CA ASN A 1169 27.03 7.75 -15.61
C ASN A 1169 26.53 6.86 -16.76
N VAL A 1170 26.91 5.58 -16.80
CA VAL A 1170 26.53 4.64 -17.88
C VAL A 1170 25.17 4.00 -17.58
N ARG A 1171 24.16 4.87 -17.49
CA ARG A 1171 22.75 4.55 -17.25
C ARG A 1171 21.89 5.75 -17.63
N VAL A 1172 20.57 5.62 -17.54
CA VAL A 1172 19.69 6.79 -17.59
C VAL A 1172 20.01 7.78 -16.47
N SER A 1173 19.87 9.06 -16.76
CA SER A 1173 19.91 10.15 -15.77
C SER A 1173 18.50 10.62 -15.43
N ARG A 1174 18.41 11.47 -14.40
CA ARG A 1174 17.12 12.07 -14.00
C ARG A 1174 16.52 13.02 -15.03
N SER A 1175 17.32 13.55 -15.96
CA SER A 1175 16.84 14.46 -17.00
C SER A 1175 16.32 13.76 -18.26
N PHE A 1176 16.44 12.43 -18.37
CA PHE A 1176 15.93 11.65 -19.53
C PHE A 1176 14.44 11.92 -19.85
N PRO A 1177 13.51 11.93 -18.86
CA PRO A 1177 12.12 12.28 -19.13
C PRO A 1177 11.97 13.72 -19.68
N PHE A 1178 12.68 14.68 -19.07
CA PHE A 1178 12.65 16.09 -19.45
C PHE A 1178 13.17 16.30 -20.88
N VAL A 1179 14.35 15.79 -21.21
CA VAL A 1179 14.91 15.96 -22.56
C VAL A 1179 14.08 15.22 -23.61
N SER A 1180 13.57 14.02 -23.29
CA SER A 1180 12.76 13.24 -24.23
C SER A 1180 11.46 13.96 -24.60
N LYS A 1181 10.77 14.53 -23.60
CA LYS A 1181 9.52 15.26 -23.81
C LYS A 1181 9.75 16.63 -24.44
N THR A 1182 10.83 17.32 -24.09
CA THR A 1182 11.20 18.64 -24.65
C THR A 1182 11.58 18.53 -26.12
N LEU A 1183 12.38 17.53 -26.49
CA LEU A 1183 12.87 17.33 -27.86
C LEU A 1183 11.91 16.49 -28.71
N ASN A 1184 10.80 16.04 -28.13
CA ASN A 1184 9.80 15.17 -28.77
C ASN A 1184 10.43 13.91 -29.41
N HIS A 1185 11.42 13.33 -28.73
CA HIS A 1185 12.09 12.09 -29.11
C HIS A 1185 12.30 11.20 -27.88
N ASP A 1186 11.87 9.93 -27.95
CA ASP A 1186 11.89 9.03 -26.80
C ASP A 1186 13.26 8.33 -26.67
N PHE A 1187 14.13 8.86 -25.80
CA PHE A 1187 15.47 8.33 -25.59
C PHE A 1187 15.44 6.92 -24.98
N VAL A 1188 14.44 6.62 -24.14
CA VAL A 1188 14.32 5.31 -23.48
C VAL A 1188 13.96 4.26 -24.50
N ALA A 1189 13.05 4.54 -25.44
CA ALA A 1189 12.72 3.62 -26.51
C ALA A 1189 13.93 3.34 -27.42
N THR A 1190 14.69 4.38 -27.79
CA THR A 1190 15.94 4.25 -28.57
C THR A 1190 16.96 3.39 -27.82
N ALA A 1191 17.18 3.66 -26.53
CA ALA A 1191 18.10 2.89 -25.68
C ALA A 1191 17.68 1.43 -25.53
N THR A 1192 16.38 1.18 -25.34
CA THR A 1192 15.84 -0.19 -25.19
C THR A 1192 16.10 -1.01 -26.44
N ARG A 1193 15.87 -0.44 -27.63
CA ARG A 1193 16.14 -1.11 -28.91
C ARG A 1193 17.63 -1.42 -29.11
N ALA A 1194 18.51 -0.49 -28.75
CA ALA A 1194 19.95 -0.69 -28.79
C ALA A 1194 20.40 -1.82 -27.85
N ILE A 1195 19.90 -1.82 -26.60
CA ILE A 1195 20.22 -2.82 -25.56
C ILE A 1195 19.88 -4.25 -26.02
N ILE A 1196 18.77 -4.43 -26.75
CA ILE A 1196 18.36 -5.75 -27.25
C ILE A 1196 18.96 -6.10 -28.62
N GLY A 1197 19.87 -5.27 -29.16
CA GLY A 1197 20.60 -5.51 -30.40
C GLY A 1197 19.81 -5.23 -31.68
N LEU A 1198 18.77 -4.38 -31.64
CA LEU A 1198 18.08 -3.95 -32.86
C LEU A 1198 18.84 -2.78 -33.51
N PRO A 1199 18.91 -2.72 -34.85
CA PRO A 1199 19.46 -1.57 -35.54
C PRO A 1199 18.57 -0.35 -35.33
N VAL A 1200 19.17 0.77 -34.96
CA VAL A 1200 18.48 2.05 -34.74
C VAL A 1200 19.23 3.13 -35.51
N GLU A 1201 18.51 3.86 -36.36
CA GLU A 1201 19.08 4.99 -37.09
C GLU A 1201 19.33 6.17 -36.14
N PRO A 1202 20.50 6.82 -36.21
CA PRO A 1202 20.77 8.03 -35.44
C PRO A 1202 19.78 9.17 -35.77
N VAL A 1203 19.35 9.91 -34.75
CA VAL A 1203 18.43 11.04 -34.86
C VAL A 1203 19.08 12.29 -34.27
N GLU A 1204 19.20 13.33 -35.11
CA GLU A 1204 19.76 14.62 -34.71
C GLU A 1204 18.69 15.49 -34.01
N VAL A 1205 18.79 15.62 -32.69
CA VAL A 1205 17.86 16.38 -31.84
C VAL A 1205 18.53 17.54 -31.10
N LEU A 1206 19.84 17.72 -31.29
CA LEU A 1206 20.67 18.66 -30.52
C LEU A 1206 20.21 20.13 -30.61
N HIS A 1207 19.63 20.51 -31.74
CA HIS A 1207 19.18 21.88 -32.01
C HIS A 1207 17.72 22.16 -31.59
N GLY A 1208 17.04 21.17 -31.00
CA GLY A 1208 15.65 21.31 -30.53
C GLY A 1208 14.59 21.21 -31.62
N CYS A 1209 13.32 21.31 -31.21
CA CYS A 1209 12.14 21.18 -32.07
C CYS A 1209 11.27 22.44 -32.11
N GLY A 1210 11.86 23.62 -31.93
CA GLY A 1210 11.16 24.92 -32.00
C GLY A 1210 10.46 25.36 -30.70
N VAL A 1211 10.72 24.69 -29.58
CA VAL A 1211 10.21 25.03 -28.24
C VAL A 1211 11.37 24.98 -27.24
N VAL A 1212 11.34 25.83 -26.21
CA VAL A 1212 12.30 25.78 -25.09
C VAL A 1212 11.62 25.17 -23.86
N GLY A 1213 12.23 24.14 -23.30
CA GLY A 1213 11.87 23.55 -22.02
C GLY A 1213 12.75 24.09 -20.90
N VAL A 1214 12.15 24.39 -19.75
CA VAL A 1214 12.88 24.72 -18.53
C VAL A 1214 12.40 23.84 -17.39
N LYS A 1215 13.33 23.09 -16.79
CA LYS A 1215 13.11 22.24 -15.61
C LYS A 1215 13.58 22.99 -14.37
N VAL A 1216 12.75 23.05 -13.34
CA VAL A 1216 13.04 23.67 -12.03
C VAL A 1216 12.90 22.62 -10.93
N PRO A 1217 13.82 22.58 -9.94
CA PRO A 1217 13.71 21.70 -8.77
C PRO A 1217 12.53 22.07 -7.84
N GLN A 1218 11.91 21.06 -7.24
CA GLN A 1218 10.93 21.19 -6.17
C GLN A 1218 11.59 20.91 -4.82
N PHE A 1219 11.44 21.83 -3.87
CA PHE A 1219 11.99 21.69 -2.51
C PHE A 1219 10.90 21.50 -1.46
N SER A 1220 11.26 20.87 -0.34
CA SER A 1220 10.37 20.62 0.81
C SER A 1220 10.84 21.31 2.10
N PHE A 1221 11.62 22.41 2.00
CA PHE A 1221 12.21 23.10 3.17
C PHE A 1221 11.18 23.54 4.22
N SER A 1222 9.96 23.90 3.80
CA SER A 1222 8.88 24.29 4.70
C SER A 1222 8.45 23.19 5.68
N ARG A 1223 8.73 21.92 5.36
CA ARG A 1223 8.46 20.76 6.23
C ARG A 1223 9.65 20.34 7.08
N LEU A 1224 10.85 20.82 6.74
CA LEU A 1224 12.09 20.49 7.41
C LEU A 1224 12.50 21.66 8.31
N ALA A 1225 11.79 21.84 9.43
CA ALA A 1225 12.09 22.90 10.37
C ALA A 1225 13.56 22.87 10.83
N GLY A 1226 14.24 24.01 10.71
CA GLY A 1226 15.67 24.14 10.98
C GLY A 1226 16.58 23.94 9.76
N ALA A 1227 16.07 23.45 8.62
CA ALA A 1227 16.86 23.33 7.39
C ALA A 1227 17.42 24.69 6.96
N ASP A 1228 18.69 24.71 6.58
CA ASP A 1228 19.30 25.88 5.96
C ASP A 1228 18.87 25.93 4.49
N VAL A 1229 18.26 27.04 4.05
CA VAL A 1229 17.78 27.21 2.67
C VAL A 1229 18.94 27.65 1.79
N GLN A 1230 19.97 26.81 1.73
CA GLN A 1230 21.18 27.03 0.94
C GLN A 1230 21.38 25.84 0.00
N LEU A 1231 21.71 26.16 -1.25
CA LEU A 1231 22.11 25.17 -2.24
C LEU A 1231 23.62 24.96 -2.17
N GLY A 1232 24.04 23.73 -2.40
CA GLY A 1232 25.44 23.36 -2.39
C GLY A 1232 25.71 22.12 -3.23
N VAL A 1233 26.81 21.44 -2.93
CA VAL A 1233 27.26 20.26 -3.67
C VAL A 1233 26.53 18.97 -3.29
N GLU A 1234 25.79 18.98 -2.18
CA GLU A 1234 24.88 17.90 -1.78
C GLU A 1234 23.45 18.30 -2.15
N MET A 1235 22.72 17.38 -2.78
CA MET A 1235 21.36 17.60 -3.26
C MET A 1235 20.34 17.67 -2.11
N ALA A 1236 19.37 18.59 -2.21
CA ALA A 1236 18.29 18.78 -1.24
C ALA A 1236 16.86 18.73 -1.83
N SER A 1237 16.70 18.87 -3.15
CA SER A 1237 15.38 18.82 -3.80
C SER A 1237 14.77 17.42 -3.78
N THR A 1238 13.44 17.38 -3.71
CA THR A 1238 12.64 16.16 -3.58
C THR A 1238 11.91 15.77 -4.87
N GLY A 1239 11.81 16.69 -5.81
CA GLY A 1239 11.10 16.49 -7.07
C GLY A 1239 11.43 17.54 -8.11
N GLU A 1240 10.69 17.56 -9.20
CA GLU A 1240 10.91 18.49 -10.31
C GLU A 1240 9.60 18.86 -11.01
N VAL A 1241 9.64 20.02 -11.68
CA VAL A 1241 8.62 20.48 -12.62
C VAL A 1241 9.31 21.01 -13.88
N ALA A 1242 8.66 20.90 -15.03
CA ALA A 1242 9.11 21.61 -16.21
C ALA A 1242 7.94 22.21 -16.99
N CYS A 1243 8.22 23.30 -17.69
CA CYS A 1243 7.26 23.98 -18.53
C CYS A 1243 7.90 24.36 -19.87
N PHE A 1244 7.04 24.62 -20.85
CA PHE A 1244 7.41 25.01 -22.20
C PHE A 1244 7.04 26.47 -22.47
N GLY A 1245 7.84 27.12 -23.32
CA GLY A 1245 7.61 28.48 -23.79
C GLY A 1245 8.27 28.76 -25.13
N ASP A 1246 7.91 29.90 -25.72
CA ASP A 1246 8.51 30.39 -26.97
C ASP A 1246 9.98 30.79 -26.75
N ASN A 1247 10.35 31.08 -25.50
CA ASN A 1247 11.70 31.36 -25.06
C ASN A 1247 11.90 30.89 -23.61
N ARG A 1248 13.16 30.87 -23.15
CA ARG A 1248 13.52 30.43 -21.79
C ARG A 1248 12.86 31.24 -20.67
N TYR A 1249 12.57 32.53 -20.86
CA TYR A 1249 12.04 33.38 -19.80
C TYR A 1249 10.59 33.02 -19.49
N GLU A 1250 9.79 32.78 -20.53
CA GLU A 1250 8.40 32.32 -20.38
C GLU A 1250 8.36 30.92 -19.74
N ALA A 1251 9.17 29.99 -20.25
CA ALA A 1251 9.26 28.64 -19.73
C ALA A 1251 9.69 28.62 -18.24
N TYR A 1252 10.70 29.42 -17.88
CA TYR A 1252 11.18 29.55 -16.51
C TYR A 1252 10.12 30.11 -15.56
N LEU A 1253 9.40 31.17 -15.95
CA LEU A 1253 8.34 31.74 -15.10
C LEU A 1253 7.21 30.75 -14.87
N LYS A 1254 6.78 30.02 -15.90
CA LYS A 1254 5.77 28.96 -15.78
C LYS A 1254 6.26 27.82 -14.87
N ALA A 1255 7.51 27.39 -15.03
CA ALA A 1255 8.10 26.33 -14.22
C ALA A 1255 8.21 26.76 -12.74
N MET A 1256 8.69 27.98 -12.46
CA MET A 1256 8.73 28.54 -11.11
C MET A 1256 7.33 28.64 -10.49
N MET A 1257 6.34 29.16 -11.20
CA MET A 1257 4.95 29.20 -10.69
C MET A 1257 4.41 27.80 -10.39
N SER A 1258 4.84 26.78 -11.13
CA SER A 1258 4.45 25.39 -10.92
C SER A 1258 5.00 24.79 -9.62
N THR A 1259 6.04 25.38 -9.02
CA THR A 1259 6.55 24.96 -7.69
C THR A 1259 5.80 25.60 -6.52
N GLY A 1260 4.80 26.45 -6.80
CA GLY A 1260 4.08 27.25 -5.81
C GLY A 1260 4.64 28.66 -5.62
N PHE A 1261 5.68 29.06 -6.38
CA PHE A 1261 6.22 30.42 -6.33
C PHE A 1261 5.17 31.45 -6.75
N GLN A 1262 5.00 32.48 -5.93
CA GLN A 1262 4.16 33.63 -6.25
C GLN A 1262 5.01 34.83 -6.68
N ILE A 1263 4.72 35.37 -7.86
CA ILE A 1263 5.42 36.55 -8.37
C ILE A 1263 5.18 37.75 -7.42
N PRO A 1264 6.24 38.34 -6.82
CA PRO A 1264 6.09 39.45 -5.90
C PRO A 1264 5.44 40.68 -6.57
N LYS A 1265 4.43 41.27 -5.93
CA LYS A 1265 3.71 42.45 -6.45
C LYS A 1265 4.08 43.78 -5.78
N LYS A 1266 4.79 43.76 -4.63
CA LYS A 1266 5.00 44.94 -3.78
C LYS A 1266 6.47 45.22 -3.45
N ALA A 1267 7.12 44.33 -2.71
CA ALA A 1267 8.48 44.56 -2.17
C ALA A 1267 9.38 43.35 -2.42
N ILE A 1268 10.68 43.61 -2.59
CA ILE A 1268 11.75 42.61 -2.73
C ILE A 1268 12.82 42.94 -1.68
N LEU A 1269 13.20 41.96 -0.85
CA LEU A 1269 14.32 42.09 0.07
C LEU A 1269 15.61 41.66 -0.64
N LEU A 1270 16.65 42.49 -0.57
CA LEU A 1270 17.97 42.19 -1.12
C LEU A 1270 18.99 42.09 0.03
N SER A 1271 19.55 40.89 0.21
CA SER A 1271 20.67 40.65 1.13
C SER A 1271 21.74 39.87 0.36
N ILE A 1272 22.83 40.56 0.02
CA ILE A 1272 23.91 40.01 -0.82
C ILE A 1272 25.17 39.87 0.03
N GLY A 1273 25.94 38.79 -0.22
CA GLY A 1273 27.27 38.64 0.35
C GLY A 1273 28.18 39.79 -0.07
N ARG A 1274 29.27 40.03 0.67
CA ARG A 1274 30.29 41.01 0.24
C ARG A 1274 30.80 40.60 -1.14
N TYR A 1275 30.62 41.48 -2.12
CA TYR A 1275 31.21 41.34 -3.45
C TYR A 1275 32.72 41.11 -3.26
N LYS A 1276 33.23 39.96 -3.72
CA LYS A 1276 34.65 39.62 -3.62
C LYS A 1276 35.42 40.19 -4.80
#